data_AF-A0A251SG36-F1
#
_entry.id   AF-A0A251SG36-F1
#
_cell.length_a   1.000
_cell.length_b   1.000
_cell.length_c   1.000
_cell.angle_alpha   90.00
_cell.angle_beta   90.00
_cell.angle_gamma   90.00
#
_symmetry.space_group_name_H-M   'P 1'
#
loop_
_entity.id
_entity.type
_entity.pdbx_description
1 polymer ?
#
loop_
_entity_poly.entity_id
_entity_poly.type
_entity_poly.pdbx_seq_one_letter_code
_entity_poly.pdbx_strand_id
1 'polypeptide(L)'
;MYSITSDHLHRPDSDQHLRHRQHLTTTCSQGHTSSLILQTLEGGSICLICLSNLISNPNSPTVHVSYALSQLSQAISQPNFLHNLLTYHPHFLVSPLVTTISLFEDEAIAKQTIDLVLELCRSGNCEVYGEFVARVSDRLSSGELAWSRRQVYMLHCLGVLLDSQKNDPNTYIKDKDALYLNLVTGLQLPSEEIQGEILFVLYKICAIQHAWLGDTNGDVVCGHTSLILRLSLEALLKTQRDDVRMNCIALLSVLARRGFFENVFEDNNEADNFMETTEHGVEKTPLNLLFAEAVKAPLLSSDSEVQTATLDLIVQYLSCGGVSEKEVQVLVEENIADYVFEILRLSGCKKDSLVTSSLQVLDLLSVAEVPFKQRLAIGFTTMVAVLRYVAEVPFHPAQLQSLKILSECVSNCPGIISSSNIEEISLITAGMLKKHVDGDANMFPEIFTVVCSTLVALIKSPSSHGAPSIAKSLEDISRYTITICLSYYGEHLFQMLHSLYLLKVAYEYSFEIRPNYTVLRDCILDICVTKLLPWVSTNINEIDEDVALGVLELFQSILIPSDFQPKEFADVLVSSSWFGFSFGCLGLFPTEKMKWRVYFLLSSIVDVIVGNDSGQSVRDAASHLPSDPTDLLFLLGQKGAHNQEVLCCQSAVLLILYTSSLYDDRLADDRMVLASLEQYILLNSSEILSGIIKPLITEVLVNLYALYRGLAKITYQIPYSQDAENTLFHLVTEKGTEILSTRTHRTALKWLFQQERICKYLSSQILRWCRTCIVYGNQIVVCNDTETVSIKEIAELVASEDNYAAKLVVCLLRELLEENGHEDDIVLILNMTVSVITLFPAASGQLCLNGISLAIQNVYRYHSSYGEIFNANCQLFFTILQSVNSESLSDDEDWLAVATELMHYLISTITENGCTQEALLVMGILCLILHHSLHQVLLEASKTILLNTRLIALINKTIHDACLKGPALYDHDEATQTGECLIFCLLLNYFCLRSVHAVLPGIEDAQSLLDSENRNQQPFFYISIHCHDLCRLLHFGSTPVKLISSYCLLELFQRITEQKNKEPDKVKVKQNTHHIRSIISILQGSIFHSDIRVATNCAVCISMAVDWEQQVETINWYRLITEELVMTLAVSGRVSKSIMIHHKPAVEIAVLMLKQQQVPEWISNMFDDSCISGIIQNLSASNITCEMVMLFRELIRSGHLKNSKHIACLNQLFQACRKRVYSEDVKDDETEERKMVVFPDELGKVYEVIINLIAPESSLNEGLLEEIEVFCETLMESE
;
A
#
# COMPACT_ATOMS: atom_id res chain seq x y z
N MET A 1 -82.41 2.18 -16.10
CA MET A 1 -83.24 3.09 -16.92
C MET A 1 -83.59 2.35 -18.20
N TYR A 2 -84.88 2.05 -18.37
CA TYR A 2 -85.68 1.72 -19.57
C TYR A 2 -85.11 0.79 -20.67
N SER A 3 -85.79 -0.21 -21.24
CA SER A 3 -87.08 -0.90 -21.04
C SER A 3 -87.37 -1.71 -22.32
N ILE A 4 -87.91 -2.94 -22.21
CA ILE A 4 -89.15 -3.41 -22.90
C ILE A 4 -89.05 -3.64 -24.44
N THR A 5 -89.61 -4.65 -25.13
CA THR A 5 -90.41 -5.87 -24.88
C THR A 5 -90.66 -6.53 -26.26
N SER A 6 -90.85 -7.86 -26.32
CA SER A 6 -92.09 -8.61 -26.64
C SER A 6 -92.81 -8.35 -27.97
N ASP A 7 -93.05 -9.48 -28.66
CA ASP A 7 -94.34 -9.99 -29.11
C ASP A 7 -95.46 -9.01 -29.49
N HIS A 8 -95.93 -9.19 -30.72
CA HIS A 8 -97.34 -9.35 -31.10
C HIS A 8 -97.34 -10.06 -32.47
N LEU A 9 -98.32 -10.83 -32.95
CA LEU A 9 -99.50 -11.55 -32.46
C LEU A 9 -100.26 -11.90 -33.76
N HIS A 10 -100.68 -13.17 -33.92
CA HIS A 10 -101.83 -13.62 -34.71
C HIS A 10 -101.94 -13.51 -36.26
N ARG A 11 -101.79 -14.72 -36.86
CA ARG A 11 -102.68 -15.46 -37.80
C ARG A 11 -102.88 -14.91 -39.24
N PRO A 12 -103.36 -15.72 -40.23
CA PRO A 12 -103.88 -17.10 -40.16
C PRO A 12 -103.43 -18.08 -41.27
N ASP A 13 -103.79 -19.37 -41.08
CA ASP A 13 -104.39 -20.37 -42.02
C ASP A 13 -103.74 -20.62 -43.40
N SER A 14 -103.70 -21.83 -43.99
CA SER A 14 -104.29 -23.14 -43.70
C SER A 14 -103.63 -24.19 -44.62
N ASP A 15 -103.99 -25.46 -44.35
CA ASP A 15 -103.98 -26.63 -45.24
C ASP A 15 -102.65 -27.38 -45.38
N GLN A 16 -102.42 -28.41 -44.54
CA GLN A 16 -102.96 -29.77 -44.72
C GLN A 16 -102.72 -30.32 -46.13
N HIS A 17 -101.65 -31.11 -46.29
CA HIS A 17 -101.76 -32.53 -46.65
C HIS A 17 -100.39 -33.21 -46.53
N LEU A 18 -100.43 -34.47 -46.09
CA LEU A 18 -99.37 -35.49 -46.14
C LEU A 18 -98.27 -35.44 -45.05
N ARG A 19 -98.69 -35.78 -43.81
CA ARG A 19 -97.86 -36.66 -42.96
C ARG A 19 -98.01 -38.11 -43.46
N HIS A 20 -96.91 -38.75 -43.85
CA HIS A 20 -96.47 -40.02 -43.24
C HIS A 20 -95.25 -40.66 -43.94
N ARG A 21 -94.39 -41.27 -43.10
CA ARG A 21 -93.19 -42.09 -43.35
C ARG A 21 -91.93 -41.24 -43.56
N GLN A 22 -90.86 -41.34 -42.76
CA GLN A 22 -90.23 -42.54 -42.20
C GLN A 22 -89.70 -42.27 -40.78
N HIS A 23 -90.37 -42.82 -39.77
CA HIS A 23 -89.71 -43.31 -38.55
C HIS A 23 -89.39 -44.79 -38.83
N LEU A 24 -88.16 -45.09 -39.20
CA LEU A 24 -87.54 -46.42 -39.33
C LEU A 24 -86.04 -46.11 -39.39
N THR A 25 -85.15 -46.53 -38.50
CA THR A 25 -85.08 -47.71 -37.65
C THR A 25 -84.38 -47.32 -36.35
N THR A 26 -85.12 -47.29 -35.25
CA THR A 26 -84.60 -46.98 -33.90
C THR A 26 -83.96 -48.20 -33.25
N THR A 27 -83.42 -49.13 -34.04
CA THR A 27 -82.79 -50.36 -33.58
C THR A 27 -81.63 -50.72 -34.51
N CYS A 28 -80.53 -51.21 -33.94
CA CYS A 28 -79.41 -51.69 -34.76
C CYS A 28 -79.79 -52.98 -35.51
N SER A 29 -78.91 -53.48 -36.37
CA SER A 29 -79.11 -54.74 -37.11
C SER A 29 -79.33 -55.97 -36.23
N GLN A 30 -79.03 -55.89 -34.94
CA GLN A 30 -79.25 -56.93 -33.93
C GLN A 30 -80.48 -56.67 -33.04
N GLY A 31 -81.29 -55.65 -33.36
CA GLY A 31 -82.55 -55.36 -32.64
C GLY A 31 -82.40 -54.65 -31.30
N HIS A 32 -81.23 -54.10 -30.96
CA HIS A 32 -81.03 -53.38 -29.70
C HIS A 32 -81.80 -52.05 -29.65
N THR A 33 -82.22 -51.64 -28.44
CA THR A 33 -83.03 -50.44 -28.19
C THR A 33 -82.32 -49.14 -28.62
N SER A 34 -83.08 -48.15 -29.11
CA SER A 34 -82.52 -46.84 -29.53
C SER A 34 -81.76 -46.10 -28.45
N SER A 35 -82.09 -46.35 -27.17
CA SER A 35 -81.36 -45.75 -26.05
C SER A 35 -79.87 -46.09 -26.05
N LEU A 36 -79.46 -47.21 -26.67
CA LEU A 36 -78.07 -47.69 -26.71
C LEU A 36 -77.38 -47.40 -28.05
N ILE A 37 -77.96 -46.52 -28.87
CA ILE A 37 -77.45 -46.13 -30.19
C ILE A 37 -77.14 -44.63 -30.15
N LEU A 38 -75.87 -44.27 -30.17
CA LEU A 38 -75.41 -42.88 -30.12
C LEU A 38 -75.05 -42.40 -31.54
N GLN A 39 -75.54 -41.23 -31.92
CA GLN A 39 -75.30 -40.62 -33.24
C GLN A 39 -73.95 -39.93 -33.28
N THR A 40 -73.14 -40.21 -34.30
CA THR A 40 -71.89 -39.50 -34.58
C THR A 40 -72.16 -38.29 -35.50
N LEU A 41 -71.37 -37.24 -35.38
CA LEU A 41 -71.50 -36.02 -36.19
C LEU A 41 -71.28 -36.26 -37.70
N GLU A 42 -70.61 -37.35 -38.05
CA GLU A 42 -70.33 -37.77 -39.43
C GLU A 42 -71.53 -38.47 -40.11
N GLY A 43 -72.70 -38.51 -39.45
CA GLY A 43 -73.93 -39.08 -40.00
C GLY A 43 -74.09 -40.59 -39.80
N GLY A 44 -73.27 -41.19 -38.92
CA GLY A 44 -73.36 -42.59 -38.52
C GLY A 44 -73.93 -42.77 -37.10
N SER A 45 -74.10 -44.03 -36.67
CA SER A 45 -74.52 -44.34 -35.31
C SER A 45 -73.76 -45.52 -34.74
N ILE A 46 -73.25 -45.39 -33.50
CA ILE A 46 -72.58 -46.46 -32.78
C ILE A 46 -73.59 -47.11 -31.82
N CYS A 47 -73.87 -48.40 -32.03
CA CYS A 47 -74.62 -49.19 -31.07
C CYS A 47 -73.67 -49.71 -29.99
N LEU A 48 -73.85 -49.26 -28.75
CA LEU A 48 -72.96 -49.57 -27.63
C LEU A 48 -72.89 -51.08 -27.33
N ILE A 49 -74.00 -51.83 -27.45
CA ILE A 49 -73.99 -53.29 -27.26
C ILE A 49 -73.21 -53.99 -28.39
N CYS A 50 -73.44 -53.60 -29.65
CA CYS A 50 -72.72 -54.23 -30.78
C CYS A 50 -71.22 -53.94 -30.71
N LEU A 51 -70.86 -52.71 -30.33
CA LEU A 51 -69.49 -52.32 -30.08
C LEU A 51 -68.88 -53.13 -28.94
N SER A 52 -69.55 -53.19 -27.79
CA SER A 52 -69.13 -53.97 -26.63
C SER A 52 -68.89 -55.45 -26.98
N ASN A 53 -69.83 -56.08 -27.69
CA ASN A 53 -69.68 -57.49 -28.09
C ASN A 53 -68.51 -57.69 -29.07
N LEU A 54 -68.25 -56.71 -29.94
CA LEU A 54 -67.13 -56.77 -30.89
C LEU A 54 -65.79 -56.69 -30.15
N ILE A 55 -65.63 -55.71 -29.25
CA ILE A 55 -64.36 -55.45 -28.56
C ILE A 55 -64.10 -56.39 -27.38
N SER A 56 -65.13 -57.03 -26.81
CA SER A 56 -64.99 -57.96 -25.68
C SER A 56 -65.02 -59.43 -26.08
N ASN A 57 -65.02 -59.77 -27.37
CA ASN A 57 -64.98 -61.14 -27.85
C ASN A 57 -63.56 -61.51 -28.32
N PRO A 58 -62.91 -62.52 -27.71
CA PRO A 58 -61.55 -62.91 -28.08
C PRO A 58 -61.43 -63.46 -29.51
N ASN A 59 -62.53 -63.92 -30.10
CA ASN A 59 -62.56 -64.45 -31.46
C ASN A 59 -62.76 -63.36 -32.53
N SER A 60 -62.90 -62.08 -32.14
CA SER A 60 -63.05 -60.98 -33.08
C SER A 60 -61.72 -60.70 -33.81
N PRO A 61 -61.73 -60.45 -35.14
CA PRO A 61 -60.53 -60.05 -35.87
C PRO A 61 -59.94 -58.75 -35.32
N THR A 62 -58.63 -58.74 -35.01
CA THR A 62 -57.91 -57.59 -34.44
C THR A 62 -58.08 -56.31 -35.26
N VAL A 63 -58.10 -56.42 -36.60
CA VAL A 63 -58.36 -55.29 -37.51
C VAL A 63 -59.73 -54.64 -37.27
N HIS A 64 -60.76 -55.44 -37.01
CA HIS A 64 -62.11 -54.92 -36.75
C HIS A 64 -62.21 -54.32 -35.35
N VAL A 65 -61.53 -54.91 -34.37
CA VAL A 65 -61.46 -54.38 -33.00
C VAL A 65 -60.71 -53.04 -33.00
N SER A 66 -59.53 -52.95 -33.63
CA SER A 66 -58.78 -51.69 -33.75
C SER A 66 -59.57 -50.63 -34.51
N TYR A 67 -60.21 -50.98 -35.63
CA TYR A 67 -61.07 -50.04 -36.34
C TYR A 67 -62.23 -49.55 -35.47
N ALA A 68 -62.90 -50.44 -34.73
CA ALA A 68 -63.99 -50.08 -33.84
C ALA A 68 -63.55 -49.17 -32.68
N LEU A 69 -62.36 -49.41 -32.09
CA LEU A 69 -61.77 -48.53 -31.08
C LEU A 69 -61.39 -47.18 -31.68
N SER A 70 -60.83 -47.14 -32.88
CA SER A 70 -60.52 -45.88 -33.59
C SER A 70 -61.79 -45.06 -33.87
N GLN A 71 -62.87 -45.70 -34.33
CA GLN A 71 -64.16 -45.05 -34.53
C GLN A 71 -64.78 -44.57 -33.21
N LEU A 72 -64.63 -45.34 -32.13
CA LEU A 72 -65.05 -44.90 -30.80
C LEU A 72 -64.23 -43.69 -30.31
N SER A 73 -62.92 -43.66 -30.57
CA SER A 73 -62.03 -42.54 -30.19
C SER A 73 -62.39 -41.25 -30.93
N GLN A 74 -62.64 -41.34 -32.23
CA GLN A 74 -63.14 -40.23 -33.03
C GLN A 74 -64.51 -39.75 -32.53
N ALA A 75 -65.41 -40.68 -32.19
CA ALA A 75 -66.74 -40.34 -31.68
C ALA A 75 -66.68 -39.69 -30.28
N ILE A 76 -65.85 -40.20 -29.37
CA ILE A 76 -65.62 -39.61 -28.04
C ILE A 76 -65.03 -38.21 -28.13
N SER A 77 -64.20 -37.93 -29.14
CA SER A 77 -63.68 -36.57 -29.37
C SER A 77 -64.76 -35.55 -29.76
N GLN A 78 -65.99 -36.00 -30.07
CA GLN A 78 -67.11 -35.14 -30.42
C GLN A 78 -67.92 -34.76 -29.16
N PRO A 79 -68.06 -33.45 -28.82
CA PRO A 79 -68.70 -33.02 -27.57
C PRO A 79 -70.12 -33.54 -27.38
N ASN A 80 -70.94 -33.58 -28.44
CA ASN A 80 -72.33 -34.04 -28.38
C ASN A 80 -72.44 -35.56 -28.14
N PHE A 81 -71.57 -36.35 -28.77
CA PHE A 81 -71.54 -37.80 -28.59
C PHE A 81 -71.07 -38.14 -27.17
N LEU A 82 -69.99 -37.51 -26.72
CA LEU A 82 -69.44 -37.68 -25.39
C LEU A 82 -70.40 -37.24 -24.28
N HIS A 83 -71.06 -36.09 -24.43
CA HIS A 83 -72.06 -35.62 -23.48
C HIS A 83 -73.23 -36.62 -23.35
N ASN A 84 -73.74 -37.14 -24.47
CA ASN A 84 -74.80 -38.15 -24.45
C ASN A 84 -74.34 -39.47 -23.82
N LEU A 85 -73.12 -39.92 -24.13
CA LEU A 85 -72.52 -41.12 -23.55
C LEU A 85 -72.38 -40.99 -22.03
N LEU A 86 -71.80 -39.90 -21.55
CA LEU A 86 -71.55 -39.68 -20.11
C LEU A 86 -72.81 -39.37 -19.31
N THR A 87 -73.82 -38.73 -19.91
CA THR A 87 -75.07 -38.37 -19.21
C THR A 87 -75.99 -39.58 -19.04
N TYR A 88 -76.11 -40.42 -20.07
CA TYR A 88 -77.09 -41.52 -20.08
C TYR A 88 -76.47 -42.90 -19.85
N HIS A 89 -75.19 -43.09 -20.21
CA HIS A 89 -74.50 -44.38 -20.16
C HIS A 89 -73.06 -44.30 -19.60
N PRO A 90 -72.81 -43.56 -18.48
CA PRO A 90 -71.45 -43.26 -18.01
C PRO A 90 -70.59 -44.50 -17.77
N HIS A 91 -71.18 -45.59 -17.30
CA HIS A 91 -70.49 -46.83 -16.90
C HIS A 91 -70.47 -47.90 -18.00
N PHE A 92 -71.18 -47.69 -19.11
CA PHE A 92 -71.47 -48.77 -20.07
C PHE A 92 -70.21 -49.32 -20.74
N LEU A 93 -69.26 -48.45 -21.07
CA LEU A 93 -68.02 -48.84 -21.76
C LEU A 93 -66.90 -49.28 -20.81
N VAL A 94 -67.11 -49.22 -19.49
CA VAL A 94 -66.08 -49.57 -18.51
C VAL A 94 -65.72 -51.06 -18.60
N SER A 95 -66.71 -51.95 -18.43
CA SER A 95 -66.47 -53.41 -18.54
C SER A 95 -65.90 -53.82 -19.90
N PRO A 96 -66.48 -53.36 -21.03
CA PRO A 96 -66.05 -53.82 -22.34
C PRO A 96 -64.61 -53.46 -22.66
N LEU A 97 -64.18 -52.22 -22.34
CA LEU A 97 -62.81 -51.75 -22.58
C LEU A 97 -61.78 -52.45 -21.69
N VAL A 98 -62.08 -52.63 -20.40
CA VAL A 98 -61.21 -53.41 -19.50
C VAL A 98 -61.07 -54.86 -19.99
N THR A 99 -62.17 -55.44 -20.48
CA THR A 99 -62.16 -56.79 -21.06
C THR A 99 -61.30 -56.85 -22.33
N THR A 100 -61.34 -55.83 -23.19
CA THR A 100 -60.49 -55.75 -24.38
C THR A 100 -59.00 -55.83 -24.02
N ILE A 101 -58.54 -55.06 -23.02
CA ILE A 101 -57.13 -55.09 -22.57
C ILE A 101 -56.77 -56.49 -22.04
N SER A 102 -57.69 -57.16 -21.32
CA SER A 102 -57.46 -58.50 -20.76
C SER A 102 -57.48 -59.66 -21.78
N LEU A 103 -57.97 -59.44 -23.01
CA LEU A 103 -58.15 -60.50 -24.01
C LEU A 103 -57.15 -60.45 -25.16
N PHE A 104 -56.69 -59.26 -25.58
CA PHE A 104 -55.82 -59.11 -26.75
C PHE A 104 -54.35 -58.90 -26.37
N GLU A 105 -53.44 -59.58 -27.06
CA GLU A 105 -51.98 -59.43 -26.91
C GLU A 105 -51.35 -58.39 -27.85
N ASP A 106 -52.17 -57.69 -28.64
CA ASP A 106 -51.73 -56.66 -29.59
C ASP A 106 -51.52 -55.31 -28.88
N GLU A 107 -50.28 -54.82 -28.92
CA GLU A 107 -49.87 -53.57 -28.28
C GLU A 107 -50.62 -52.34 -28.82
N ALA A 108 -50.91 -52.28 -30.12
CA ALA A 108 -51.58 -51.14 -30.72
C ALA A 108 -53.04 -51.08 -30.28
N ILE A 109 -53.71 -52.24 -30.16
CA ILE A 109 -55.07 -52.35 -29.61
C ILE A 109 -55.08 -51.97 -28.13
N ALA A 110 -54.13 -52.49 -27.35
CA ALA A 110 -54.00 -52.17 -25.94
C ALA A 110 -53.81 -50.66 -25.72
N LYS A 111 -52.87 -50.04 -26.45
CA LYS A 111 -52.62 -48.59 -26.39
C LYS A 111 -53.84 -47.76 -26.77
N GLN A 112 -54.48 -48.07 -27.90
CA GLN A 112 -55.72 -47.39 -28.32
C GLN A 112 -56.82 -47.51 -27.26
N THR A 113 -56.93 -48.68 -26.62
CA THR A 113 -57.90 -48.91 -25.55
C THR A 113 -57.56 -48.12 -24.29
N ILE A 114 -56.28 -48.06 -23.89
CA ILE A 114 -55.82 -47.29 -22.73
C ILE A 114 -56.03 -45.78 -22.96
N ASP A 115 -55.69 -45.27 -24.13
CA ASP A 115 -55.92 -43.85 -24.49
C ASP A 115 -57.41 -43.49 -24.41
N LEU A 116 -58.29 -44.38 -24.87
CA LEU A 116 -59.74 -44.26 -24.76
C LEU A 116 -60.22 -44.27 -23.31
N VAL A 117 -59.70 -45.17 -22.48
CA VAL A 117 -59.99 -45.24 -21.05
C VAL A 117 -59.59 -43.92 -20.37
N LEU A 118 -58.40 -43.39 -20.67
CA LEU A 118 -57.93 -42.14 -20.11
C LEU A 118 -58.78 -40.95 -20.56
N GLU A 119 -59.19 -40.90 -21.82
CA GLU A 119 -60.04 -39.81 -22.33
C GLU A 119 -61.44 -39.83 -21.68
N LEU A 120 -62.02 -41.02 -21.48
CA LEU A 120 -63.26 -41.18 -20.73
C LEU A 120 -63.10 -40.80 -19.26
N CYS A 121 -61.97 -41.13 -18.63
CA CYS A 121 -61.66 -40.72 -17.26
C CYS A 121 -61.43 -39.21 -17.13
N ARG A 122 -60.84 -38.55 -18.15
CA ARG A 122 -60.65 -37.09 -18.18
C ARG A 122 -61.97 -36.34 -18.32
N SER A 123 -62.87 -36.85 -19.14
CA SER A 123 -64.14 -36.19 -19.46
C SER A 123 -65.32 -36.60 -18.57
N GLY A 124 -65.25 -37.77 -17.94
CA GLY A 124 -66.31 -38.35 -17.10
C GLY A 124 -66.29 -37.91 -15.63
N ASN A 125 -67.37 -38.26 -14.93
CA ASN A 125 -67.48 -38.07 -13.48
C ASN A 125 -66.50 -38.97 -12.72
N CYS A 126 -66.19 -38.59 -11.49
CA CYS A 126 -65.32 -39.32 -10.56
C CYS A 126 -65.69 -40.80 -10.37
N GLU A 127 -66.96 -41.16 -10.49
CA GLU A 127 -67.45 -42.53 -10.37
C GLU A 127 -67.01 -43.43 -11.53
N VAL A 128 -66.92 -42.89 -12.75
CA VAL A 128 -66.46 -43.63 -13.94
C VAL A 128 -64.97 -43.95 -13.81
N TYR A 129 -64.20 -42.94 -13.39
CA TYR A 129 -62.79 -43.12 -13.06
C TYR A 129 -62.58 -44.18 -11.96
N GLY A 130 -63.32 -44.08 -10.86
CA GLY A 130 -63.25 -45.05 -9.76
C GLY A 130 -63.63 -46.47 -10.19
N GLU A 131 -64.59 -46.64 -11.09
CA GLU A 131 -64.95 -47.95 -11.62
C GLU A 131 -63.86 -48.55 -12.53
N PHE A 132 -63.21 -47.75 -13.37
CA PHE A 132 -62.06 -48.20 -14.15
C PHE A 132 -60.92 -48.67 -13.24
N VAL A 133 -60.57 -47.88 -12.21
CA VAL A 133 -59.56 -48.28 -11.22
C VAL A 133 -59.95 -49.59 -10.54
N ALA A 134 -61.19 -49.71 -10.06
CA ALA A 134 -61.67 -50.91 -9.39
C ALA A 134 -61.58 -52.15 -10.29
N ARG A 135 -62.09 -52.10 -11.53
CA ARG A 135 -62.11 -53.27 -12.42
C ARG A 135 -60.73 -53.65 -12.97
N VAL A 136 -59.87 -52.67 -13.23
CA VAL A 136 -58.49 -52.95 -13.65
C VAL A 136 -57.72 -53.58 -12.49
N SER A 137 -57.84 -53.04 -11.27
CA SER A 137 -57.22 -53.62 -10.08
C SER A 137 -57.73 -55.04 -9.78
N ASP A 138 -59.04 -55.29 -9.88
CA ASP A 138 -59.66 -56.61 -9.63
C ASP A 138 -59.11 -57.71 -10.57
N ARG A 139 -58.89 -57.36 -11.84
CA ARG A 139 -58.26 -58.26 -12.82
C ARG A 139 -56.79 -58.54 -12.55
N LEU A 140 -56.08 -57.58 -11.95
CA LEU A 140 -54.69 -57.76 -11.53
C LEU A 140 -54.61 -58.56 -10.22
N SER A 141 -55.55 -58.36 -9.29
CA SER A 141 -55.67 -59.11 -8.02
C SER A 141 -56.05 -60.58 -8.24
N SER A 142 -56.81 -60.91 -9.29
CA SER A 142 -57.24 -62.30 -9.55
C SER A 142 -56.13 -63.23 -10.05
N GLY A 143 -55.01 -62.69 -10.57
CA GLY A 143 -53.90 -63.47 -11.12
C GLY A 143 -54.23 -64.24 -12.42
N GLU A 144 -55.42 -64.05 -13.00
CA GLU A 144 -55.95 -64.83 -14.13
C GLU A 144 -55.12 -64.72 -15.43
N LEU A 145 -54.30 -63.68 -15.57
CA LEU A 145 -53.56 -63.36 -16.80
C LEU A 145 -52.14 -63.95 -16.84
N ALA A 146 -51.71 -64.68 -15.80
CA ALA A 146 -50.49 -65.50 -15.74
C ALA A 146 -49.21 -64.83 -16.31
N TRP A 147 -48.93 -63.58 -15.93
CA TRP A 147 -47.75 -62.79 -16.37
C TRP A 147 -47.51 -62.74 -17.88
N SER A 148 -48.60 -62.77 -18.67
CA SER A 148 -48.56 -62.58 -20.12
C SER A 148 -48.45 -61.09 -20.52
N ARG A 149 -48.26 -60.78 -21.82
CA ARG A 149 -48.29 -59.39 -22.34
C ARG A 149 -49.56 -58.62 -21.97
N ARG A 150 -50.69 -59.32 -21.83
CA ARG A 150 -51.97 -58.75 -21.37
C ARG A 150 -51.87 -58.22 -19.94
N GLN A 151 -51.13 -58.91 -19.07
CA GLN A 151 -50.84 -58.43 -17.71
C GLN A 151 -50.03 -57.13 -17.76
N VAL A 152 -49.02 -57.02 -18.64
CA VAL A 152 -48.22 -55.79 -18.82
C VAL A 152 -49.10 -54.62 -19.24
N TYR A 153 -50.00 -54.80 -20.22
CA TYR A 153 -50.93 -53.75 -20.64
C TYR A 153 -51.92 -53.37 -19.54
N MET A 154 -52.39 -54.34 -18.75
CA MET A 154 -53.26 -54.08 -17.60
C MET A 154 -52.53 -53.32 -16.49
N LEU A 155 -51.26 -53.65 -16.23
CA LEU A 155 -50.40 -52.93 -15.28
C LEU A 155 -50.17 -51.49 -15.75
N HIS A 156 -49.81 -51.29 -17.02
CA HIS A 156 -49.63 -49.97 -17.60
C HIS A 156 -50.93 -49.14 -17.52
N CYS A 157 -52.07 -49.74 -17.87
CA CYS A 157 -53.37 -49.10 -17.74
C CYS A 157 -53.65 -48.67 -16.30
N LEU A 158 -53.35 -49.52 -15.30
CA LEU A 158 -53.49 -49.17 -13.90
C LEU A 158 -52.55 -48.02 -13.53
N GLY A 159 -51.26 -48.10 -13.91
CA GLY A 159 -50.25 -47.08 -13.60
C GLY A 159 -50.63 -45.70 -14.13
N VAL A 160 -51.09 -45.59 -15.38
CA VAL A 160 -51.50 -44.30 -15.96
C VAL A 160 -52.83 -43.80 -15.36
N LEU A 161 -53.76 -44.70 -14.99
CA LEU A 161 -54.96 -44.32 -14.25
C LEU A 161 -54.61 -43.73 -12.88
N LEU A 162 -53.64 -44.33 -12.17
CA LEU A 162 -53.16 -43.82 -10.89
C LEU A 162 -52.44 -42.47 -11.05
N ASP A 163 -51.74 -42.24 -12.15
CA ASP A 163 -51.05 -40.97 -12.43
C ASP A 163 -51.99 -39.77 -12.72
N SER A 164 -53.26 -40.02 -13.01
CA SER A 164 -54.21 -38.97 -13.43
C SER A 164 -54.67 -37.99 -12.33
N GLN A 165 -54.21 -38.15 -11.08
CA GLN A 165 -54.43 -37.27 -9.90
C GLN A 165 -55.89 -36.86 -9.59
N LYS A 166 -56.90 -37.58 -10.09
CA LYS A 166 -58.31 -37.32 -9.79
C LYS A 166 -58.76 -38.12 -8.57
N ASN A 167 -59.11 -37.42 -7.47
CA ASN A 167 -59.53 -38.02 -6.18
C ASN A 167 -58.49 -38.97 -5.56
N ASP A 168 -58.86 -39.71 -4.51
CA ASP A 168 -58.06 -40.79 -3.94
C ASP A 168 -58.41 -42.14 -4.62
N PRO A 169 -57.66 -42.58 -5.66
CA PRO A 169 -57.92 -43.84 -6.33
C PRO A 169 -57.73 -45.08 -5.45
N ASN A 170 -56.97 -44.95 -4.35
CA ASN A 170 -56.73 -46.03 -3.41
C ASN A 170 -58.02 -46.48 -2.69
N THR A 171 -59.07 -45.65 -2.67
CA THR A 171 -60.39 -46.01 -2.12
C THR A 171 -61.17 -47.00 -2.99
N TYR A 172 -60.88 -47.08 -4.29
CA TYR A 172 -61.62 -47.94 -5.23
C TYR A 172 -60.99 -49.33 -5.41
N ILE A 173 -59.76 -49.53 -4.93
CA ILE A 173 -59.08 -50.83 -4.95
C ILE A 173 -59.66 -51.69 -3.82
N LYS A 174 -60.38 -52.76 -4.19
CA LYS A 174 -61.11 -53.63 -3.24
C LYS A 174 -60.21 -54.63 -2.52
N ASP A 175 -59.49 -55.46 -3.27
CA ASP A 175 -58.61 -56.51 -2.74
C ASP A 175 -57.15 -56.09 -2.87
N LYS A 176 -56.72 -55.29 -1.88
CA LYS A 176 -55.37 -54.71 -1.83
C LYS A 176 -54.32 -55.79 -1.55
N ASP A 177 -54.60 -56.71 -0.62
CA ASP A 177 -53.67 -57.79 -0.23
C ASP A 177 -53.35 -58.70 -1.42
N ALA A 178 -54.36 -59.16 -2.17
CA ALA A 178 -54.13 -59.99 -3.35
C ALA A 178 -53.41 -59.22 -4.47
N LEU A 179 -53.70 -57.92 -4.63
CA LEU A 179 -52.99 -57.08 -5.60
C LEU A 179 -51.49 -57.00 -5.25
N TYR A 180 -51.14 -56.69 -4.00
CA TYR A 180 -49.75 -56.59 -3.56
C TYR A 180 -49.03 -57.94 -3.66
N LEU A 181 -49.66 -59.03 -3.24
CA LEU A 181 -49.08 -60.38 -3.34
C LEU A 181 -48.75 -60.74 -4.80
N ASN A 182 -49.64 -60.44 -5.73
CA ASN A 182 -49.37 -60.65 -7.15
C ASN A 182 -48.23 -59.72 -7.62
N LEU A 183 -48.26 -58.42 -7.33
CA LEU A 183 -47.18 -57.50 -7.73
C LEU A 183 -45.80 -57.96 -7.19
N VAL A 184 -45.73 -58.41 -5.94
CA VAL A 184 -44.51 -58.99 -5.32
C VAL A 184 -44.05 -60.24 -6.06
N THR A 185 -44.97 -61.16 -6.38
CA THR A 185 -44.67 -62.38 -7.14
C THR A 185 -44.14 -62.05 -8.54
N GLY A 186 -44.65 -60.98 -9.17
CA GLY A 186 -44.20 -60.51 -10.47
C GLY A 186 -42.81 -59.88 -10.45
N LEU A 187 -42.45 -59.16 -9.38
CA LEU A 187 -41.11 -58.58 -9.22
C LEU A 187 -40.00 -59.64 -9.18
N GLN A 188 -40.31 -60.85 -8.70
CA GLN A 188 -39.37 -61.97 -8.65
C GLN A 188 -39.07 -62.58 -10.03
N LEU A 189 -39.84 -62.24 -11.07
CA LEU A 189 -39.64 -62.75 -12.42
C LEU A 189 -38.43 -62.07 -13.10
N PRO A 190 -37.66 -62.78 -13.94
CA PRO A 190 -36.48 -62.23 -14.61
C PRO A 190 -36.80 -61.36 -15.84
N SER A 191 -37.93 -60.63 -15.84
CA SER A 191 -38.38 -59.83 -16.98
C SER A 191 -38.37 -58.33 -16.65
N GLU A 192 -37.45 -57.58 -17.24
CA GLU A 192 -37.32 -56.13 -17.02
C GLU A 192 -38.56 -55.34 -17.45
N GLU A 193 -39.30 -55.78 -18.48
CA GLU A 193 -40.54 -55.14 -18.95
C GLU A 193 -41.66 -55.26 -17.91
N ILE A 194 -41.84 -56.47 -17.36
CA ILE A 194 -42.82 -56.74 -16.31
C ILE A 194 -42.41 -56.02 -15.02
N GLN A 195 -41.14 -56.12 -14.62
CA GLN A 195 -40.61 -55.45 -13.43
C GLN A 195 -40.76 -53.93 -13.53
N GLY A 196 -40.46 -53.33 -14.69
CA GLY A 196 -40.59 -51.89 -14.92
C GLY A 196 -42.02 -51.37 -14.72
N GLU A 197 -43.01 -52.07 -15.27
CA GLU A 197 -44.43 -51.71 -15.10
C GLU A 197 -44.93 -51.95 -13.67
N ILE A 198 -44.50 -53.03 -13.02
CA ILE A 198 -44.84 -53.28 -11.61
C ILE A 198 -44.25 -52.18 -10.72
N LEU A 199 -42.99 -51.81 -10.91
CA LEU A 199 -42.32 -50.75 -10.15
C LEU A 199 -43.02 -49.41 -10.35
N PHE A 200 -43.46 -49.10 -11.58
CA PHE A 200 -44.24 -47.90 -11.88
C PHE A 200 -45.59 -47.88 -11.12
N VAL A 201 -46.34 -49.00 -11.16
CA VAL A 201 -47.61 -49.13 -10.44
C VAL A 201 -47.40 -49.01 -8.93
N LEU A 202 -46.44 -49.74 -8.36
CA LEU A 202 -46.11 -49.67 -6.93
C LEU A 202 -45.70 -48.25 -6.52
N TYR A 203 -44.87 -47.58 -7.31
CA TYR A 203 -44.50 -46.19 -7.09
C TYR A 203 -45.74 -45.29 -6.99
N LYS A 204 -46.66 -45.38 -7.96
CA LYS A 204 -47.86 -44.56 -7.98
C LYS A 204 -48.79 -44.87 -6.81
N ILE A 205 -49.00 -46.14 -6.47
CA ILE A 205 -49.82 -46.53 -5.31
C ILE A 205 -49.22 -45.95 -4.01
N CYS A 206 -47.92 -46.13 -3.78
CA CYS A 206 -47.24 -45.62 -2.59
C CYS A 206 -47.26 -44.08 -2.52
N ALA A 207 -47.08 -43.40 -3.66
CA ALA A 207 -47.10 -41.93 -3.73
C ALA A 207 -48.48 -41.36 -3.40
N ILE A 208 -49.55 -42.01 -3.86
CA ILE A 208 -50.94 -41.62 -3.59
C ILE A 208 -51.28 -41.86 -2.11
N GLN A 209 -50.88 -43.00 -1.55
CA GLN A 209 -51.05 -43.28 -0.12
C GLN A 209 -50.41 -42.20 0.76
N HIS A 210 -49.20 -41.75 0.41
CA HIS A 210 -48.55 -40.65 1.09
C HIS A 210 -49.31 -39.31 0.97
N ALA A 211 -49.91 -39.00 -0.18
CA ALA A 211 -50.59 -37.73 -0.40
C ALA A 211 -51.96 -37.63 0.29
N TRP A 212 -52.66 -38.76 0.53
CA TRP A 212 -54.07 -38.76 0.95
C TRP A 212 -54.33 -39.37 2.35
N LEU A 213 -53.46 -40.26 2.87
CA LEU A 213 -53.60 -40.83 4.22
C LEU A 213 -52.55 -40.23 5.18
N GLY A 214 -52.98 -39.34 6.07
CA GLY A 214 -52.18 -38.99 7.25
C GLY A 214 -52.25 -40.08 8.33
N ASP A 215 -51.09 -40.60 8.74
CA ASP A 215 -50.67 -41.36 9.95
C ASP A 215 -51.61 -42.26 10.77
N THR A 216 -52.89 -42.45 10.45
CA THR A 216 -53.87 -42.96 11.43
C THR A 216 -54.73 -44.14 10.98
N ASN A 217 -54.40 -44.85 9.91
CA ASN A 217 -55.01 -46.17 9.65
C ASN A 217 -54.02 -47.14 9.01
N GLY A 218 -53.99 -48.38 9.53
CA GLY A 218 -53.04 -49.45 9.18
C GLY A 218 -52.88 -49.64 7.69
N ASP A 219 -51.68 -49.35 7.21
CA ASP A 219 -51.30 -49.39 5.81
C ASP A 219 -51.11 -50.84 5.38
N VAL A 220 -51.90 -51.33 4.41
CA VAL A 220 -51.77 -52.70 3.88
C VAL A 220 -50.37 -52.95 3.29
N VAL A 221 -49.69 -51.89 2.85
CA VAL A 221 -48.29 -51.95 2.42
C VAL A 221 -47.38 -52.48 3.54
N CYS A 222 -47.69 -52.17 4.81
CA CYS A 222 -46.86 -52.50 5.97
C CYS A 222 -46.57 -54.01 6.12
N GLY A 223 -47.46 -54.89 5.64
CA GLY A 223 -47.26 -56.34 5.67
C GLY A 223 -46.27 -56.87 4.63
N HIS A 224 -46.03 -56.13 3.54
CA HIS A 224 -45.18 -56.53 2.42
C HIS A 224 -43.98 -55.59 2.18
N THR A 225 -43.87 -54.49 2.94
CA THR A 225 -42.87 -53.44 2.72
C THR A 225 -41.43 -53.97 2.70
N SER A 226 -41.04 -54.82 3.65
CA SER A 226 -39.65 -55.33 3.74
C SER A 226 -39.26 -56.16 2.51
N LEU A 227 -40.21 -56.94 1.97
CA LEU A 227 -40.03 -57.75 0.78
C LEU A 227 -40.04 -56.89 -0.50
N ILE A 228 -40.94 -55.90 -0.59
CA ILE A 228 -40.99 -54.95 -1.72
C ILE A 228 -39.69 -54.13 -1.77
N LEU A 229 -39.22 -53.64 -0.62
CA LEU A 229 -37.98 -52.89 -0.52
C LEU A 229 -36.79 -53.71 -1.02
N ARG A 230 -36.65 -54.94 -0.51
CA ARG A 230 -35.58 -55.86 -0.93
C ARG A 230 -35.63 -56.19 -2.41
N LEU A 231 -36.80 -56.58 -2.93
CA LEU A 231 -36.96 -56.95 -4.34
C LEU A 231 -36.74 -55.76 -5.27
N SER A 232 -37.12 -54.54 -4.85
CA SER A 232 -36.86 -53.31 -5.60
C SER A 232 -35.35 -53.04 -5.67
N LEU A 233 -34.61 -53.18 -4.56
CA LEU A 233 -33.15 -53.04 -4.58
C LEU A 233 -32.46 -54.12 -5.43
N GLU A 234 -32.92 -55.37 -5.35
CA GLU A 234 -32.42 -56.45 -6.21
C GLU A 234 -32.72 -56.20 -7.70
N ALA A 235 -33.88 -55.61 -8.02
CA ALA A 235 -34.22 -55.21 -9.38
C ALA A 235 -33.33 -54.05 -9.87
N LEU A 236 -33.10 -53.03 -9.03
CA LEU A 236 -32.21 -51.91 -9.33
C LEU A 236 -30.77 -52.35 -9.59
N LEU A 237 -30.29 -53.32 -8.80
CA LEU A 237 -28.96 -53.89 -8.93
C LEU A 237 -28.78 -54.64 -10.27
N LYS A 238 -29.81 -55.34 -10.74
CA LYS A 238 -29.73 -56.23 -11.91
C LYS A 238 -30.06 -55.53 -13.24
N THR A 239 -30.88 -54.48 -13.21
CA THR A 239 -31.40 -53.85 -14.43
C THR A 239 -30.34 -53.10 -15.24
N GLN A 240 -30.39 -53.24 -16.56
CA GLN A 240 -29.57 -52.47 -17.51
C GLN A 240 -30.31 -51.30 -18.14
N ARG A 241 -31.62 -51.19 -17.89
CA ARG A 241 -32.53 -50.24 -18.51
C ARG A 241 -32.78 -49.02 -17.64
N ASP A 242 -32.46 -47.83 -18.15
CA ASP A 242 -32.61 -46.57 -17.42
C ASP A 242 -34.07 -46.23 -17.08
N ASP A 243 -35.03 -46.62 -17.92
CA ASP A 243 -36.47 -46.44 -17.63
C ASP A 243 -36.94 -47.29 -16.43
N VAL A 244 -36.42 -48.52 -16.31
CA VAL A 244 -36.68 -49.40 -15.15
C VAL A 244 -35.96 -48.86 -13.91
N ARG A 245 -34.73 -48.34 -14.06
CA ARG A 245 -33.99 -47.67 -12.96
C ARG A 245 -34.77 -46.49 -12.41
N MET A 246 -35.29 -45.61 -13.28
CA MET A 246 -36.08 -44.46 -12.86
C MET A 246 -37.33 -44.85 -12.08
N ASN A 247 -38.09 -45.84 -12.56
CA ASN A 247 -39.28 -46.32 -11.84
C ASN A 247 -38.90 -46.91 -10.48
N CYS A 248 -37.80 -47.65 -10.42
CA CYS A 248 -37.30 -48.21 -9.16
C CYS A 248 -36.84 -47.13 -8.18
N ILE A 249 -36.05 -46.16 -8.64
CA ILE A 249 -35.56 -45.03 -7.83
C ILE A 249 -36.74 -44.20 -7.32
N ALA A 250 -37.76 -43.97 -8.16
CA ALA A 250 -38.97 -43.24 -7.77
C ALA A 250 -39.75 -43.96 -6.67
N LEU A 251 -39.93 -45.29 -6.78
CA LEU A 251 -40.55 -46.10 -5.73
C LEU A 251 -39.74 -46.02 -4.43
N LEU A 252 -38.43 -46.28 -4.51
CA LEU A 252 -37.54 -46.27 -3.34
C LEU A 252 -37.50 -44.90 -2.66
N SER A 253 -37.56 -43.82 -3.42
CA SER A 253 -37.59 -42.44 -2.89
C SER A 253 -38.87 -42.19 -2.09
N VAL A 254 -40.03 -42.64 -2.58
CA VAL A 254 -41.29 -42.55 -1.84
C VAL A 254 -41.24 -43.40 -0.58
N LEU A 255 -40.66 -44.61 -0.64
CA LEU A 255 -40.51 -45.47 0.53
C LEU A 255 -39.56 -44.85 1.58
N ALA A 256 -38.47 -44.20 1.15
CA ALA A 256 -37.57 -43.45 2.01
C ALA A 256 -38.30 -42.31 2.74
N ARG A 257 -39.03 -41.46 2.02
CA ARG A 257 -39.81 -40.36 2.64
C ARG A 257 -40.82 -40.82 3.68
N ARG A 258 -41.29 -42.07 3.57
CA ARG A 258 -42.23 -42.68 4.51
C ARG A 258 -41.57 -43.35 5.73
N GLY A 259 -40.25 -43.26 5.87
CA GLY A 259 -39.50 -43.85 6.99
C GLY A 259 -39.38 -45.39 6.93
N PHE A 260 -39.71 -46.02 5.80
CA PHE A 260 -39.71 -47.49 5.70
C PHE A 260 -38.31 -48.12 5.67
N PHE A 261 -37.27 -47.31 5.52
CA PHE A 261 -35.91 -47.78 5.73
C PHE A 261 -35.58 -47.91 7.23
N GLU A 262 -36.20 -47.14 8.13
CA GLU A 262 -35.92 -47.16 9.58
C GLU A 262 -36.52 -48.39 10.28
N ASN A 263 -37.79 -48.69 9.98
CA ASN A 263 -38.57 -49.73 10.67
C ASN A 263 -38.06 -51.18 10.44
N VAL A 264 -37.22 -51.41 9.44
CA VAL A 264 -36.77 -52.78 9.06
C VAL A 264 -35.47 -53.18 9.79
N PHE A 265 -34.77 -52.23 10.42
CA PHE A 265 -33.53 -52.50 11.14
C PHE A 265 -33.72 -52.82 12.64
N GLU A 266 -34.86 -52.45 13.23
CA GLU A 266 -35.18 -52.79 14.64
C GLU A 266 -35.70 -54.24 14.81
N ASP A 267 -36.31 -54.82 13.76
CA ASP A 267 -37.04 -56.10 13.82
C ASP A 267 -36.17 -57.36 13.69
N ASN A 268 -34.87 -57.29 14.01
CA ASN A 268 -34.01 -58.48 14.06
C ASN A 268 -34.17 -59.32 15.34
N ASN A 269 -35.06 -58.96 16.28
CA ASN A 269 -35.16 -59.66 17.56
C ASN A 269 -36.49 -60.38 17.86
N GLU A 270 -37.61 -60.15 17.16
CA GLU A 270 -38.86 -60.89 17.47
C GLU A 270 -39.73 -61.17 16.24
N ALA A 271 -39.43 -62.24 15.48
CA ALA A 271 -40.44 -62.90 14.64
C ALA A 271 -40.07 -64.36 14.34
N ASP A 272 -39.86 -65.16 15.39
CA ASP A 272 -40.21 -66.58 15.33
C ASP A 272 -41.74 -66.65 15.21
N ASN A 273 -42.25 -66.72 13.98
CA ASN A 273 -43.50 -67.39 13.57
C ASN A 273 -44.00 -66.79 12.25
N PHE A 274 -43.60 -67.38 11.11
CA PHE A 274 -44.54 -67.90 10.12
C PHE A 274 -43.76 -68.86 9.22
N MET A 275 -44.20 -70.11 9.18
CA MET A 275 -43.55 -71.21 8.46
C MET A 275 -43.60 -71.00 6.94
N GLU A 276 -42.43 -70.90 6.30
CA GLU A 276 -42.23 -71.41 4.94
C GLU A 276 -40.92 -72.19 4.86
N THR A 277 -41.07 -73.50 4.88
CA THR A 277 -40.07 -74.50 4.49
C THR A 277 -39.86 -74.43 2.98
N THR A 278 -38.66 -74.08 2.51
CA THR A 278 -37.73 -74.95 1.73
C THR A 278 -36.66 -74.14 0.98
N GLU A 279 -35.45 -74.70 1.03
CA GLU A 279 -34.33 -74.53 0.08
C GLU A 279 -33.37 -73.32 0.19
N HIS A 280 -32.26 -73.63 0.88
CA HIS A 280 -30.87 -73.19 0.68
C HIS A 280 -30.47 -71.79 1.18
N GLY A 281 -29.73 -71.84 2.29
CA GLY A 281 -29.11 -70.69 2.95
C GLY A 281 -28.13 -69.95 2.03
N VAL A 282 -28.53 -68.74 1.68
CA VAL A 282 -27.62 -67.63 1.46
C VAL A 282 -27.89 -66.70 2.64
N GLU A 283 -26.87 -66.42 3.46
CA GLU A 283 -26.95 -65.37 4.47
C GLU A 283 -27.54 -64.13 3.80
N LYS A 284 -28.76 -63.74 4.21
CA LYS A 284 -29.47 -62.63 3.58
C LYS A 284 -28.62 -61.38 3.77
N THR A 285 -28.08 -60.83 2.69
CA THR A 285 -27.30 -59.59 2.71
C THR A 285 -28.08 -58.50 3.47
N PRO A 286 -27.46 -57.82 4.44
CA PRO A 286 -28.05 -56.68 5.12
C PRO A 286 -28.57 -55.64 4.11
N LEU A 287 -29.73 -55.04 4.39
CA LEU A 287 -30.39 -54.12 3.46
C LEU A 287 -29.55 -52.87 3.15
N ASN A 288 -28.76 -52.38 4.09
CA ASN A 288 -27.82 -51.27 3.89
C ASN A 288 -26.69 -51.61 2.89
N LEU A 289 -26.13 -52.83 2.96
CA LEU A 289 -25.13 -53.32 1.99
C LEU A 289 -25.77 -53.54 0.61
N LEU A 290 -26.98 -54.11 0.57
CA LEU A 290 -27.72 -54.28 -0.68
C LEU A 290 -28.06 -52.91 -1.31
N PHE A 291 -28.45 -51.93 -0.51
CA PHE A 291 -28.70 -50.56 -0.96
C PHE A 291 -27.44 -49.93 -1.55
N ALA A 292 -26.32 -49.99 -0.82
CA ALA A 292 -25.04 -49.47 -1.30
C ALA A 292 -24.63 -50.13 -2.63
N GLU A 293 -24.77 -51.45 -2.78
CA GLU A 293 -24.44 -52.11 -4.04
C GLU A 293 -25.40 -51.74 -5.18
N ALA A 294 -26.71 -51.66 -4.91
CA ALA A 294 -27.74 -51.39 -5.92
C ALA A 294 -27.63 -49.99 -6.55
N VAL A 295 -27.19 -48.97 -5.81
CA VAL A 295 -27.10 -47.59 -6.32
C VAL A 295 -25.86 -47.33 -7.20
N LYS A 296 -24.83 -48.20 -7.16
CA LYS A 296 -23.58 -48.01 -7.91
C LYS A 296 -23.77 -47.94 -9.43
N ALA A 297 -24.57 -48.86 -10.01
CA ALA A 297 -24.80 -48.91 -11.45
C ALA A 297 -25.64 -47.73 -11.98
N PRO A 298 -26.76 -47.32 -11.33
CA PRO A 298 -27.48 -46.10 -11.70
C PRO A 298 -26.64 -44.82 -11.61
N LEU A 299 -25.74 -44.72 -10.62
CA LEU A 299 -24.78 -43.61 -10.51
C LEU A 299 -23.85 -43.52 -11.73
N LEU A 300 -23.47 -44.63 -12.35
CA LEU A 300 -22.66 -44.65 -13.58
C LEU A 300 -23.48 -44.62 -14.88
N SER A 301 -24.79 -44.35 -14.82
CA SER A 301 -25.61 -44.22 -16.02
C SER A 301 -25.13 -43.08 -16.92
N SER A 302 -25.30 -43.23 -18.24
CA SER A 302 -25.09 -42.12 -19.19
C SER A 302 -26.18 -41.06 -19.12
N ASP A 303 -27.32 -41.38 -18.50
CA ASP A 303 -28.42 -40.43 -18.30
C ASP A 303 -28.26 -39.66 -16.99
N SER A 304 -28.10 -38.34 -17.11
CA SER A 304 -27.97 -37.47 -15.94
C SER A 304 -29.21 -37.39 -15.06
N GLU A 305 -30.40 -37.65 -15.62
CA GLU A 305 -31.64 -37.67 -14.83
C GLU A 305 -31.63 -38.87 -13.89
N VAL A 306 -31.18 -40.04 -14.37
CA VAL A 306 -30.97 -41.25 -13.55
C VAL A 306 -29.92 -40.99 -12.49
N GLN A 307 -28.78 -40.37 -12.86
CA GLN A 307 -27.73 -40.04 -11.90
C GLN A 307 -28.23 -39.09 -10.80
N THR A 308 -28.92 -38.01 -11.17
CA THR A 308 -29.46 -37.02 -10.22
C THR A 308 -30.52 -37.66 -9.32
N ALA A 309 -31.46 -38.42 -9.88
CA ALA A 309 -32.49 -39.11 -9.11
C ALA A 309 -31.90 -40.15 -8.14
N THR A 310 -30.81 -40.82 -8.53
CA THR A 310 -30.10 -41.76 -7.65
C THR A 310 -29.43 -41.03 -6.50
N LEU A 311 -28.77 -39.89 -6.76
CA LEU A 311 -28.20 -39.05 -5.70
C LEU A 311 -29.28 -38.54 -4.75
N ASP A 312 -30.41 -38.07 -5.27
CA ASP A 312 -31.55 -37.61 -4.47
C ASP A 312 -32.15 -38.73 -3.61
N LEU A 313 -32.16 -39.98 -4.12
CA LEU A 313 -32.54 -41.16 -3.34
C LEU A 313 -31.56 -41.40 -2.20
N ILE A 314 -30.25 -41.28 -2.42
CA ILE A 314 -29.24 -41.41 -1.37
C ILE A 314 -29.40 -40.31 -0.32
N VAL A 315 -29.63 -39.06 -0.73
CA VAL A 315 -29.93 -37.94 0.20
C VAL A 315 -31.16 -38.27 1.04
N GLN A 316 -32.24 -38.74 0.41
CA GLN A 316 -33.46 -39.10 1.11
C GLN A 316 -33.23 -40.25 2.08
N TYR A 317 -32.53 -41.31 1.66
CA TYR A 317 -32.16 -42.43 2.53
C TYR A 317 -31.38 -41.96 3.76
N LEU A 318 -30.35 -41.14 3.58
CA LEU A 318 -29.50 -40.63 4.67
C LEU A 318 -30.21 -39.59 5.56
N SER A 319 -31.24 -38.91 5.05
CA SER A 319 -32.01 -37.90 5.79
C SER A 319 -33.23 -38.48 6.52
N CYS A 320 -33.51 -39.78 6.40
CA CYS A 320 -34.53 -40.47 7.19
C CYS A 320 -34.10 -40.42 8.68
N GLY A 321 -34.99 -39.97 9.55
CA GLY A 321 -34.79 -39.85 11.00
C GLY A 321 -34.64 -41.19 11.73
N GLY A 322 -33.61 -41.96 11.38
CA GLY A 322 -33.24 -43.23 12.03
C GLY A 322 -31.93 -43.84 11.52
N VAL A 323 -31.27 -43.24 10.51
CA VAL A 323 -29.96 -43.71 10.03
C VAL A 323 -28.87 -43.40 11.06
N SER A 324 -28.25 -44.45 11.57
CA SER A 324 -27.12 -44.36 12.51
C SER A 324 -25.81 -44.03 11.79
N GLU A 325 -24.85 -43.45 12.51
CA GLU A 325 -23.49 -43.18 12.00
C GLU A 325 -22.83 -44.44 11.40
N LYS A 326 -23.15 -45.63 11.95
CA LYS A 326 -22.67 -46.93 11.45
C LYS A 326 -23.20 -47.25 10.06
N GLU A 327 -24.42 -46.84 9.73
CA GLU A 327 -25.00 -47.08 8.40
C GLU A 327 -24.42 -46.10 7.37
N VAL A 328 -24.16 -44.85 7.75
CA VAL A 328 -23.40 -43.90 6.91
C VAL A 328 -22.00 -44.44 6.65
N GLN A 329 -21.34 -44.98 7.67
CA GLN A 329 -20.03 -45.62 7.54
C GLN A 329 -20.03 -46.77 6.54
N VAL A 330 -21.06 -47.62 6.52
CA VAL A 330 -21.19 -48.72 5.55
C VAL A 330 -21.22 -48.19 4.11
N LEU A 331 -21.94 -47.10 3.82
CA LEU A 331 -21.97 -46.52 2.47
C LEU A 331 -20.60 -45.98 2.05
N VAL A 332 -19.85 -45.39 2.98
CA VAL A 332 -18.50 -44.89 2.72
C VAL A 332 -17.51 -46.04 2.48
N GLU A 333 -17.58 -47.10 3.27
CA GLU A 333 -16.74 -48.30 3.12
C GLU A 333 -17.02 -49.03 1.80
N GLU A 334 -18.28 -49.03 1.36
CA GLU A 334 -18.72 -49.54 0.04
C GLU A 334 -18.37 -48.61 -1.14
N ASN A 335 -17.54 -47.60 -0.93
CA ASN A 335 -16.97 -46.69 -1.93
C ASN A 335 -18.01 -45.77 -2.61
N ILE A 336 -19.20 -45.54 -2.03
CA ILE A 336 -20.21 -44.65 -2.64
C ILE A 336 -19.64 -43.26 -2.91
N ALA A 337 -18.83 -42.71 -1.99
CA ALA A 337 -18.16 -41.43 -2.19
C ALA A 337 -17.29 -41.40 -3.47
N ASP A 338 -16.58 -42.49 -3.78
CA ASP A 338 -15.72 -42.58 -4.97
C ASP A 338 -16.55 -42.54 -6.26
N TYR A 339 -17.73 -43.19 -6.28
CA TYR A 339 -18.67 -43.08 -7.39
C TYR A 339 -19.19 -41.65 -7.56
N VAL A 340 -19.53 -40.96 -6.46
CA VAL A 340 -19.98 -39.55 -6.51
C VAL A 340 -18.87 -38.63 -7.05
N PHE A 341 -17.63 -38.79 -6.59
CA PHE A 341 -16.48 -38.04 -7.14
C PHE A 341 -16.26 -38.34 -8.63
N GLU A 342 -16.39 -39.60 -9.05
CA GLU A 342 -16.21 -39.97 -10.45
C GLU A 342 -17.27 -39.35 -11.36
N ILE A 343 -18.54 -39.29 -10.93
CA ILE A 343 -19.62 -38.63 -11.67
C ILE A 343 -19.36 -37.12 -11.81
N LEU A 344 -18.93 -36.47 -10.74
CA LEU A 344 -18.54 -35.05 -10.76
C LEU A 344 -17.39 -34.80 -11.74
N ARG A 345 -16.41 -35.71 -11.77
CA ARG A 345 -15.27 -35.66 -12.69
C ARG A 345 -15.69 -35.87 -14.16
N LEU A 346 -16.52 -36.88 -14.45
CA LEU A 346 -16.96 -37.24 -15.79
C LEU A 346 -17.95 -36.23 -16.40
N SER A 347 -18.84 -35.67 -15.58
CA SER A 347 -19.81 -34.66 -16.01
C SER A 347 -19.17 -33.30 -16.31
N GLY A 348 -17.90 -33.10 -15.93
CA GLY A 348 -17.18 -31.84 -16.06
C GLY A 348 -17.87 -30.68 -15.33
N CYS A 349 -18.65 -30.99 -14.29
CA CYS A 349 -19.41 -30.02 -13.48
C CYS A 349 -20.40 -29.15 -14.28
N LYS A 350 -20.90 -29.58 -15.44
CA LYS A 350 -21.73 -28.74 -16.34
C LYS A 350 -23.23 -28.67 -15.99
N LYS A 351 -23.70 -29.46 -15.02
CA LYS A 351 -25.12 -29.57 -14.66
C LYS A 351 -25.32 -29.27 -13.18
N ASP A 352 -25.98 -28.16 -12.88
CA ASP A 352 -26.11 -27.64 -11.51
C ASP A 352 -26.89 -28.58 -10.58
N SER A 353 -27.92 -29.27 -11.09
CA SER A 353 -28.68 -30.25 -10.30
C SER A 353 -27.80 -31.41 -9.82
N LEU A 354 -26.98 -31.96 -10.73
CA LEU A 354 -26.06 -33.05 -10.45
C LEU A 354 -24.99 -32.63 -9.44
N VAL A 355 -24.42 -31.43 -9.60
CA VAL A 355 -23.42 -30.87 -8.67
C VAL A 355 -24.03 -30.68 -7.28
N THR A 356 -25.23 -30.12 -7.20
CA THR A 356 -25.92 -29.86 -5.92
C THR A 356 -26.24 -31.16 -5.19
N SER A 357 -26.88 -32.13 -5.86
CA SER A 357 -27.20 -33.43 -5.24
C SER A 357 -25.95 -34.21 -4.85
N SER A 358 -24.88 -34.15 -5.66
CA SER A 358 -23.60 -34.81 -5.33
C SER A 358 -22.97 -34.22 -4.06
N LEU A 359 -22.95 -32.89 -3.93
CA LEU A 359 -22.39 -32.22 -2.76
C LEU A 359 -23.22 -32.48 -1.50
N GLN A 360 -24.55 -32.56 -1.62
CA GLN A 360 -25.43 -32.97 -0.53
C GLN A 360 -25.15 -34.39 -0.05
N VAL A 361 -24.96 -35.34 -0.97
CA VAL A 361 -24.56 -36.71 -0.61
C VAL A 361 -23.22 -36.69 0.12
N LEU A 362 -22.21 -36.00 -0.40
CA LEU A 362 -20.88 -35.95 0.23
C LEU A 362 -20.90 -35.32 1.63
N ASP A 363 -21.70 -34.28 1.84
CA ASP A 363 -21.89 -33.62 3.13
C ASP A 363 -22.59 -34.54 4.15
N LEU A 364 -23.58 -35.33 3.72
CA LEU A 364 -24.21 -36.33 4.59
C LEU A 364 -23.26 -37.50 4.91
N LEU A 365 -22.43 -37.92 3.95
CA LEU A 365 -21.42 -38.95 4.16
C LEU A 365 -20.28 -38.48 5.07
N SER A 366 -20.06 -37.16 5.22
CA SER A 366 -18.99 -36.65 6.09
C SER A 366 -19.21 -36.92 7.58
N VAL A 367 -20.44 -37.27 7.98
CA VAL A 367 -20.77 -37.73 9.34
C VAL A 367 -19.97 -38.96 9.74
N ALA A 368 -19.54 -39.81 8.79
CA ALA A 368 -18.72 -40.99 9.07
C ALA A 368 -17.24 -40.67 9.40
N GLU A 369 -16.89 -39.39 9.60
CA GLU A 369 -15.57 -38.88 9.98
C GLU A 369 -14.36 -39.60 9.32
N VAL A 370 -13.74 -40.57 10.01
CA VAL A 370 -12.46 -41.19 9.64
C VAL A 370 -12.50 -41.93 8.29
N PRO A 371 -13.41 -42.90 8.06
CA PRO A 371 -13.55 -43.54 6.74
C PRO A 371 -13.84 -42.56 5.61
N PHE A 372 -14.62 -41.50 5.86
CA PHE A 372 -14.92 -40.50 4.82
C PHE A 372 -13.70 -39.65 4.47
N LYS A 373 -12.91 -39.24 5.48
CA LYS A 373 -11.66 -38.47 5.27
C LYS A 373 -10.69 -39.17 4.31
N GLN A 374 -10.59 -40.51 4.39
CA GLN A 374 -9.74 -41.29 3.47
C GLN A 374 -10.23 -41.23 2.01
N ARG A 375 -11.55 -41.21 1.79
CA ARG A 375 -12.14 -41.10 0.45
C ARG A 375 -12.06 -39.67 -0.08
N LEU A 376 -12.34 -38.69 0.77
CA LEU A 376 -12.25 -37.27 0.45
C LEU A 376 -10.84 -36.87 0.01
N ALA A 377 -9.81 -37.43 0.64
CA ALA A 377 -8.42 -37.27 0.24
C ALA A 377 -8.16 -37.69 -1.22
N ILE A 378 -8.78 -38.77 -1.69
CA ILE A 378 -8.68 -39.26 -3.07
C ILE A 378 -9.47 -38.35 -4.02
N GLY A 379 -10.68 -37.95 -3.62
CA GLY A 379 -11.57 -37.06 -4.38
C GLY A 379 -11.20 -35.57 -4.38
N PHE A 380 -10.14 -35.18 -3.67
CA PHE A 380 -9.82 -33.77 -3.41
C PHE A 380 -9.65 -32.93 -4.68
N THR A 381 -8.93 -33.45 -5.69
CA THR A 381 -8.71 -32.74 -6.96
C THR A 381 -10.01 -32.48 -7.73
N THR A 382 -10.94 -33.43 -7.70
CA THR A 382 -12.29 -33.23 -8.25
C THR A 382 -13.02 -32.13 -7.51
N MET A 383 -12.92 -32.08 -6.18
CA MET A 383 -13.55 -31.03 -5.37
C MET A 383 -13.00 -29.64 -5.65
N VAL A 384 -11.69 -29.50 -5.93
CA VAL A 384 -11.10 -28.22 -6.35
C VAL A 384 -11.67 -27.78 -7.70
N ALA A 385 -11.85 -28.70 -8.66
CA ALA A 385 -12.47 -28.39 -9.94
C ALA A 385 -13.95 -27.97 -9.80
N VAL A 386 -14.70 -28.63 -8.91
CA VAL A 386 -16.07 -28.22 -8.55
C VAL A 386 -16.07 -26.81 -7.97
N LEU A 387 -15.18 -26.51 -7.03
CA LEU A 387 -15.08 -25.17 -6.45
C LEU A 387 -14.81 -24.11 -7.53
N ARG A 388 -13.91 -24.37 -8.48
CA ARG A 388 -13.65 -23.43 -9.60
C ARG A 388 -14.92 -23.13 -10.39
N TYR A 389 -15.67 -24.17 -10.79
CA TYR A 389 -16.92 -23.99 -11.53
C TYR A 389 -17.93 -23.16 -10.74
N VAL A 390 -18.14 -23.54 -9.47
CA VAL A 390 -19.14 -22.94 -8.59
C VAL A 390 -18.76 -21.50 -8.17
N ALA A 391 -17.47 -21.17 -8.15
CA ALA A 391 -16.94 -19.82 -7.89
C ALA A 391 -17.07 -18.85 -9.07
N GLU A 392 -17.18 -19.35 -10.31
CA GLU A 392 -17.39 -18.50 -11.48
C GLU A 392 -18.81 -17.93 -11.54
N VAL A 393 -19.79 -18.68 -11.03
CA VAL A 393 -21.21 -18.33 -11.05
C VAL A 393 -21.60 -17.52 -9.79
N PRO A 394 -22.14 -16.30 -9.91
CA PRO A 394 -22.60 -15.51 -8.77
C PRO A 394 -23.70 -16.23 -7.97
N PHE A 395 -23.63 -16.19 -6.63
CA PHE A 395 -24.63 -16.76 -5.71
C PHE A 395 -24.98 -18.23 -5.93
N HIS A 396 -24.09 -19.02 -6.51
CA HIS A 396 -24.38 -20.42 -6.76
C HIS A 396 -24.63 -21.15 -5.41
N PRO A 397 -25.76 -21.87 -5.23
CA PRO A 397 -26.18 -22.42 -3.92
C PRO A 397 -25.17 -23.43 -3.35
N ALA A 398 -24.39 -24.07 -4.22
CA ALA A 398 -23.35 -25.02 -3.84
C ALA A 398 -22.05 -24.41 -3.27
N GLN A 399 -21.83 -23.09 -3.37
CA GLN A 399 -20.55 -22.45 -2.97
C GLN A 399 -20.14 -22.80 -1.54
N LEU A 400 -21.08 -22.64 -0.60
CA LEU A 400 -20.85 -22.90 0.81
C LEU A 400 -20.51 -24.37 1.08
N GLN A 401 -21.25 -25.29 0.46
CA GLN A 401 -21.08 -26.73 0.69
C GLN A 401 -19.77 -27.24 0.08
N SER A 402 -19.41 -26.79 -1.12
CA SER A 402 -18.10 -27.10 -1.74
C SER A 402 -16.94 -26.64 -0.86
N LEU A 403 -17.02 -25.41 -0.32
CA LEU A 403 -15.99 -24.87 0.57
C LEU A 403 -15.92 -25.60 1.92
N LYS A 404 -17.06 -25.96 2.53
CA LYS A 404 -17.08 -26.73 3.79
C LYS A 404 -16.39 -28.08 3.65
N ILE A 405 -16.73 -28.84 2.61
CA ILE A 405 -16.12 -30.16 2.34
C ILE A 405 -14.61 -30.02 2.10
N LEU A 406 -14.20 -29.01 1.31
CA LEU A 406 -12.77 -28.74 1.10
C LEU A 406 -12.06 -28.34 2.40
N SER A 407 -12.66 -27.46 3.20
CA SER A 407 -12.11 -27.01 4.48
C SER A 407 -11.87 -28.18 5.43
N GLU A 408 -12.83 -29.11 5.52
CA GLU A 408 -12.70 -30.32 6.35
C GLU A 408 -11.50 -31.18 5.91
N CYS A 409 -11.28 -31.32 4.60
CA CYS A 409 -10.12 -32.04 4.07
C CYS A 409 -8.79 -31.34 4.43
N VAL A 410 -8.72 -30.02 4.27
CA VAL A 410 -7.50 -29.25 4.54
C VAL A 410 -7.12 -29.31 6.02
N SER A 411 -8.10 -29.14 6.91
CA SER A 411 -7.85 -29.12 8.35
C SER A 411 -7.44 -30.48 8.91
N ASN A 412 -8.03 -31.58 8.41
CA ASN A 412 -7.79 -32.92 8.97
C ASN A 412 -6.70 -33.72 8.25
N CYS A 413 -6.41 -33.42 6.99
CA CYS A 413 -5.45 -34.17 6.17
C CYS A 413 -4.41 -33.26 5.51
N PRO A 414 -3.67 -32.44 6.28
CA PRO A 414 -2.82 -31.39 5.72
C PRO A 414 -1.68 -31.93 4.84
N GLY A 415 -1.21 -33.17 5.08
CA GLY A 415 -0.11 -33.80 4.33
C GLY A 415 -0.48 -34.41 2.97
N ILE A 416 -1.77 -34.42 2.60
CA ILE A 416 -2.24 -35.03 1.33
C ILE A 416 -2.28 -33.99 0.19
N ILE A 417 -2.29 -32.70 0.52
CA ILE A 417 -2.50 -31.63 -0.43
C ILE A 417 -1.19 -31.30 -1.15
N SER A 418 -1.20 -31.27 -2.49
CA SER A 418 -0.07 -30.81 -3.29
C SER A 418 0.04 -29.28 -3.33
N SER A 419 1.24 -28.75 -3.53
CA SER A 419 1.46 -27.30 -3.68
C SER A 419 0.61 -26.69 -4.80
N SER A 420 0.43 -27.40 -5.92
CA SER A 420 -0.42 -26.95 -7.04
C SER A 420 -1.88 -26.73 -6.64
N ASN A 421 -2.43 -27.59 -5.77
CA ASN A 421 -3.80 -27.46 -5.33
C ASN A 421 -3.97 -26.31 -4.34
N ILE A 422 -2.96 -26.02 -3.53
CA ILE A 422 -2.95 -24.85 -2.63
C ILE A 422 -2.99 -23.57 -3.45
N GLU A 423 -2.11 -23.45 -4.45
CA GLU A 423 -2.07 -22.28 -5.34
C GLU A 423 -3.40 -22.09 -6.07
N GLU A 424 -4.00 -23.18 -6.56
CA GLU A 424 -5.30 -23.15 -7.23
C GLU A 424 -6.43 -22.67 -6.31
N ILE A 425 -6.54 -23.19 -5.09
CA ILE A 425 -7.56 -22.77 -4.13
C ILE A 425 -7.36 -21.31 -3.71
N SER A 426 -6.12 -20.87 -3.48
CA SER A 426 -5.81 -19.48 -3.17
C SER A 426 -6.19 -18.55 -4.33
N LEU A 427 -5.95 -18.93 -5.58
CA LEU A 427 -6.36 -18.14 -6.75
C LEU A 427 -7.89 -18.07 -6.90
N ILE A 428 -8.60 -19.19 -6.71
CA ILE A 428 -10.06 -19.22 -6.79
C ILE A 428 -10.68 -18.34 -5.70
N THR A 429 -10.23 -18.47 -4.46
CA THR A 429 -10.74 -17.67 -3.32
C THR A 429 -10.41 -16.18 -3.46
N ALA A 430 -9.20 -15.83 -3.92
CA ALA A 430 -8.84 -14.45 -4.25
C ALA A 430 -9.78 -13.87 -5.33
N GLY A 431 -10.10 -14.64 -6.37
CA GLY A 431 -11.06 -14.25 -7.41
C GLY A 431 -12.47 -14.05 -6.88
N MET A 432 -12.95 -14.91 -5.98
CA MET A 432 -14.26 -14.74 -5.33
C MET A 432 -14.33 -13.46 -4.49
N LEU A 433 -13.29 -13.20 -3.68
CA LEU A 433 -13.20 -11.99 -2.86
C LEU A 433 -13.10 -10.72 -3.71
N LYS A 434 -12.33 -10.76 -4.79
CA LYS A 434 -12.21 -9.64 -5.74
C LYS A 434 -13.56 -9.29 -6.37
N LYS A 435 -14.29 -10.27 -6.92
CA LYS A 435 -15.63 -10.04 -7.50
C LYS A 435 -16.60 -9.45 -6.49
N HIS A 436 -16.46 -9.79 -5.21
CA HIS A 436 -17.27 -9.21 -4.15
C HIS A 436 -16.92 -7.74 -3.86
N VAL A 437 -15.62 -7.41 -3.84
CA VAL A 437 -15.15 -6.02 -3.69
C VAL A 437 -15.55 -5.14 -4.89
N ASP A 438 -15.40 -5.66 -6.11
CA ASP A 438 -15.71 -4.95 -7.35
C ASP A 438 -17.24 -4.79 -7.57
N GLY A 439 -18.06 -5.52 -6.79
CA GLY A 439 -19.53 -5.49 -6.89
C GLY A 439 -20.11 -6.40 -7.99
N ASP A 440 -19.29 -7.24 -8.63
CA ASP A 440 -19.67 -8.15 -9.70
C ASP A 440 -20.48 -9.36 -9.21
N ALA A 441 -20.25 -9.82 -7.97
CA ALA A 441 -20.98 -10.91 -7.34
C ALA A 441 -20.95 -10.77 -5.81
N ASN A 442 -22.11 -10.78 -5.12
CA ASN A 442 -22.08 -10.72 -3.65
C ASN A 442 -21.77 -12.10 -3.06
N MET A 443 -21.05 -12.08 -1.95
CA MET A 443 -20.70 -13.25 -1.16
C MET A 443 -21.50 -13.22 0.14
N PHE A 444 -22.10 -14.36 0.52
CA PHE A 444 -22.75 -14.48 1.82
C PHE A 444 -21.72 -14.49 2.96
N PRO A 445 -22.05 -13.95 4.15
CA PRO A 445 -21.12 -13.88 5.27
C PRO A 445 -20.58 -15.23 5.75
N GLU A 446 -21.40 -16.27 5.68
CA GLU A 446 -21.00 -17.64 6.01
C GLU A 446 -19.93 -18.15 5.04
N ILE A 447 -20.04 -17.81 3.75
CA ILE A 447 -19.06 -18.18 2.72
C ILE A 447 -17.73 -17.49 3.01
N PHE A 448 -17.76 -16.18 3.30
CA PHE A 448 -16.56 -15.41 3.65
C PHE A 448 -15.82 -16.02 4.85
N THR A 449 -16.56 -16.40 5.89
CA THR A 449 -16.02 -16.99 7.11
C THR A 449 -15.33 -18.33 6.86
N VAL A 450 -15.94 -19.18 6.03
CA VAL A 450 -15.34 -20.47 5.62
C VAL A 450 -14.10 -20.22 4.76
N VAL A 451 -14.13 -19.26 3.83
CA VAL A 451 -12.96 -18.89 3.01
C VAL A 451 -11.77 -18.50 3.88
N CYS A 452 -11.95 -17.60 4.86
CA CYS A 452 -10.87 -17.22 5.77
C CYS A 452 -10.32 -18.41 6.57
N SER A 453 -11.22 -19.25 7.11
CA SER A 453 -10.83 -20.44 7.88
C SER A 453 -10.08 -21.47 7.04
N THR A 454 -10.54 -21.74 5.81
CA THR A 454 -9.87 -22.64 4.87
C THR A 454 -8.49 -22.11 4.49
N LEU A 455 -8.35 -20.80 4.23
CA LEU A 455 -7.05 -20.18 3.92
C LEU A 455 -6.07 -20.29 5.09
N VAL A 456 -6.51 -20.06 6.32
CA VAL A 456 -5.66 -20.28 7.51
C VAL A 456 -5.19 -21.73 7.59
N ALA A 457 -6.08 -22.69 7.37
CA ALA A 457 -5.72 -24.11 7.39
C ALA A 457 -4.74 -24.47 6.25
N LEU A 458 -4.88 -23.86 5.08
CA LEU A 458 -3.96 -24.02 3.94
C LEU A 458 -2.57 -23.47 4.25
N ILE A 459 -2.47 -22.28 4.84
CA ILE A 459 -1.19 -21.64 5.19
C ILE A 459 -0.41 -22.52 6.19
N LYS A 460 -1.12 -23.06 7.20
CA LYS A 460 -0.55 -23.94 8.22
C LYS A 460 -0.21 -25.36 7.74
N SER A 461 -0.57 -25.73 6.51
CA SER A 461 -0.20 -27.04 5.95
C SER A 461 1.29 -27.08 5.58
N PRO A 462 2.02 -28.18 5.83
CA PRO A 462 3.43 -28.31 5.47
C PRO A 462 3.70 -28.19 3.96
N SER A 463 2.68 -28.44 3.12
CA SER A 463 2.79 -28.33 1.65
C SER A 463 2.80 -26.88 1.15
N SER A 464 2.41 -25.90 1.98
CA SER A 464 2.39 -24.47 1.62
C SER A 464 3.81 -23.96 1.33
N HIS A 465 4.81 -24.46 2.05
CA HIS A 465 6.23 -24.10 1.91
C HIS A 465 6.81 -24.36 0.50
N GLY A 466 6.18 -25.22 -0.30
CA GLY A 466 6.58 -25.55 -1.67
C GLY A 466 5.88 -24.74 -2.77
N ALA A 467 4.98 -23.80 -2.43
CA ALA A 467 4.12 -23.07 -3.36
C ALA A 467 4.52 -21.58 -3.49
N PRO A 468 5.43 -21.20 -4.40
CA PRO A 468 5.95 -19.84 -4.47
C PRO A 468 4.92 -18.78 -4.88
N SER A 469 3.81 -19.15 -5.53
CA SER A 469 2.78 -18.17 -5.96
C SER A 469 1.72 -17.88 -4.90
N ILE A 470 1.72 -18.60 -3.77
CA ILE A 470 0.74 -18.39 -2.69
C ILE A 470 0.89 -17.00 -2.07
N ALA A 471 2.12 -16.50 -1.90
CA ALA A 471 2.39 -15.20 -1.29
C ALA A 471 1.66 -14.07 -2.03
N LYS A 472 1.69 -14.09 -3.37
CA LYS A 472 1.00 -13.08 -4.18
C LYS A 472 -0.52 -13.15 -4.04
N SER A 473 -1.06 -14.37 -3.97
CA SER A 473 -2.49 -14.55 -3.72
C SER A 473 -2.88 -14.05 -2.33
N LEU A 474 -2.04 -14.29 -1.31
CA LEU A 474 -2.26 -13.82 0.05
C LEU A 474 -2.22 -12.30 0.17
N GLU A 475 -1.32 -11.61 -0.54
CA GLU A 475 -1.32 -10.14 -0.60
C GLU A 475 -2.69 -9.59 -1.04
N ASP A 476 -3.23 -10.14 -2.13
CA ASP A 476 -4.50 -9.70 -2.70
C ASP A 476 -5.67 -10.08 -1.79
N ILE A 477 -5.67 -11.31 -1.27
CA ILE A 477 -6.68 -11.79 -0.29
C ILE A 477 -6.71 -10.88 0.92
N SER A 478 -5.56 -10.61 1.57
CA SER A 478 -5.48 -9.75 2.76
C SER A 478 -6.03 -8.35 2.49
N ARG A 479 -5.77 -7.80 1.29
CA ARG A 479 -6.31 -6.49 0.89
C ARG A 479 -7.83 -6.54 0.71
N TYR A 480 -8.35 -7.58 0.06
CA TYR A 480 -9.79 -7.72 -0.19
C TYR A 480 -10.57 -8.00 1.10
N THR A 481 -10.11 -8.93 1.95
CA THR A 481 -10.84 -9.30 3.18
C THR A 481 -10.99 -8.11 4.12
N ILE A 482 -9.93 -7.35 4.37
CA ILE A 482 -10.00 -6.15 5.20
C ILE A 482 -10.90 -5.09 4.55
N THR A 483 -10.78 -4.86 3.24
CA THR A 483 -11.64 -3.86 2.56
C THR A 483 -13.13 -4.22 2.65
N ILE A 484 -13.48 -5.50 2.51
CA ILE A 484 -14.86 -6.00 2.69
C ILE A 484 -15.32 -5.74 4.13
N CYS A 485 -14.54 -6.19 5.13
CA CYS A 485 -14.94 -6.06 6.53
C CYS A 485 -15.11 -4.60 6.97
N LEU A 486 -14.24 -3.69 6.50
CA LEU A 486 -14.34 -2.26 6.83
C LEU A 486 -15.54 -1.58 6.18
N SER A 487 -16.00 -2.07 5.02
CA SER A 487 -17.15 -1.50 4.31
C SER A 487 -18.51 -1.92 4.91
N TYR A 488 -18.56 -3.08 5.59
CA TYR A 488 -19.80 -3.70 6.08
C TYR A 488 -19.79 -3.98 7.60
N TYR A 489 -18.93 -3.29 8.36
CA TYR A 489 -18.62 -3.61 9.77
C TYR A 489 -19.83 -3.69 10.72
N GLY A 490 -20.96 -3.06 10.41
CA GLY A 490 -22.16 -3.07 11.25
C GLY A 490 -23.09 -4.29 11.09
N GLU A 491 -22.97 -5.07 10.02
CA GLU A 491 -23.93 -6.16 9.74
C GLU A 491 -23.45 -7.53 10.24
N HIS A 492 -22.13 -7.78 10.25
CA HIS A 492 -21.57 -9.12 10.46
C HIS A 492 -20.20 -9.13 11.21
N LEU A 493 -20.23 -8.97 12.54
CA LEU A 493 -19.04 -8.94 13.42
C LEU A 493 -18.06 -10.11 13.22
N PHE A 494 -18.56 -11.34 13.02
CA PHE A 494 -17.73 -12.54 12.89
C PHE A 494 -16.78 -12.50 11.68
N GLN A 495 -17.12 -11.75 10.62
CA GLN A 495 -16.26 -11.63 9.43
C GLN A 495 -14.95 -10.92 9.77
N MET A 496 -15.02 -9.84 10.55
CA MET A 496 -13.85 -9.07 10.93
C MET A 496 -12.86 -9.91 11.75
N LEU A 497 -13.35 -10.67 12.72
CA LEU A 497 -12.50 -11.56 13.54
C LEU A 497 -11.75 -12.59 12.70
N HIS A 498 -12.42 -13.23 11.73
CA HIS A 498 -11.79 -14.19 10.84
C HIS A 498 -10.78 -13.54 9.89
N SER A 499 -11.06 -12.33 9.40
CA SER A 499 -10.13 -11.56 8.59
C SER A 499 -8.87 -11.15 9.36
N LEU A 500 -9.02 -10.67 10.61
CA LEU A 500 -7.90 -10.32 11.48
C LEU A 500 -7.04 -11.55 11.83
N TYR A 501 -7.68 -12.68 12.12
CA TYR A 501 -6.97 -13.93 12.37
C TYR A 501 -6.19 -14.42 11.13
N LEU A 502 -6.80 -14.35 9.93
CA LEU A 502 -6.12 -14.65 8.68
C LEU A 502 -4.90 -13.74 8.47
N LEU A 503 -5.04 -12.44 8.72
CA LEU A 503 -3.97 -11.47 8.55
C LEU A 503 -2.79 -11.75 9.50
N LYS A 504 -3.09 -12.10 10.75
CA LYS A 504 -2.09 -12.52 11.74
C LYS A 504 -1.32 -13.76 11.27
N VAL A 505 -2.04 -14.82 10.87
CA VAL A 505 -1.40 -16.07 10.41
C VAL A 505 -0.60 -15.85 9.11
N ALA A 506 -1.09 -15.01 8.19
CA ALA A 506 -0.35 -14.65 6.98
C ALA A 506 0.94 -13.87 7.29
N TYR A 507 0.92 -13.01 8.31
CA TYR A 507 2.11 -12.31 8.79
C TYR A 507 3.13 -13.30 9.39
N GLU A 508 2.71 -14.18 10.29
CA GLU A 508 3.57 -15.23 10.88
C GLU A 508 4.20 -16.12 9.79
N TYR A 509 3.43 -16.50 8.78
CA TYR A 509 3.89 -17.29 7.64
C TYR A 509 5.00 -16.62 6.82
N SER A 510 5.03 -15.28 6.77
CA SER A 510 6.04 -14.52 6.01
C SER A 510 7.47 -14.71 6.53
N PHE A 511 7.64 -15.17 7.78
CA PHE A 511 8.95 -15.35 8.41
C PHE A 511 9.56 -16.74 8.19
N GLU A 512 8.77 -17.73 7.80
CA GLU A 512 9.24 -19.12 7.86
C GLU A 512 10.19 -19.50 6.70
N ILE A 513 10.14 -18.89 5.49
CA ILE A 513 10.95 -19.31 4.32
C ILE A 513 11.18 -18.20 3.25
N ARG A 514 12.44 -17.96 2.81
CA ARG A 514 12.91 -17.29 1.53
C ARG A 514 12.60 -15.78 1.29
N PRO A 515 13.39 -15.08 0.44
CA PRO A 515 13.32 -13.61 0.24
C PRO A 515 12.04 -13.06 -0.43
N ASN A 516 11.24 -13.87 -1.14
CA ASN A 516 10.02 -13.40 -1.83
C ASN A 516 8.85 -13.05 -0.90
N TYR A 517 8.94 -13.35 0.41
CA TYR A 517 7.88 -13.10 1.38
C TYR A 517 8.00 -11.74 2.10
N THR A 518 9.06 -10.98 1.79
CA THR A 518 9.20 -9.58 2.21
C THR A 518 8.05 -8.71 1.69
N VAL A 519 7.65 -8.91 0.43
CA VAL A 519 6.54 -8.17 -0.19
C VAL A 519 5.19 -8.43 0.48
N LEU A 520 4.92 -9.68 0.88
CA LEU A 520 3.71 -10.02 1.64
C LEU A 520 3.70 -9.32 3.00
N ARG A 521 4.83 -9.33 3.71
CA ARG A 521 4.98 -8.65 5.00
C ARG A 521 4.75 -7.14 4.86
N ASP A 522 5.40 -6.51 3.88
CA ASP A 522 5.27 -5.07 3.63
C ASP A 522 3.82 -4.72 3.25
N CYS A 523 3.14 -5.57 2.48
CA CYS A 523 1.71 -5.42 2.18
C CYS A 523 0.83 -5.52 3.43
N ILE A 524 1.12 -6.42 4.37
CA ILE A 524 0.35 -6.54 5.62
C ILE A 524 0.58 -5.30 6.51
N LEU A 525 1.82 -4.85 6.63
CA LEU A 525 2.15 -3.62 7.35
C LEU A 525 1.44 -2.40 6.75
N ASP A 526 1.45 -2.27 5.42
CA ASP A 526 0.73 -1.22 4.69
C ASP A 526 -0.78 -1.26 4.98
N ILE A 527 -1.41 -2.45 4.99
CA ILE A 527 -2.84 -2.59 5.33
C ILE A 527 -3.10 -2.14 6.78
N CYS A 528 -2.24 -2.53 7.72
CA CYS A 528 -2.36 -2.14 9.12
C CYS A 528 -2.26 -0.62 9.30
N VAL A 529 -1.28 0.02 8.65
CA VAL A 529 -1.01 1.46 8.74
C VAL A 529 -2.05 2.30 8.00
N THR A 530 -2.40 1.94 6.77
CA THR A 530 -3.22 2.79 5.89
C THR A 530 -4.72 2.58 6.04
N LYS A 531 -5.15 1.39 6.47
CA LYS A 531 -6.58 1.03 6.56
C LYS A 531 -7.02 0.77 7.98
N LEU A 532 -6.39 -0.17 8.68
CA LEU A 532 -6.88 -0.67 9.96
C LEU A 532 -6.72 0.35 11.09
N LEU A 533 -5.53 0.95 11.22
CA LEU A 533 -5.21 1.93 12.26
C LEU A 533 -6.12 3.18 12.21
N PRO A 534 -6.29 3.86 11.05
CA PRO A 534 -7.20 5.01 10.95
C PRO A 534 -8.66 4.64 11.22
N TRP A 535 -9.08 3.46 10.75
CA TRP A 535 -10.45 2.99 10.93
C TRP A 535 -10.78 2.71 12.40
N VAL A 536 -9.91 2.00 13.13
CA VAL A 536 -10.08 1.73 14.56
C VAL A 536 -10.09 3.05 15.35
N SER A 537 -9.17 3.96 15.05
CA SER A 537 -9.07 5.25 15.75
C SER A 537 -10.34 6.09 15.59
N THR A 538 -11.00 6.00 14.43
CA THR A 538 -12.22 6.76 14.14
C THR A 538 -13.48 6.11 14.72
N ASN A 539 -13.56 4.78 14.75
CA ASN A 539 -14.80 4.05 15.03
C ASN A 539 -14.80 3.31 16.39
N ILE A 540 -13.81 3.52 17.26
CA ILE A 540 -13.66 2.74 18.52
C ILE A 540 -14.91 2.69 19.42
N ASN A 541 -15.75 3.73 19.39
CA ASN A 541 -16.99 3.76 20.17
C ASN A 541 -18.09 2.82 19.63
N GLU A 542 -17.98 2.39 18.37
CA GLU A 542 -18.92 1.49 17.69
C GLU A 542 -18.36 0.06 17.56
N ILE A 543 -17.09 -0.14 17.94
CA ILE A 543 -16.39 -1.41 17.82
C ILE A 543 -16.71 -2.32 19.02
N ASP A 544 -16.91 -3.61 18.77
CA ASP A 544 -17.06 -4.62 19.81
C ASP A 544 -15.70 -4.96 20.48
N GLU A 545 -15.72 -5.30 21.77
CA GLU A 545 -14.52 -5.63 22.55
C GLU A 545 -13.68 -6.74 21.87
N ASP A 546 -14.32 -7.79 21.34
CA ASP A 546 -13.61 -8.91 20.73
C ASP A 546 -12.83 -8.48 19.46
N VAL A 547 -13.38 -7.53 18.69
CA VAL A 547 -12.71 -6.99 17.51
C VAL A 547 -11.55 -6.08 17.92
N ALA A 548 -11.75 -5.22 18.92
CA ALA A 548 -10.67 -4.38 19.46
C ALA A 548 -9.51 -5.25 19.98
N LEU A 549 -9.81 -6.31 20.73
CA LEU A 549 -8.83 -7.30 21.18
C LEU A 549 -8.10 -7.97 20.00
N GLY A 550 -8.84 -8.32 18.93
CA GLY A 550 -8.26 -8.91 17.71
C GLY A 550 -7.27 -7.98 17.00
N VAL A 551 -7.56 -6.67 16.93
CA VAL A 551 -6.63 -5.69 16.35
C VAL A 551 -5.40 -5.50 17.22
N LEU A 552 -5.59 -5.35 18.54
CA LEU A 552 -4.48 -5.21 19.48
C LEU A 552 -3.57 -6.45 19.46
N GLU A 553 -4.16 -7.65 19.33
CA GLU A 553 -3.41 -8.89 19.17
C GLU A 553 -2.59 -8.92 17.88
N LEU A 554 -3.18 -8.52 16.75
CA LEU A 554 -2.47 -8.45 15.48
C LEU A 554 -1.27 -7.49 15.57
N PHE A 555 -1.48 -6.28 16.11
CA PHE A 555 -0.41 -5.29 16.26
C PHE A 555 0.68 -5.77 17.22
N GLN A 556 0.29 -6.44 18.30
CA GLN A 556 1.25 -7.06 19.21
C GLN A 556 2.07 -8.13 18.50
N SER A 557 1.44 -9.03 17.71
CA SER A 557 2.13 -10.07 16.95
C SER A 557 3.10 -9.50 15.92
N ILE A 558 2.80 -8.33 15.35
CA ILE A 558 3.72 -7.61 14.47
C ILE A 558 4.94 -7.12 15.24
N LEU A 559 4.76 -6.61 16.46
CA LEU A 559 5.79 -5.99 17.30
C LEU A 559 6.63 -6.97 18.13
N ILE A 560 6.25 -8.25 18.23
CA ILE A 560 7.03 -9.26 18.95
C ILE A 560 8.42 -9.42 18.29
N PRO A 561 9.52 -9.53 19.06
CA PRO A 561 10.87 -9.57 18.50
C PRO A 561 11.04 -10.72 17.50
N SER A 562 11.42 -10.36 16.28
CA SER A 562 11.95 -11.26 15.25
C SER A 562 13.28 -10.67 14.76
N ASP A 563 14.08 -11.41 14.00
CA ASP A 563 15.33 -10.89 13.40
C ASP A 563 15.11 -9.63 12.52
N PHE A 564 13.84 -9.33 12.20
CA PHE A 564 13.36 -8.08 11.62
C PHE A 564 12.78 -7.18 12.70
N GLN A 565 13.36 -6.01 12.95
CA GLN A 565 12.80 -5.02 13.87
C GLN A 565 11.72 -4.19 13.13
N PRO A 566 10.42 -4.28 13.51
CA PRO A 566 9.33 -3.52 12.89
C PRO A 566 9.30 -2.07 13.43
N LYS A 567 10.46 -1.40 13.45
CA LYS A 567 10.62 -0.10 14.11
C LYS A 567 9.74 0.97 13.48
N GLU A 568 9.64 0.97 12.14
CA GLU A 568 8.74 1.86 11.40
C GLU A 568 7.28 1.72 11.83
N PHE A 569 6.80 0.49 12.07
CA PHE A 569 5.43 0.26 12.50
C PHE A 569 5.20 0.76 13.93
N ALA A 570 6.15 0.53 14.84
CA ALA A 570 6.09 1.08 16.18
C ALA A 570 6.08 2.62 16.15
N ASP A 571 6.96 3.24 15.37
CA ASP A 571 7.00 4.70 15.20
C ASP A 571 5.67 5.26 14.68
N VAL A 572 5.03 4.60 13.70
CA VAL A 572 3.71 5.00 13.18
C VAL A 572 2.62 4.88 14.25
N LEU A 573 2.60 3.80 15.03
CA LEU A 573 1.65 3.64 16.13
C LEU A 573 1.81 4.76 17.15
N VAL A 574 3.03 4.97 17.67
CA VAL A 574 3.24 5.96 18.74
C VAL A 574 3.05 7.40 18.25
N SER A 575 3.38 7.69 16.99
CA SER A 575 3.06 8.98 16.35
C SER A 575 1.55 9.23 16.18
N SER A 576 0.73 8.19 16.26
CA SER A 576 -0.75 8.27 16.20
C SER A 576 -1.40 8.35 17.60
N SER A 577 -0.64 8.74 18.63
CA SER A 577 -1.10 8.81 20.03
C SER A 577 -1.67 7.49 20.57
N TRP A 578 -1.00 6.38 20.24
CA TRP A 578 -1.49 5.05 20.56
C TRP A 578 -1.50 4.71 22.06
N PHE A 579 -0.68 5.35 22.89
CA PHE A 579 -0.75 5.15 24.34
C PHE A 579 -2.05 5.75 24.86
N GLY A 580 -2.38 6.99 24.49
CA GLY A 580 -3.65 7.63 24.82
C GLY A 580 -4.85 6.82 24.31
N PHE A 581 -4.78 6.34 23.06
CA PHE A 581 -5.79 5.43 22.50
C PHE A 581 -5.95 4.14 23.32
N SER A 582 -4.85 3.50 23.71
CA SER A 582 -4.86 2.24 24.48
C SER A 582 -5.49 2.42 25.86
N PHE A 583 -5.21 3.52 26.56
CA PHE A 583 -5.90 3.85 27.81
C PHE A 583 -7.37 4.23 27.60
N GLY A 584 -7.70 4.86 26.46
CA GLY A 584 -9.08 5.06 26.02
C GLY A 584 -9.85 3.75 25.86
N CYS A 585 -9.22 2.71 25.29
CA CYS A 585 -9.79 1.37 25.20
C CYS A 585 -10.06 0.76 26.59
N LEU A 586 -9.19 0.99 27.59
CA LEU A 586 -9.42 0.53 28.96
C LEU A 586 -10.59 1.25 29.64
N GLY A 587 -10.83 2.51 29.29
CA GLY A 587 -11.99 3.27 29.74
C GLY A 587 -13.30 2.78 29.12
N LEU A 588 -13.27 2.41 27.83
CA LEU A 588 -14.42 1.88 27.09
C LEU A 588 -14.74 0.42 27.46
N PHE A 589 -13.71 -0.41 27.63
CA PHE A 589 -13.81 -1.85 27.92
C PHE A 589 -13.07 -2.19 29.23
N PRO A 590 -13.71 -2.03 30.40
CA PRO A 590 -13.09 -2.24 31.71
C PRO A 590 -13.01 -3.73 32.08
N THR A 591 -12.45 -4.57 31.20
CA THR A 591 -12.27 -6.00 31.43
C THR A 591 -10.79 -6.33 31.69
N GLU A 592 -10.56 -7.39 32.47
CA GLU A 592 -9.19 -7.87 32.69
C GLU A 592 -8.54 -8.32 31.36
N LYS A 593 -9.30 -8.91 30.43
CA LYS A 593 -8.77 -9.32 29.12
C LYS A 593 -8.21 -8.14 28.33
N MET A 594 -8.96 -7.03 28.28
CA MET A 594 -8.50 -5.79 27.64
C MET A 594 -7.27 -5.23 28.36
N LYS A 595 -7.28 -5.19 29.69
CA LYS A 595 -6.15 -4.74 30.51
C LYS A 595 -4.85 -5.48 30.17
N TRP A 596 -4.90 -6.80 30.18
CA TRP A 596 -3.75 -7.62 29.82
C TRP A 596 -3.27 -7.34 28.39
N ARG A 597 -4.20 -7.26 27.43
CA ARG A 597 -3.85 -7.05 26.03
C ARG A 597 -3.17 -5.70 25.80
N VAL A 598 -3.71 -4.64 26.40
CA VAL A 598 -3.13 -3.29 26.32
C VAL A 598 -1.73 -3.29 26.90
N TYR A 599 -1.52 -3.77 28.13
CA TYR A 599 -0.19 -3.75 28.73
C TYR A 599 0.84 -4.61 27.99
N PHE A 600 0.42 -5.74 27.42
CA PHE A 600 1.30 -6.53 26.58
C PHE A 600 1.69 -5.79 25.30
N LEU A 601 0.75 -5.12 24.63
CA LEU A 601 1.05 -4.32 23.45
C LEU A 601 1.99 -3.15 23.79
N LEU A 602 1.70 -2.40 24.87
CA LEU A 602 2.58 -1.33 25.36
C LEU A 602 3.98 -1.87 25.68
N SER A 603 4.09 -3.06 26.26
CA SER A 603 5.38 -3.68 26.53
C SER A 603 6.17 -3.97 25.25
N SER A 604 5.51 -4.43 24.18
CA SER A 604 6.15 -4.69 22.89
C SER A 604 6.59 -3.40 22.20
N ILE A 605 5.79 -2.34 22.31
CA ILE A 605 6.18 -1.00 21.83
C ILE A 605 7.42 -0.50 22.57
N VAL A 606 7.45 -0.63 23.90
CA VAL A 606 8.61 -0.25 24.72
C VAL A 606 9.86 -1.04 24.32
N ASP A 607 9.74 -2.36 24.11
CA ASP A 607 10.86 -3.20 23.64
C ASP A 607 11.43 -2.71 22.30
N VAL A 608 10.58 -2.33 21.33
CA VAL A 608 11.02 -1.89 20.00
C VAL A 608 11.62 -0.48 20.02
N ILE A 609 11.08 0.43 20.84
CA ILE A 609 11.52 1.84 20.87
C ILE A 609 12.73 2.03 21.77
N VAL A 610 12.72 1.44 22.95
CA VAL A 610 13.76 1.63 23.99
C VAL A 610 14.83 0.53 23.93
N GLY A 611 14.51 -0.64 23.38
CA GLY A 611 15.46 -1.76 23.26
C GLY A 611 15.72 -2.49 24.57
N ASN A 612 16.68 -3.41 24.55
CA ASN A 612 17.23 -4.12 25.74
C ASN A 612 16.20 -4.87 26.61
N ASP A 613 15.15 -5.47 26.02
CA ASP A 613 14.05 -6.14 26.73
C ASP A 613 13.40 -5.27 27.83
N SER A 614 13.41 -3.94 27.64
CA SER A 614 12.92 -2.96 28.61
C SER A 614 11.43 -3.10 28.92
N GLY A 615 10.64 -3.56 27.94
CA GLY A 615 9.23 -3.90 28.08
C GLY A 615 8.96 -5.05 29.06
N GLN A 616 9.95 -5.87 29.41
CA GLN A 616 9.78 -6.94 30.38
C GLN A 616 9.27 -6.42 31.73
N SER A 617 9.73 -5.24 32.16
CA SER A 617 9.25 -4.62 33.39
C SER A 617 7.75 -4.28 33.35
N VAL A 618 7.19 -3.96 32.17
CA VAL A 618 5.76 -3.75 31.98
C VAL A 618 5.00 -5.08 32.04
N ARG A 619 5.51 -6.13 31.39
CA ARG A 619 4.89 -7.48 31.39
C ARG A 619 4.79 -8.06 32.79
N ASP A 620 5.86 -7.95 33.57
CA ASP A 620 5.93 -8.48 34.93
C ASP A 620 4.96 -7.76 35.88
N ALA A 621 4.69 -6.48 35.64
CA ALA A 621 3.81 -5.65 36.46
C ALA A 621 2.34 -5.62 36.00
N ALA A 622 2.02 -6.14 34.80
CA ALA A 622 0.73 -5.97 34.13
C ALA A 622 -0.51 -6.35 34.98
N SER A 623 -0.41 -7.38 35.83
CA SER A 623 -1.50 -7.78 36.73
C SER A 623 -1.85 -6.73 37.79
N HIS A 624 -0.87 -5.92 38.19
CA HIS A 624 -0.95 -4.97 39.29
C HIS A 624 -1.11 -3.51 38.81
N LEU A 625 -0.97 -3.25 37.51
CA LEU A 625 -1.15 -1.92 36.95
C LEU A 625 -2.66 -1.57 36.82
N PRO A 626 -3.07 -0.35 37.22
CA PRO A 626 -4.44 0.12 37.13
C PRO A 626 -4.85 0.45 35.69
N SER A 627 -6.15 0.61 35.43
CA SER A 627 -6.65 0.98 34.10
C SER A 627 -6.68 2.49 33.85
N ASP A 628 -6.68 3.32 34.90
CA ASP A 628 -6.69 4.80 34.80
C ASP A 628 -5.26 5.35 34.83
N PRO A 629 -4.85 6.20 33.87
CA PRO A 629 -3.56 6.90 33.90
C PRO A 629 -3.29 7.69 35.19
N THR A 630 -4.32 8.25 35.83
CA THR A 630 -4.19 8.99 37.10
C THR A 630 -3.78 8.06 38.25
N ASP A 631 -4.27 6.82 38.25
CA ASP A 631 -3.90 5.82 39.24
C ASP A 631 -2.47 5.32 39.03
N LEU A 632 -1.95 5.35 37.79
CA LEU A 632 -0.52 5.10 37.54
C LEU A 632 0.35 6.15 38.23
N LEU A 633 -0.05 7.42 38.19
CA LEU A 633 0.64 8.50 38.89
C LEU A 633 0.59 8.34 40.40
N PHE A 634 -0.48 7.76 40.94
CA PHE A 634 -0.57 7.43 42.36
C PHE A 634 0.42 6.34 42.78
N LEU A 635 0.69 5.34 41.93
CA LEU A 635 1.70 4.31 42.18
C LEU A 635 3.12 4.88 42.28
N LEU A 636 3.45 5.91 41.48
CA LEU A 636 4.72 6.64 41.62
C LEU A 636 4.85 7.31 42.99
N GLY A 637 3.75 7.78 43.56
CA GLY A 637 3.69 8.42 44.87
C GLY A 637 3.82 7.46 46.07
N GLN A 638 3.92 6.14 45.85
CA GLN A 638 4.08 5.16 46.92
C GLN A 638 5.55 4.95 47.29
N LYS A 639 5.79 4.62 48.57
CA LYS A 639 7.14 4.27 49.03
C LYS A 639 7.45 2.81 48.64
N GLY A 640 8.48 2.60 47.82
CA GLY A 640 8.88 1.28 47.32
C GLY A 640 9.70 0.44 48.32
N ALA A 641 10.13 1.03 49.44
CA ALA A 641 10.91 0.37 50.47
C ALA A 641 10.25 -0.95 50.93
N HIS A 642 10.94 -2.09 50.69
CA HIS A 642 10.53 -3.44 51.06
C HIS A 642 9.34 -4.05 50.29
N ASN A 643 8.85 -3.43 49.22
CA ASN A 643 7.81 -4.01 48.36
C ASN A 643 8.26 -4.09 46.89
N GLN A 644 8.69 -5.29 46.48
CA GLN A 644 9.19 -5.55 45.13
C GLN A 644 8.11 -5.33 44.06
N GLU A 645 6.84 -5.65 44.35
CA GLU A 645 5.73 -5.48 43.41
C GLU A 645 5.51 -4.00 43.08
N VAL A 646 5.60 -3.13 44.08
CA VAL A 646 5.47 -1.67 43.90
C VAL A 646 6.65 -1.12 43.09
N LEU A 647 7.89 -1.56 43.34
CA LEU A 647 9.05 -1.13 42.55
C LEU A 647 8.96 -1.57 41.08
N CYS A 648 8.45 -2.78 40.82
CA CYS A 648 8.17 -3.28 39.47
C CYS A 648 7.11 -2.42 38.77
N CYS A 649 6.00 -2.11 39.46
CA CYS A 649 4.96 -1.22 38.93
C CYS A 649 5.50 0.19 38.64
N GLN A 650 6.29 0.76 39.54
CA GLN A 650 6.88 2.10 39.35
C GLN A 650 7.82 2.12 38.13
N SER A 651 8.62 1.08 37.95
CA SER A 651 9.49 0.94 36.77
C SER A 651 8.67 0.86 35.48
N ALA A 652 7.58 0.10 35.47
CA ALA A 652 6.67 0.00 34.33
C ALA A 652 5.99 1.33 34.01
N VAL A 653 5.50 2.05 35.04
CA VAL A 653 4.88 3.37 34.87
C VAL A 653 5.86 4.37 34.28
N LEU A 654 7.11 4.42 34.78
CA LEU A 654 8.14 5.31 34.24
C LEU A 654 8.44 5.01 32.77
N LEU A 655 8.54 3.74 32.38
CA LEU A 655 8.75 3.36 30.98
C LEU A 655 7.57 3.76 30.08
N ILE A 656 6.34 3.50 30.52
CA ILE A 656 5.12 3.89 29.77
C ILE A 656 5.06 5.41 29.58
N LEU A 657 5.27 6.18 30.65
CA LEU A 657 5.26 7.65 30.59
C LEU A 657 6.38 8.18 29.71
N TYR A 658 7.57 7.58 29.76
CA TYR A 658 8.70 8.01 28.96
C TYR A 658 8.48 7.75 27.48
N THR A 659 8.13 6.53 27.10
CA THR A 659 7.93 6.16 25.70
C THR A 659 6.78 6.95 25.08
N SER A 660 5.67 7.18 25.80
CA SER A 660 4.60 8.06 25.33
C SER A 660 5.06 9.52 25.17
N SER A 661 5.83 10.04 26.12
CA SER A 661 6.32 11.42 26.09
C SER A 661 7.33 11.74 24.99
N LEU A 662 8.03 10.73 24.44
CA LEU A 662 8.94 10.92 23.30
C LEU A 662 8.22 11.38 22.02
N TYR A 663 6.91 11.15 21.93
CA TYR A 663 6.07 11.47 20.77
C TYR A 663 4.90 12.41 21.16
N ASP A 664 5.05 13.16 22.27
CA ASP A 664 4.05 14.11 22.77
C ASP A 664 2.65 13.51 23.05
N ASP A 665 2.55 12.19 23.31
CA ASP A 665 1.30 11.52 23.69
C ASP A 665 1.01 11.74 25.19
N ARG A 666 0.08 12.65 25.49
CA ARG A 666 -0.19 13.11 26.86
C ARG A 666 -1.19 12.20 27.57
N LEU A 667 -0.67 11.32 28.44
CA LEU A 667 -1.49 10.41 29.24
C LEU A 667 -2.17 11.06 30.45
N ALA A 668 -1.56 12.10 31.03
CA ALA A 668 -2.07 12.79 32.20
C ALA A 668 -1.63 14.26 32.18
N ASP A 669 -2.23 15.07 33.06
CA ASP A 669 -1.91 16.49 33.18
C ASP A 669 -0.44 16.72 33.62
N ASP A 670 0.28 17.56 32.89
CA ASP A 670 1.71 17.84 33.07
C ASP A 670 2.08 18.20 34.52
N ARG A 671 1.18 18.88 35.25
CA ARG A 671 1.40 19.25 36.65
C ARG A 671 1.29 18.04 37.57
N MET A 672 0.36 17.14 37.31
CA MET A 672 0.21 15.90 38.09
C MET A 672 1.39 14.96 37.85
N VAL A 673 1.85 14.84 36.60
CA VAL A 673 3.02 14.02 36.27
C VAL A 673 4.25 14.54 37.00
N LEU A 674 4.54 15.84 36.92
CA LEU A 674 5.69 16.43 37.61
C LEU A 674 5.62 16.22 39.13
N ALA A 675 4.46 16.48 39.76
CA ALA A 675 4.29 16.28 41.20
C ALA A 675 4.51 14.82 41.63
N SER A 676 4.01 13.86 40.84
CA SER A 676 4.22 12.43 41.10
C SER A 676 5.67 12.00 40.91
N LEU A 677 6.38 12.53 39.90
CA LEU A 677 7.82 12.29 39.72
C LEU A 677 8.65 12.84 40.88
N GLU A 678 8.33 14.06 41.35
CA GLU A 678 8.97 14.67 42.51
C GLU A 678 8.77 13.83 43.79
N GLN A 679 7.55 13.35 44.00
CA GLN A 679 7.24 12.48 45.12
C GLN A 679 8.00 11.14 45.02
N TYR A 680 8.09 10.55 43.82
CA TYR A 680 8.84 9.33 43.57
C TYR A 680 10.34 9.50 43.89
N ILE A 681 10.95 10.61 43.43
CA ILE A 681 12.37 10.92 43.68
C ILE A 681 12.64 11.04 45.19
N LEU A 682 11.77 11.77 45.91
CA LEU A 682 11.96 12.01 47.35
C LEU A 682 11.77 10.73 48.17
N LEU A 683 10.76 9.92 47.87
CA LEU A 683 10.43 8.71 48.64
C LEU A 683 11.39 7.55 48.41
N ASN A 684 11.99 7.43 47.22
CA ASN A 684 12.82 6.29 46.81
C ASN A 684 14.30 6.67 46.62
N SER A 685 14.72 7.85 47.07
CA SER A 685 16.11 8.34 46.92
C SER A 685 17.17 7.36 47.44
N SER A 686 16.90 6.68 48.56
CA SER A 686 17.78 5.65 49.14
C SER A 686 17.90 4.39 48.27
N GLU A 687 16.79 3.95 47.68
CA GLU A 687 16.67 2.77 46.82
C GLU A 687 17.34 3.03 45.47
N ILE A 688 17.19 4.25 44.92
CA ILE A 688 17.90 4.67 43.72
C ILE A 688 19.41 4.67 44.02
N LEU A 689 19.88 5.34 45.08
CA LEU A 689 21.31 5.41 45.43
C LEU A 689 21.95 4.05 45.73
N SER A 690 21.22 3.15 46.39
CA SER A 690 21.72 1.80 46.76
C SER A 690 21.88 0.83 45.58
N GLY A 691 21.51 1.22 44.36
CA GLY A 691 21.71 0.40 43.16
C GLY A 691 20.64 -0.68 42.92
N ILE A 692 19.55 -0.68 43.69
CA ILE A 692 18.44 -1.64 43.53
C ILE A 692 17.70 -1.41 42.21
N ILE A 693 17.59 -0.15 41.78
CA ILE A 693 16.91 0.24 40.53
C ILE A 693 17.89 0.14 39.35
N LYS A 694 17.43 -0.47 38.24
CA LYS A 694 18.20 -0.65 37.00
C LYS A 694 18.68 0.73 36.44
N PRO A 695 19.88 0.81 35.83
CA PRO A 695 20.41 2.06 35.26
C PRO A 695 19.45 2.74 34.27
N LEU A 696 18.86 1.97 33.35
CA LEU A 696 17.90 2.45 32.36
C LEU A 696 16.72 3.20 33.00
N ILE A 697 16.16 2.70 34.11
CA ILE A 697 15.03 3.36 34.80
C ILE A 697 15.46 4.70 35.40
N THR A 698 16.72 4.82 35.80
CA THR A 698 17.27 6.09 36.32
C THR A 698 17.43 7.11 35.19
N GLU A 699 17.88 6.69 34.00
CA GLU A 699 17.98 7.55 32.81
C GLU A 699 16.59 8.03 32.35
N VAL A 700 15.63 7.10 32.26
CA VAL A 700 14.22 7.36 31.98
C VAL A 700 13.63 8.40 32.95
N LEU A 701 13.90 8.25 34.25
CA LEU A 701 13.44 9.19 35.28
C LEU A 701 14.01 10.60 35.06
N VAL A 702 15.31 10.71 34.77
CA VAL A 702 15.98 12.00 34.53
C VAL A 702 15.40 12.68 33.30
N ASN A 703 15.20 11.93 32.22
CA ASN A 703 14.63 12.45 30.97
C ASN A 703 13.18 12.92 31.15
N LEU A 704 12.34 12.14 31.86
CA LEU A 704 10.98 12.52 32.19
C LEU A 704 10.92 13.77 33.07
N TYR A 705 11.69 13.80 34.15
CA TYR A 705 11.71 14.97 35.03
C TYR A 705 12.17 16.22 34.28
N ALA A 706 13.23 16.12 33.48
CA ALA A 706 13.74 17.19 32.66
C ALA A 706 12.69 17.70 31.64
N LEU A 707 11.93 16.80 31.03
CA LEU A 707 10.85 17.15 30.10
C LEU A 707 9.81 18.04 30.76
N TYR A 708 9.19 17.56 31.83
CA TYR A 708 8.11 18.28 32.51
C TYR A 708 8.61 19.55 33.19
N ARG A 709 9.86 19.60 33.65
CA ARG A 709 10.50 20.84 34.12
C ARG A 709 10.74 21.85 32.98
N GLY A 710 11.13 21.38 31.81
CA GLY A 710 11.24 22.21 30.61
C GLY A 710 9.89 22.82 30.20
N LEU A 711 8.82 22.00 30.19
CA LEU A 711 7.45 22.45 29.90
C LEU A 711 6.92 23.45 30.93
N ALA A 712 7.22 23.25 32.22
CA ALA A 712 6.87 24.16 33.30
C ALA A 712 7.45 25.58 33.11
N LYS A 713 8.67 25.68 32.56
CA LYS A 713 9.34 26.97 32.29
C LYS A 713 8.63 27.76 31.18
N ILE A 714 8.10 27.06 30.17
CA ILE A 714 7.40 27.68 29.04
C ILE A 714 6.01 28.18 29.47
N THR A 715 5.32 27.39 30.30
CA THR A 715 3.93 27.66 30.70
C THR A 715 3.80 28.59 31.92
N TYR A 716 4.88 28.90 32.64
CA TYR A 716 4.95 29.76 33.84
C TYR A 716 3.97 29.41 34.99
N GLN A 717 3.27 28.28 34.92
CA GLN A 717 2.13 27.96 35.82
C GLN A 717 2.31 26.69 36.65
N ILE A 718 3.36 25.89 36.42
CA ILE A 718 3.55 24.61 37.09
C ILE A 718 4.54 24.78 38.27
N PRO A 719 4.11 24.64 39.54
CA PRO A 719 5.02 24.66 40.70
C PRO A 719 5.91 23.40 40.71
N TYR A 720 7.13 23.53 41.23
CA TYR A 720 8.11 22.43 41.32
C TYR A 720 8.82 22.40 42.68
N SER A 721 9.37 21.24 43.03
CA SER A 721 10.09 20.96 44.29
C SER A 721 11.61 21.09 44.11
N GLN A 722 12.20 22.06 44.82
CA GLN A 722 13.65 22.25 44.81
C GLN A 722 14.41 21.08 45.46
N ASP A 723 13.80 20.41 46.44
CA ASP A 723 14.41 19.27 47.12
C ASP A 723 14.49 18.05 46.19
N ALA A 724 13.45 17.81 45.40
CA ALA A 724 13.45 16.73 44.40
C ALA A 724 14.49 17.00 43.30
N GLU A 725 14.58 18.25 42.84
CA GLU A 725 15.58 18.68 41.84
C GLU A 725 17.01 18.51 42.33
N ASN A 726 17.31 18.96 43.57
CA ASN A 726 18.61 18.78 44.19
C ASN A 726 18.96 17.29 44.34
N THR A 727 17.98 16.47 44.73
CA THR A 727 18.16 15.01 44.83
C THR A 727 18.47 14.40 43.46
N LEU A 728 17.76 14.82 42.39
CA LEU A 728 18.00 14.33 41.03
C LEU A 728 19.42 14.70 40.53
N PHE A 729 19.87 15.94 40.74
CA PHE A 729 21.22 16.32 40.34
C PHE A 729 22.29 15.52 41.08
N HIS A 730 22.09 15.25 42.38
CA HIS A 730 22.97 14.39 43.16
C HIS A 730 23.02 12.97 42.56
N LEU A 731 21.86 12.39 42.22
CA LEU A 731 21.75 11.07 41.59
C LEU A 731 22.53 10.99 40.27
N VAL A 732 22.36 11.99 39.39
CA VAL A 732 23.03 12.06 38.09
C VAL A 732 24.55 12.15 38.26
N THR A 733 25.03 12.97 39.21
CA THR A 733 26.48 13.16 39.44
C THR A 733 27.16 11.96 40.10
N GLU A 734 26.50 11.25 41.03
CA GLU A 734 27.13 10.12 41.74
C GLU A 734 27.08 8.80 40.96
N LYS A 735 25.97 8.52 40.26
CA LYS A 735 25.81 7.24 39.54
C LYS A 735 26.41 7.23 38.14
N GLY A 736 26.71 8.38 37.56
CA GLY A 736 27.26 8.46 36.21
C GLY A 736 26.32 7.88 35.15
N THR A 737 25.02 8.16 35.25
CA THR A 737 23.98 7.77 34.27
C THR A 737 24.39 8.14 32.85
N GLU A 738 23.85 7.51 31.81
CA GLU A 738 24.13 7.90 30.43
C GLU A 738 22.93 8.61 29.81
N ILE A 739 22.87 9.94 29.91
CA ILE A 739 21.69 10.68 29.45
C ILE A 739 21.64 10.79 27.92
N LEU A 740 22.80 10.83 27.25
CA LEU A 740 22.88 10.97 25.79
C LEU A 740 22.82 9.62 25.04
N SER A 741 22.84 8.50 25.77
CA SER A 741 22.78 7.14 25.18
C SER A 741 21.35 6.70 24.88
N THR A 742 20.35 7.35 25.47
CA THR A 742 18.92 7.07 25.24
C THR A 742 18.27 8.24 24.50
N ARG A 743 17.29 7.92 23.65
CA ARG A 743 16.51 8.92 22.92
C ARG A 743 15.88 9.90 23.90
N THR A 744 16.14 11.19 23.73
CA THR A 744 15.71 12.20 24.71
C THR A 744 14.86 13.26 24.02
N HIS A 745 13.72 13.58 24.61
CA HIS A 745 12.86 14.64 24.08
C HIS A 745 13.60 15.99 24.05
N ARG A 746 13.47 16.74 22.96
CA ARG A 746 14.19 18.01 22.74
C ARG A 746 14.03 19.00 23.91
N THR A 747 12.83 19.14 24.44
CA THR A 747 12.54 20.03 25.59
C THR A 747 13.30 19.60 26.85
N ALA A 748 13.42 18.28 27.09
CA ALA A 748 14.17 17.74 28.21
C ALA A 748 15.67 18.02 28.07
N LEU A 749 16.21 17.72 26.88
CA LEU A 749 17.61 17.95 26.56
C LEU A 749 17.98 19.43 26.73
N LYS A 750 17.17 20.33 26.17
CA LYS A 750 17.36 21.77 26.33
C LYS A 750 17.35 22.22 27.79
N TRP A 751 16.41 21.70 28.60
CA TRP A 751 16.35 22.04 30.03
C TRP A 751 17.56 21.55 30.80
N LEU A 752 18.07 20.35 30.51
CA LEU A 752 19.29 19.80 31.14
C LEU A 752 20.51 20.68 30.85
N PHE A 753 20.69 21.10 29.60
CA PHE A 753 21.79 21.98 29.19
C PHE A 753 21.67 23.42 29.71
N GLN A 754 20.55 23.79 30.33
CA GLN A 754 20.38 25.07 31.05
C GLN A 754 20.84 25.00 32.51
N GLN A 755 21.20 23.82 33.03
CA GLN A 755 21.51 23.64 34.45
C GLN A 755 23.01 23.73 34.73
N GLU A 756 23.44 24.80 35.38
CA GLU A 756 24.85 25.04 35.72
C GLU A 756 25.44 23.93 36.63
N ARG A 757 24.64 23.39 37.56
CA ARG A 757 25.10 22.43 38.59
C ARG A 757 25.57 21.09 38.02
N ILE A 758 25.12 20.72 36.83
CA ILE A 758 25.45 19.45 36.18
C ILE A 758 26.36 19.62 34.96
N CYS A 759 26.85 20.84 34.69
CA CYS A 759 27.73 21.14 33.56
C CYS A 759 28.94 20.19 33.45
N LYS A 760 29.65 19.94 34.56
CA LYS A 760 30.81 19.02 34.56
C LYS A 760 30.43 17.60 34.15
N TYR A 761 29.28 17.13 34.61
CA TYR A 761 28.77 15.83 34.24
C TYR A 761 28.34 15.82 32.76
N LEU A 762 27.66 16.86 32.26
CA LEU A 762 27.28 16.97 30.84
C LEU A 762 28.50 17.00 29.91
N SER A 763 29.60 17.69 30.26
CA SER A 763 30.86 17.64 29.51
C SER A 763 31.36 16.19 29.33
N SER A 764 31.34 15.40 30.41
CA SER A 764 31.75 13.99 30.35
C SER A 764 30.81 13.13 29.50
N GLN A 765 29.52 13.47 29.44
CA GLN A 765 28.53 12.80 28.60
C GLN A 765 28.74 13.11 27.12
N ILE A 766 29.00 14.37 26.75
CA ILE A 766 29.31 14.77 25.37
C ILE A 766 30.54 14.00 24.87
N LEU A 767 31.59 13.91 25.69
CA LEU A 767 32.79 13.16 25.34
C LEU A 767 32.49 11.66 25.12
N ARG A 768 31.71 11.05 26.02
CA ARG A 768 31.32 9.64 25.88
C ARG A 768 30.45 9.40 24.64
N TRP A 769 29.49 10.28 24.38
CA TRP A 769 28.67 10.25 23.18
C TRP A 769 29.51 10.35 21.90
N CYS A 770 30.52 11.23 21.88
CA CYS A 770 31.45 11.35 20.74
C CYS A 770 32.23 10.03 20.50
N ARG A 771 32.68 9.36 21.56
CA ARG A 771 33.36 8.05 21.45
C ARG A 771 32.46 6.95 20.90
N THR A 772 31.16 7.01 21.16
CA THR A 772 30.19 5.99 20.71
C THR A 772 29.70 6.26 19.28
N CYS A 773 29.53 7.53 18.89
CA CYS A 773 28.94 7.89 17.59
C CYS A 773 29.95 8.17 16.46
N ILE A 774 31.24 8.34 16.74
CA ILE A 774 32.24 8.73 15.72
C ILE A 774 33.28 7.62 15.57
N VAL A 775 33.16 6.82 14.51
CA VAL A 775 34.12 5.77 14.12
C VAL A 775 35.13 6.33 13.11
N TYR A 776 36.41 5.97 13.26
CA TYR A 776 37.56 6.41 12.47
C TYR A 776 37.36 6.47 10.94
N GLY A 777 37.73 7.61 10.37
CA GLY A 777 37.76 7.91 8.93
C GLY A 777 36.88 9.11 8.59
N ASN A 778 37.16 9.79 7.47
CA ASN A 778 36.46 11.00 6.99
C ASN A 778 34.98 10.78 6.59
N GLN A 779 34.31 9.76 7.14
CA GLN A 779 32.89 9.49 6.96
C GLN A 779 32.24 9.44 8.34
N ILE A 780 31.33 10.40 8.58
CA ILE A 780 30.33 10.29 9.64
C ILE A 780 29.44 9.11 9.27
N VAL A 781 29.81 7.90 9.70
CA VAL A 781 28.90 6.77 9.65
C VAL A 781 27.85 7.05 10.71
N VAL A 782 26.71 7.55 10.23
CA VAL A 782 25.42 7.65 10.91
C VAL A 782 25.39 6.73 12.14
N CYS A 783 25.38 7.34 13.33
CA CYS A 783 25.17 6.63 14.58
C CYS A 783 23.90 5.79 14.37
N ASN A 784 23.97 4.45 14.53
CA ASN A 784 22.85 3.53 14.27
C ASN A 784 21.52 4.18 14.67
N ASP A 785 20.63 4.33 13.69
CA ASP A 785 19.75 5.50 13.49
C ASP A 785 18.75 5.89 14.60
N THR A 786 18.71 5.27 15.78
CA THR A 786 17.47 5.40 16.58
C THR A 786 17.54 5.27 18.10
N GLU A 787 18.67 4.97 18.73
CA GLU A 787 18.73 4.81 20.21
C GLU A 787 19.38 5.97 20.96
N THR A 788 20.25 6.75 20.31
CA THR A 788 21.02 7.85 20.93
C THR A 788 20.53 9.23 20.49
N VAL A 789 20.88 10.27 21.26
CA VAL A 789 20.62 11.67 20.86
C VAL A 789 21.32 11.95 19.53
N SER A 790 20.58 12.53 18.58
CA SER A 790 21.11 12.80 17.24
C SER A 790 22.10 13.96 17.26
N ILE A 791 23.08 13.94 16.35
CA ILE A 791 24.02 15.06 16.19
C ILE A 791 23.29 16.37 15.83
N LYS A 792 22.13 16.26 15.17
CA LYS A 792 21.27 17.39 14.83
C LYS A 792 20.71 18.08 16.07
N GLU A 793 20.26 17.32 17.07
CA GLU A 793 19.77 17.87 18.35
C GLU A 793 20.88 18.56 19.14
N ILE A 794 22.09 17.99 19.16
CA ILE A 794 23.26 18.62 19.80
C ILE A 794 23.65 19.91 19.06
N ALA A 795 23.67 19.88 17.72
CA ALA A 795 24.05 21.03 16.92
C ALA A 795 23.08 22.21 17.10
N GLU A 796 21.78 21.93 17.16
CA GLU A 796 20.77 22.93 17.44
C GLU A 796 20.92 23.52 18.86
N LEU A 797 21.27 22.70 19.86
CA LEU A 797 21.57 23.20 21.21
C LEU A 797 22.77 24.13 21.23
N VAL A 798 23.86 23.78 20.55
CA VAL A 798 25.06 24.63 20.44
C VAL A 798 24.76 25.95 19.72
N ALA A 799 23.88 25.94 18.72
CA ALA A 799 23.46 27.13 18.01
C ALA A 799 22.55 28.06 18.84
N SER A 800 21.85 27.53 19.85
CA SER A 800 20.92 28.31 20.67
C SER A 800 21.60 29.05 21.84
N GLU A 801 21.23 30.31 22.02
CA GLU A 801 21.81 31.24 23.00
C GLU A 801 21.42 30.97 24.46
N ASP A 802 20.35 30.21 24.68
CA ASP A 802 19.70 30.11 25.99
C ASP A 802 20.11 28.87 26.80
N ASN A 803 21.29 28.28 26.51
CA ASN A 803 21.83 27.15 27.24
C ASN A 803 23.38 27.12 27.25
N TYR A 804 23.98 26.16 27.95
CA TYR A 804 25.43 26.06 28.13
C TYR A 804 26.15 25.15 27.10
N ALA A 805 25.47 24.58 26.10
CA ALA A 805 26.06 23.61 25.17
C ALA A 805 27.31 24.13 24.45
N ALA A 806 27.25 25.32 23.85
CA ALA A 806 28.41 25.93 23.20
C ALA A 806 29.58 26.11 24.18
N LYS A 807 29.28 26.60 25.40
CA LYS A 807 30.27 26.74 26.47
C LYS A 807 30.89 25.41 26.87
N LEU A 808 30.08 24.36 27.01
CA LEU A 808 30.51 23.02 27.39
C LEU A 808 31.44 22.41 26.34
N VAL A 809 31.13 22.56 25.05
CA VAL A 809 32.01 22.09 23.96
C VAL A 809 33.37 22.80 24.01
N VAL A 810 33.39 24.13 24.17
CA VAL A 810 34.65 24.90 24.28
C VAL A 810 35.43 24.53 25.55
N CYS A 811 34.76 24.39 26.70
CA CYS A 811 35.39 23.98 27.95
C CYS A 811 35.97 22.57 27.84
N LEU A 812 35.24 21.62 27.26
CA LEU A 812 35.69 20.24 27.07
C LEU A 812 36.93 20.17 26.18
N LEU A 813 36.95 20.93 25.07
CA LEU A 813 38.13 21.01 24.20
C LEU A 813 39.34 21.57 24.97
N ARG A 814 39.14 22.57 25.82
CA ARG A 814 40.21 23.16 26.64
C ARG A 814 40.73 22.20 27.71
N GLU A 815 39.82 21.53 28.43
CA GLU A 815 40.16 20.54 29.47
C GLU A 815 41.00 19.40 28.88
N LEU A 816 40.62 18.89 27.70
CA LEU A 816 41.40 17.85 27.01
C LEU A 816 42.82 18.31 26.63
N LEU A 817 43.02 19.59 26.32
CA LEU A 817 44.32 20.15 25.97
C LEU A 817 45.20 20.44 27.19
N GLU A 818 44.61 20.86 28.31
CA GLU A 818 45.33 21.18 29.54
C GLU A 818 45.72 19.92 30.34
N GLU A 819 44.92 18.85 30.27
CA GLU A 819 45.12 17.61 31.03
C GLU A 819 45.89 16.50 30.29
N ASN A 820 46.46 16.78 29.10
CA ASN A 820 47.04 15.77 28.18
C ASN A 820 46.04 14.63 27.85
N GLY A 821 44.85 15.00 27.37
CA GLY A 821 43.84 14.05 26.91
C GLY A 821 44.33 13.16 25.76
N HIS A 822 43.62 12.05 25.51
CA HIS A 822 43.97 11.15 24.41
C HIS A 822 43.86 11.90 23.08
N GLU A 823 44.86 11.79 22.22
CA GLU A 823 44.91 12.49 20.92
C GLU A 823 43.65 12.22 20.07
N ASP A 824 43.14 10.99 20.14
CA ASP A 824 41.89 10.59 19.48
C ASP A 824 40.67 11.35 20.01
N ASP A 825 40.57 11.60 21.32
CA ASP A 825 39.45 12.36 21.91
C ASP A 825 39.45 13.81 21.41
N ILE A 826 40.63 14.40 21.20
CA ILE A 826 40.77 15.76 20.65
C ILE A 826 40.24 15.78 19.21
N VAL A 827 40.65 14.82 18.37
CA VAL A 827 40.17 14.70 16.97
C VAL A 827 38.66 14.50 16.92
N LEU A 828 38.10 13.67 17.81
CA LEU A 828 36.66 13.41 17.91
C LEU A 828 35.86 14.69 18.19
N ILE A 829 36.30 15.51 19.17
CA ILE A 829 35.61 16.77 19.50
C ILE A 829 35.76 17.81 18.40
N LEU A 830 36.92 17.91 17.75
CA LEU A 830 37.12 18.82 16.62
C LEU A 830 36.19 18.47 15.45
N ASN A 831 36.13 17.19 15.06
CA ASN A 831 35.26 16.72 13.98
C ASN A 831 33.77 16.85 14.32
N MET A 832 33.39 16.61 15.58
CA MET A 832 32.03 16.85 16.06
C MET A 832 31.66 18.33 15.94
N THR A 833 32.55 19.24 16.34
CA THR A 833 32.32 20.69 16.27
C THR A 833 32.19 21.18 14.83
N VAL A 834 33.02 20.66 13.91
CA VAL A 834 32.87 20.90 12.46
C VAL A 834 31.48 20.47 11.99
N SER A 835 31.05 19.26 12.35
CA SER A 835 29.75 18.70 11.97
C SER A 835 28.57 19.50 12.52
N VAL A 836 28.70 20.06 13.72
CA VAL A 836 27.70 20.95 14.32
C VAL A 836 27.54 22.23 13.51
N ILE A 837 28.65 22.86 13.11
CA ILE A 837 28.61 24.12 12.35
C ILE A 837 28.10 23.88 10.93
N THR A 838 28.44 22.76 10.30
CA THR A 838 27.93 22.43 8.95
C THR A 838 26.42 22.18 8.95
N LEU A 839 25.86 21.59 10.01
CA LEU A 839 24.41 21.41 10.17
C LEU A 839 23.70 22.72 10.55
N PHE A 840 24.29 23.51 11.45
CA PHE A 840 23.74 24.79 11.92
C PHE A 840 24.83 25.88 11.91
N PRO A 841 24.98 26.64 10.81
CA PRO A 841 26.02 27.68 10.69
C PRO A 841 26.02 28.73 11.81
N ALA A 842 24.85 29.02 12.40
CA ALA A 842 24.71 29.93 13.55
C ALA A 842 25.48 29.49 14.80
N ALA A 843 25.82 28.20 14.92
CA ALA A 843 26.66 27.67 16.00
C ALA A 843 28.05 28.31 16.06
N SER A 844 28.59 28.73 14.91
CA SER A 844 29.90 29.40 14.85
C SER A 844 29.95 30.66 15.73
N GLY A 845 28.93 31.52 15.65
CA GLY A 845 28.81 32.71 16.48
C GLY A 845 28.77 32.40 17.97
N GLN A 846 27.98 31.39 18.36
CA GLN A 846 27.91 30.96 19.78
C GLN A 846 29.23 30.38 20.28
N LEU A 847 29.94 29.60 19.47
CA LEU A 847 31.25 29.06 19.83
C LEU A 847 32.29 30.19 19.97
N CYS A 848 32.26 31.20 19.09
CA CYS A 848 33.10 32.39 19.16
C CYS A 848 32.85 33.19 20.44
N LEU A 849 31.59 33.48 20.78
CA LEU A 849 31.21 34.18 22.01
C LEU A 849 31.66 33.44 23.29
N ASN A 850 31.79 32.11 23.20
CA ASN A 850 32.27 31.26 24.31
C ASN A 850 33.79 31.03 24.31
N GLY A 851 34.55 31.68 23.43
CA GLY A 851 36.02 31.68 23.44
C GLY A 851 36.66 30.45 22.78
N ILE A 852 36.09 29.95 21.69
CA ILE A 852 36.70 28.89 20.86
C ILE A 852 38.06 29.30 20.27
N SER A 853 38.31 30.60 20.07
CA SER A 853 39.59 31.16 19.58
C SER A 853 40.79 30.70 20.42
N LEU A 854 40.68 30.85 21.74
CA LEU A 854 41.70 30.44 22.70
C LEU A 854 41.91 28.91 22.70
N ALA A 855 40.84 28.15 22.50
CA ALA A 855 40.94 26.68 22.40
C ALA A 855 41.72 26.27 21.14
N ILE A 856 41.40 26.86 19.98
CA ILE A 856 42.11 26.63 18.71
C ILE A 856 43.59 27.01 18.83
N GLN A 857 43.90 28.14 19.47
CA GLN A 857 45.29 28.57 19.73
C GLN A 857 46.06 27.54 20.57
N ASN A 858 45.42 27.00 21.62
CA ASN A 858 46.04 25.98 22.46
C ASN A 858 46.32 24.68 21.68
N VAL A 859 45.42 24.26 20.78
CA VAL A 859 45.68 23.08 19.92
C VAL A 859 46.97 23.26 19.11
N TYR A 860 47.17 24.42 18.48
CA TYR A 860 48.40 24.70 17.74
C TYR A 860 49.65 24.75 18.65
N ARG A 861 49.51 25.28 19.86
CA ARG A 861 50.64 25.37 20.82
C ARG A 861 51.10 24.00 21.32
N TYR A 862 50.17 23.08 21.61
CA TYR A 862 50.48 21.81 22.27
C TYR A 862 50.61 20.61 21.30
N HIS A 863 49.93 20.62 20.15
CA HIS A 863 49.82 19.46 19.27
C HIS A 863 50.11 19.75 17.78
N SER A 864 50.80 20.85 17.46
CA SER A 864 51.17 21.21 16.08
C SER A 864 51.99 20.16 15.31
N SER A 865 52.62 19.21 16.00
CA SER A 865 53.41 18.13 15.39
C SER A 865 52.59 16.92 14.92
N TYR A 866 51.31 16.82 15.30
CA TYR A 866 50.44 15.70 14.91
C TYR A 866 49.56 16.06 13.73
N GLY A 867 49.83 15.44 12.58
CA GLY A 867 49.19 15.79 11.30
C GLY A 867 47.66 15.69 11.31
N GLU A 868 47.08 14.69 11.96
CA GLU A 868 45.62 14.51 12.01
C GLU A 868 44.92 15.58 12.85
N ILE A 869 45.44 15.89 14.05
CA ILE A 869 44.93 16.97 14.91
C ILE A 869 45.08 18.32 14.20
N PHE A 870 46.23 18.56 13.56
CA PHE A 870 46.47 19.78 12.81
C PHE A 870 45.45 19.96 11.68
N ASN A 871 45.15 18.90 10.91
CA ASN A 871 44.18 18.96 9.82
C ASN A 871 42.75 19.21 10.34
N ALA A 872 42.31 18.45 11.35
CA ALA A 872 40.99 18.62 11.97
C ALA A 872 40.81 20.04 12.55
N ASN A 873 41.87 20.60 13.16
CA ASN A 873 41.84 21.96 13.69
C ASN A 873 41.79 23.03 12.57
N CYS A 874 42.50 22.82 11.46
CA CYS A 874 42.41 23.69 10.29
C CYS A 874 40.99 23.65 9.67
N GLN A 875 40.38 22.46 9.57
CA GLN A 875 39.01 22.31 9.07
C GLN A 875 38.00 23.03 9.97
N LEU A 876 38.12 22.89 11.30
CA LEU A 876 37.29 23.62 12.25
C LEU A 876 37.44 25.12 12.07
N PHE A 877 38.67 25.61 12.00
CA PHE A 877 38.92 27.04 11.87
C PHE A 877 38.38 27.61 10.54
N PHE A 878 38.57 26.90 9.43
CA PHE A 878 37.98 27.26 8.14
C PHE A 878 36.46 27.32 8.21
N THR A 879 35.83 26.30 8.80
CA THR A 879 34.35 26.20 8.90
C THR A 879 33.76 27.29 9.78
N ILE A 880 34.44 27.67 10.88
CA ILE A 880 34.05 28.81 11.72
C ILE A 880 34.11 30.10 10.92
N LEU A 881 35.26 30.45 10.32
CA LEU A 881 35.40 31.71 9.59
C LEU A 881 34.45 31.80 8.38
N GLN A 882 34.18 30.69 7.71
CA GLN A 882 33.22 30.68 6.61
C GLN A 882 31.79 31.06 7.04
N SER A 883 31.37 30.65 8.23
CA SER A 883 29.97 30.72 8.67
C SER A 883 29.68 31.84 9.66
N VAL A 884 30.71 32.39 10.29
CA VAL A 884 30.58 33.36 11.37
C VAL A 884 30.25 34.75 10.86
N ASN A 885 29.32 35.42 11.54
CA ASN A 885 29.10 36.85 11.33
C ASN A 885 30.27 37.63 11.92
N SER A 886 30.83 38.57 11.14
CA SER A 886 32.01 39.36 11.53
C SER A 886 31.87 40.03 12.91
N GLU A 887 30.66 40.40 13.33
CA GLU A 887 30.38 41.04 14.62
C GLU A 887 30.66 40.15 15.85
N SER A 888 30.66 38.83 15.70
CA SER A 888 30.84 37.87 16.81
C SER A 888 32.31 37.52 17.09
N LEU A 889 33.24 38.02 16.28
CA LEU A 889 34.68 37.87 16.45
C LEU A 889 35.21 39.01 17.34
N SER A 890 35.37 38.79 18.65
CA SER A 890 35.61 39.87 19.62
C SER A 890 37.04 40.03 20.14
N ASP A 891 38.02 39.20 19.75
CA ASP A 891 39.41 39.27 20.26
C ASP A 891 40.47 39.01 19.17
N ASP A 892 41.21 40.04 18.74
CA ASP A 892 42.21 39.97 17.66
C ASP A 892 43.52 39.26 18.09
N GLU A 893 43.85 39.23 19.40
CA GLU A 893 45.13 38.68 19.89
C GLU A 893 45.22 37.16 19.72
N ASP A 894 44.13 36.44 20.03
CA ASP A 894 44.05 34.99 19.86
C ASP A 894 44.18 34.60 18.38
N TRP A 895 43.44 35.29 17.51
CA TRP A 895 43.45 35.04 16.08
C TRP A 895 44.78 35.43 15.43
N LEU A 896 45.45 36.48 15.92
CA LEU A 896 46.79 36.87 15.49
C LEU A 896 47.81 35.75 15.75
N ALA A 897 47.77 35.15 16.93
CA ALA A 897 48.64 34.04 17.27
C ALA A 897 48.40 32.82 16.36
N VAL A 898 47.12 32.47 16.12
CA VAL A 898 46.74 31.39 15.20
C VAL A 898 47.21 31.67 13.77
N ALA A 899 46.99 32.88 13.25
CA ALA A 899 47.43 33.29 11.92
C ALA A 899 48.96 33.20 11.78
N THR A 900 49.71 33.57 12.82
CA THR A 900 51.18 33.50 12.83
C THR A 900 51.69 32.06 12.73
N GLU A 901 51.10 31.13 13.49
CA GLU A 901 51.44 29.70 13.43
C GLU A 901 51.09 29.08 12.07
N LEU A 902 49.90 29.39 11.54
CA LEU A 902 49.46 28.94 10.21
C LEU A 902 50.37 29.44 9.10
N MET A 903 50.81 30.70 9.16
CA MET A 903 51.78 31.24 8.20
C MET A 903 53.13 30.54 8.30
N HIS A 904 53.61 30.26 9.52
CA HIS A 904 54.87 29.54 9.72
C HIS A 904 54.81 28.14 9.11
N TYR A 905 53.71 27.41 9.36
CA TYR A 905 53.45 26.11 8.76
C TYR A 905 53.38 26.19 7.23
N LEU A 906 52.58 27.12 6.68
CA LEU A 906 52.42 27.29 5.23
C LEU A 906 53.76 27.51 4.53
N ILE A 907 54.59 28.40 5.07
CA ILE A 907 55.91 28.71 4.53
C ILE A 907 56.82 27.48 4.58
N SER A 908 56.85 26.77 5.71
CA SER A 908 57.68 25.57 5.87
C SER A 908 57.26 24.46 4.90
N THR A 909 55.98 24.12 4.88
CA THR A 909 55.41 23.02 4.09
C THR A 909 55.61 23.23 2.59
N ILE A 910 55.33 24.43 2.07
CA ILE A 910 55.51 24.70 0.64
C ILE A 910 57.00 24.66 0.25
N THR A 911 57.91 25.05 1.14
CA THR A 911 59.35 24.98 0.85
C THR A 911 59.94 23.56 0.87
N GLU A 912 59.37 22.65 1.68
CA GLU A 912 59.90 21.30 1.90
C GLU A 912 59.20 20.25 1.02
N ASN A 913 57.87 20.28 0.95
CA ASN A 913 57.04 19.19 0.41
C ASN A 913 56.18 19.61 -0.80
N GLY A 914 56.27 20.88 -1.24
CA GLY A 914 55.37 21.44 -2.24
C GLY A 914 54.00 21.78 -1.66
N CYS A 915 53.02 22.08 -2.51
CA CYS A 915 51.71 22.55 -2.06
C CYS A 915 50.79 21.38 -1.72
N THR A 916 50.80 20.94 -0.47
CA THR A 916 49.91 19.86 0.01
C THR A 916 48.46 20.35 0.20
N GLN A 917 47.53 19.42 0.42
CA GLN A 917 46.11 19.77 0.62
C GLN A 917 45.91 20.64 1.87
N GLU A 918 46.69 20.38 2.91
CA GLU A 918 46.71 21.18 4.15
C GLU A 918 47.21 22.59 3.89
N ALA A 919 48.24 22.76 3.05
CA ALA A 919 48.74 24.08 2.66
C ALA A 919 47.67 24.89 1.90
N LEU A 920 46.87 24.25 1.05
CA LEU A 920 45.75 24.88 0.34
C LEU A 920 44.63 25.31 1.30
N LEU A 921 44.26 24.45 2.25
CA LEU A 921 43.29 24.79 3.30
C LEU A 921 43.76 25.98 4.13
N VAL A 922 45.05 26.02 4.51
CA VAL A 922 45.64 27.17 5.21
C VAL A 922 45.59 28.44 4.37
N MET A 923 45.90 28.39 3.08
CA MET A 923 45.73 29.56 2.19
C MET A 923 44.28 30.03 2.14
N GLY A 924 43.31 29.10 2.14
CA GLY A 924 41.89 29.43 2.23
C GLY A 924 41.51 30.13 3.54
N ILE A 925 42.02 29.66 4.67
CA ILE A 925 41.84 30.31 5.98
C ILE A 925 42.40 31.74 5.97
N LEU A 926 43.61 31.94 5.43
CA LEU A 926 44.20 33.29 5.32
C LEU A 926 43.33 34.23 4.45
N CYS A 927 42.70 33.71 3.39
CA CYS A 927 41.75 34.48 2.58
C CYS A 927 40.54 34.93 3.40
N LEU A 928 39.97 34.04 4.23
CA LEU A 928 38.81 34.36 5.09
C LEU A 928 39.17 35.39 6.17
N ILE A 929 40.36 35.30 6.78
CA ILE A 929 40.85 36.33 7.73
C ILE A 929 40.89 37.70 7.05
N LEU A 930 41.46 37.77 5.84
CA LEU A 930 41.51 39.02 5.06
C LEU A 930 40.12 39.49 4.62
N HIS A 931 39.18 38.59 4.36
CA HIS A 931 37.79 38.94 4.05
C HIS A 931 37.09 39.63 5.24
N HIS A 932 37.17 39.07 6.46
CA HIS A 932 36.57 39.69 7.64
C HIS A 932 37.16 41.06 7.99
N SER A 933 38.41 41.33 7.60
CA SER A 933 39.03 42.65 7.76
C SER A 933 38.31 43.78 7.03
N LEU A 934 37.54 43.47 5.99
CA LEU A 934 36.70 44.44 5.28
C LEU A 934 35.61 45.03 6.20
N HIS A 935 35.21 44.29 7.23
CA HIS A 935 34.23 44.69 8.23
C HIS A 935 34.87 45.26 9.51
N GLN A 936 36.16 45.64 9.48
CA GLN A 936 36.91 46.20 10.61
C GLN A 936 37.19 45.20 11.76
N VAL A 937 37.28 43.91 11.46
CA VAL A 937 37.56 42.84 12.44
C VAL A 937 38.77 42.00 12.00
N LEU A 938 39.56 41.43 12.92
CA LEU A 938 40.82 40.72 12.61
C LEU A 938 41.91 41.59 11.94
N LEU A 939 42.05 42.83 12.37
CA LEU A 939 42.93 43.81 11.71
C LEU A 939 44.42 43.49 11.92
N GLU A 940 44.85 43.15 13.13
CA GLU A 940 46.26 42.83 13.44
C GLU A 940 46.68 41.49 12.83
N ALA A 941 45.80 40.48 12.86
CA ALA A 941 46.02 39.24 12.13
C ALA A 941 46.22 39.51 10.63
N SER A 942 45.37 40.34 10.03
CA SER A 942 45.46 40.72 8.61
C SER A 942 46.70 41.54 8.29
N LYS A 943 47.13 42.48 9.15
CA LYS A 943 48.40 43.21 9.00
C LYS A 943 49.59 42.27 8.92
N THR A 944 49.58 41.26 9.78
CA THR A 944 50.67 40.27 9.87
C THR A 944 50.73 39.41 8.63
N ILE A 945 49.59 39.03 8.05
CA ILE A 945 49.51 38.33 6.75
C ILE A 945 50.05 39.22 5.63
N LEU A 946 49.55 40.45 5.52
CA LEU A 946 49.90 41.37 4.42
C LEU A 946 51.39 41.72 4.39
N LEU A 947 52.01 41.95 5.55
CA LEU A 947 53.38 42.44 5.68
C LEU A 947 54.43 41.32 5.82
N ASN A 948 54.04 40.04 5.72
CA ASN A 948 54.95 38.92 5.91
C ASN A 948 55.92 38.77 4.72
N THR A 949 57.17 39.21 4.92
CA THR A 949 58.22 39.18 3.88
C THR A 949 58.48 37.81 3.27
N ARG A 950 58.34 36.72 4.04
CA ARG A 950 58.56 35.35 3.56
C ARG A 950 57.39 34.86 2.70
N LEU A 951 56.16 35.16 3.10
CA LEU A 951 54.96 34.86 2.32
C LEU A 951 54.95 35.65 1.00
N ILE A 952 55.34 36.93 1.04
CA ILE A 952 55.53 37.76 -0.16
C ILE A 952 56.54 37.13 -1.12
N ALA A 953 57.69 36.68 -0.62
CA ALA A 953 58.71 36.02 -1.44
C ALA A 953 58.20 34.71 -2.05
N LEU A 954 57.41 33.94 -1.31
CA LEU A 954 56.83 32.67 -1.75
C LEU A 954 55.81 32.86 -2.87
N ILE A 955 54.87 33.80 -2.70
CA ILE A 955 53.85 34.13 -3.70
C ILE A 955 54.53 34.64 -4.97
N ASN A 956 55.47 35.59 -4.83
CA ASN A 956 56.20 36.15 -5.96
C ASN A 956 56.98 35.07 -6.73
N LYS A 957 57.61 34.13 -6.02
CA LYS A 957 58.30 32.99 -6.65
C LYS A 957 57.32 32.11 -7.43
N THR A 958 56.19 31.75 -6.82
CA THR A 958 55.15 30.89 -7.43
C THR A 958 54.57 31.53 -8.69
N ILE A 959 54.27 32.83 -8.64
CA ILE A 959 53.76 33.60 -9.78
C ILE A 959 54.82 33.76 -10.87
N HIS A 960 56.08 34.02 -10.50
CA HIS A 960 57.17 34.12 -11.45
C HIS A 960 57.40 32.80 -12.19
N ASP A 961 57.44 31.69 -11.47
CA ASP A 961 57.61 30.34 -12.03
C ASP A 961 56.45 29.98 -12.96
N ALA A 962 55.20 30.31 -12.61
CA ALA A 962 54.04 30.16 -13.50
C ALA A 962 54.16 31.02 -14.76
N CYS A 963 54.52 32.29 -14.62
CA CYS A 963 54.67 33.21 -15.75
C CYS A 963 55.78 32.79 -16.72
N LEU A 964 56.87 32.17 -16.23
CA LEU A 964 57.97 31.66 -17.07
C LEU A 964 57.56 30.52 -18.01
N LYS A 965 56.52 29.74 -17.67
CA LYS A 965 56.03 28.62 -18.50
C LYS A 965 55.38 29.08 -19.81
N GLY A 966 54.89 30.32 -19.89
CA GLY A 966 54.30 30.86 -21.12
C GLY A 966 53.13 30.01 -21.64
N PRO A 967 53.05 29.68 -22.94
CA PRO A 967 51.96 28.87 -23.49
C PRO A 967 51.79 27.48 -22.88
N ALA A 968 52.85 26.89 -22.32
CA ALA A 968 52.80 25.58 -21.68
C ALA A 968 52.11 25.62 -20.31
N LEU A 969 51.79 26.82 -19.78
CA LEU A 969 51.12 26.99 -18.50
C LEU A 969 49.75 26.28 -18.46
N TYR A 970 48.98 26.35 -19.54
CA TYR A 970 47.66 25.73 -19.65
C TYR A 970 47.70 24.22 -19.34
N ASP A 971 48.61 23.47 -19.97
CA ASP A 971 48.78 22.02 -19.78
C ASP A 971 49.34 21.67 -18.39
N HIS A 972 50.01 22.62 -17.72
CA HIS A 972 50.57 22.45 -16.39
C HIS A 972 49.62 22.87 -15.27
N ASP A 973 48.55 23.61 -15.57
CA ASP A 973 47.61 24.12 -14.57
C ASP A 973 46.34 23.26 -14.48
N GLU A 974 45.87 22.68 -15.60
CA GLU A 974 44.61 21.94 -15.64
C GLU A 974 44.72 20.61 -14.85
N ALA A 975 43.98 20.50 -13.75
CA ALA A 975 43.91 19.33 -12.86
C ALA A 975 45.26 18.89 -12.26
N THR A 976 46.18 19.83 -11.99
CA THR A 976 47.45 19.54 -11.30
C THR A 976 47.54 20.23 -9.95
N GLN A 977 48.29 19.63 -9.02
CA GLN A 977 48.61 20.22 -7.70
C GLN A 977 49.32 21.58 -7.80
N THR A 978 50.13 21.79 -8.86
CA THR A 978 50.76 23.09 -9.11
C THR A 978 49.78 24.15 -9.59
N GLY A 979 48.75 23.75 -10.36
CA GLY A 979 47.66 24.62 -10.77
C GLY A 979 46.76 25.02 -9.58
N GLU A 980 46.44 24.07 -8.70
CA GLU A 980 45.70 24.33 -7.46
C GLU A 980 46.44 25.33 -6.55
N CYS A 981 47.75 25.15 -6.37
CA CYS A 981 48.59 26.11 -5.65
C CYS A 981 48.54 27.52 -6.25
N LEU A 982 48.64 27.62 -7.57
CA LEU A 982 48.57 28.89 -8.29
C LEU A 982 47.20 29.57 -8.10
N ILE A 983 46.12 28.81 -8.17
CA ILE A 983 44.74 29.26 -7.93
C ILE A 983 44.61 29.88 -6.53
N PHE A 984 45.02 29.16 -5.48
CA PHE A 984 44.93 29.67 -4.11
C PHE A 984 45.85 30.85 -3.84
N CYS A 985 47.04 30.90 -4.45
CA CYS A 985 47.92 32.08 -4.40
C CYS A 985 47.25 33.32 -5.02
N LEU A 986 46.52 33.14 -6.12
CA LEU A 986 45.78 34.22 -6.77
C LEU A 986 44.55 34.66 -5.95
N LEU A 987 43.83 33.72 -5.33
CA LEU A 987 42.73 34.05 -4.41
C LEU A 987 43.25 34.85 -3.22
N LEU A 988 44.35 34.41 -2.60
CA LEU A 988 45.00 35.14 -1.53
C LEU A 988 45.41 36.54 -1.99
N ASN A 989 45.95 36.69 -3.20
CA ASN A 989 46.26 37.99 -3.77
C ASN A 989 45.02 38.89 -3.93
N TYR A 990 43.90 38.35 -4.41
CA TYR A 990 42.64 39.08 -4.54
C TYR A 990 42.11 39.61 -3.20
N PHE A 991 42.17 38.81 -2.13
CA PHE A 991 41.78 39.29 -0.81
C PHE A 991 42.83 40.22 -0.19
N CYS A 992 44.12 40.05 -0.48
CA CYS A 992 45.20 40.94 -0.05
C CYS A 992 45.04 42.36 -0.63
N LEU A 993 45.10 42.51 -1.97
CA LEU A 993 43.93 42.99 -2.69
C LEU A 993 42.99 43.89 -1.90
N ARG A 994 41.74 43.44 -1.82
CA ARG A 994 40.59 44.07 -1.18
C ARG A 994 40.87 44.63 0.23
N SER A 995 41.58 43.88 1.07
CA SER A 995 41.80 44.18 2.50
C SER A 995 42.81 45.30 2.80
N VAL A 996 43.79 45.56 1.93
CA VAL A 996 44.88 46.54 2.20
C VAL A 996 44.37 47.91 2.69
N HIS A 997 43.24 48.40 2.19
CA HIS A 997 42.72 49.72 2.57
C HIS A 997 42.01 49.72 3.92
N ALA A 998 41.33 48.62 4.27
CA ALA A 998 40.72 48.46 5.59
C ALA A 998 41.80 48.30 6.67
N VAL A 999 42.90 47.62 6.33
CA VAL A 999 43.93 47.19 7.27
C VAL A 999 45.10 48.19 7.40
N LEU A 1000 45.50 48.83 6.29
CA LEU A 1000 46.62 49.78 6.19
C LEU A 1000 46.17 51.10 5.54
N PRO A 1001 45.36 51.92 6.24
CA PRO A 1001 44.90 53.20 5.71
C PRO A 1001 46.10 54.13 5.45
N GLY A 1002 46.27 54.57 4.20
CA GLY A 1002 47.33 55.51 3.78
C GLY A 1002 48.40 54.96 2.83
N ILE A 1003 48.35 53.67 2.45
CA ILE A 1003 49.18 53.14 1.36
C ILE A 1003 48.54 53.54 0.02
N GLU A 1004 49.00 54.65 -0.56
CA GLU A 1004 48.34 55.30 -1.71
C GLU A 1004 48.88 54.90 -3.10
N ASP A 1005 49.94 54.11 -3.22
CA ASP A 1005 50.62 53.93 -4.52
C ASP A 1005 50.23 52.63 -5.28
N ALA A 1006 48.95 52.49 -5.65
CA ALA A 1006 48.49 51.38 -6.51
C ALA A 1006 49.03 51.49 -7.95
N GLN A 1007 49.54 52.68 -8.34
CA GLN A 1007 50.16 52.92 -9.64
C GLN A 1007 51.49 52.21 -9.81
N SER A 1008 52.25 52.03 -8.71
CA SER A 1008 53.49 51.24 -8.73
C SER A 1008 53.32 49.81 -9.30
N LEU A 1009 52.09 49.25 -9.27
CA LEU A 1009 51.76 47.93 -9.80
C LEU A 1009 51.54 47.91 -11.33
N LEU A 1010 51.37 49.07 -11.97
CA LEU A 1010 51.23 49.22 -13.42
C LEU A 1010 52.58 49.35 -14.15
N ASP A 1011 53.64 49.79 -13.48
CA ASP A 1011 54.90 50.16 -14.12
C ASP A 1011 55.78 48.93 -14.46
N SER A 1012 55.98 48.64 -15.75
CA SER A 1012 56.76 47.46 -16.19
C SER A 1012 58.28 47.67 -16.29
N GLU A 1013 58.77 48.91 -16.22
CA GLU A 1013 60.15 49.24 -16.62
C GLU A 1013 61.21 49.09 -15.52
N ASN A 1014 60.83 48.87 -14.25
CA ASN A 1014 61.78 48.80 -13.12
C ASN A 1014 61.80 47.42 -12.45
N ARG A 1015 62.21 46.36 -13.16
CA ARG A 1015 62.43 45.02 -12.57
C ARG A 1015 63.50 44.95 -11.46
N ASN A 1016 64.19 46.05 -11.15
CA ASN A 1016 65.31 46.12 -10.21
C ASN A 1016 65.05 46.99 -8.95
N GLN A 1017 63.81 47.37 -8.64
CA GLN A 1017 63.47 48.06 -7.38
C GLN A 1017 62.85 47.12 -6.34
N GLN A 1018 62.95 47.56 -5.08
CA GLN A 1018 62.68 46.78 -3.86
C GLN A 1018 61.34 46.04 -3.89
N PRO A 1019 61.26 44.82 -3.29
CA PRO A 1019 60.01 44.09 -3.17
C PRO A 1019 58.96 44.95 -2.47
N PHE A 1020 57.70 44.84 -2.91
CA PHE A 1020 56.58 45.52 -2.28
C PHE A 1020 56.54 45.24 -0.77
N PHE A 1021 56.15 46.25 0.01
CA PHE A 1021 55.99 46.11 1.46
C PHE A 1021 54.82 45.19 1.85
N TYR A 1022 53.95 44.83 0.90
CA TYR A 1022 52.79 43.96 1.09
C TYR A 1022 52.58 43.01 -0.10
N ILE A 1023 51.81 41.93 0.12
CA ILE A 1023 51.48 40.92 -0.90
C ILE A 1023 50.72 41.57 -2.08
N SER A 1024 51.36 41.63 -3.23
CA SER A 1024 50.79 42.18 -4.47
C SER A 1024 51.49 41.58 -5.70
N ILE A 1025 50.76 41.49 -6.82
CA ILE A 1025 51.28 40.98 -8.10
C ILE A 1025 51.22 42.12 -9.11
N HIS A 1026 52.27 42.26 -9.92
CA HIS A 1026 52.32 43.27 -10.97
C HIS A 1026 51.24 43.02 -12.04
N CYS A 1027 50.67 44.09 -12.57
CA CYS A 1027 49.65 44.02 -13.63
C CYS A 1027 50.12 43.23 -14.85
N HIS A 1028 51.40 43.37 -15.23
CA HIS A 1028 52.01 42.62 -16.32
C HIS A 1028 51.94 41.10 -16.11
N ASP A 1029 52.20 40.62 -14.89
CA ASP A 1029 52.21 39.18 -14.59
C ASP A 1029 50.77 38.63 -14.53
N LEU A 1030 49.82 39.39 -13.95
CA LEU A 1030 48.39 39.07 -14.02
C LEU A 1030 47.88 38.97 -15.46
N CYS A 1031 48.31 39.86 -16.35
CA CYS A 1031 47.96 39.80 -17.77
C CYS A 1031 48.54 38.56 -18.48
N ARG A 1032 49.74 38.11 -18.10
CA ARG A 1032 50.32 36.86 -18.64
C ARG A 1032 49.54 35.64 -18.18
N LEU A 1033 49.13 35.61 -16.91
CA LEU A 1033 48.29 34.55 -16.36
C LEU A 1033 46.90 34.54 -17.00
N LEU A 1034 46.29 35.70 -17.22
CA LEU A 1034 45.04 35.83 -17.95
C LEU A 1034 45.15 35.32 -19.40
N HIS A 1035 46.29 35.53 -20.06
CA HIS A 1035 46.48 35.10 -21.44
C HIS A 1035 46.74 33.58 -21.57
N PHE A 1036 47.61 33.03 -20.71
CA PHE A 1036 48.11 31.65 -20.85
C PHE A 1036 47.56 30.62 -19.84
N GLY A 1037 46.91 31.05 -18.77
CA GLY A 1037 46.45 30.16 -17.69
C GLY A 1037 45.22 29.32 -18.05
N SER A 1038 44.86 28.38 -17.17
CA SER A 1038 43.60 27.61 -17.24
C SER A 1038 42.38 28.49 -16.90
N THR A 1039 41.16 28.01 -17.16
CA THR A 1039 39.92 28.78 -16.91
C THR A 1039 39.81 29.33 -15.46
N PRO A 1040 40.07 28.55 -14.39
CA PRO A 1040 40.14 29.07 -13.01
C PRO A 1040 41.17 30.19 -12.80
N VAL A 1041 42.37 30.03 -13.38
CA VAL A 1041 43.46 31.00 -13.28
C VAL A 1041 43.08 32.30 -13.99
N LYS A 1042 42.46 32.21 -15.17
CA LYS A 1042 41.92 33.37 -15.90
C LYS A 1042 40.84 34.10 -15.11
N LEU A 1043 39.94 33.35 -14.47
CA LEU A 1043 38.88 33.91 -13.64
C LEU A 1043 39.43 34.75 -12.50
N ILE A 1044 40.29 34.18 -11.66
CA ILE A 1044 40.80 34.90 -10.50
C ILE A 1044 41.75 36.04 -10.93
N SER A 1045 42.58 35.81 -11.95
CA SER A 1045 43.44 36.87 -12.50
C SER A 1045 42.62 38.05 -13.02
N SER A 1046 41.45 37.80 -13.63
CA SER A 1046 40.54 38.87 -14.09
C SER A 1046 39.94 39.66 -12.92
N TYR A 1047 39.62 39.00 -11.79
CA TYR A 1047 39.15 39.67 -10.58
C TYR A 1047 40.26 40.50 -9.91
N CYS A 1048 41.49 39.98 -9.83
CA CYS A 1048 42.64 40.75 -9.34
C CYS A 1048 42.88 42.00 -10.20
N LEU A 1049 42.79 41.87 -11.53
CA LEU A 1049 42.93 43.00 -12.46
C LEU A 1049 41.79 44.01 -12.28
N LEU A 1050 40.55 43.56 -12.11
CA LEU A 1050 39.40 44.42 -11.89
C LEU A 1050 39.54 45.24 -10.61
N GLU A 1051 39.85 44.60 -9.48
CA GLU A 1051 40.07 45.27 -8.19
C GLU A 1051 41.23 46.28 -8.30
N LEU A 1052 42.33 45.92 -8.98
CA LEU A 1052 43.45 46.82 -9.21
C LEU A 1052 43.04 48.04 -10.04
N PHE A 1053 42.29 47.85 -11.12
CA PHE A 1053 41.88 48.91 -12.05
C PHE A 1053 40.84 49.84 -11.44
N GLN A 1054 39.91 49.30 -10.66
CA GLN A 1054 38.95 50.07 -9.88
C GLN A 1054 39.69 51.04 -8.95
N ARG A 1055 40.70 50.56 -8.23
CA ARG A 1055 41.50 51.39 -7.33
C ARG A 1055 42.28 52.49 -8.02
N ILE A 1056 42.96 52.16 -9.12
CA ILE A 1056 43.70 53.17 -9.89
C ILE A 1056 42.74 54.26 -10.39
N THR A 1057 41.53 53.86 -10.79
CA THR A 1057 40.47 54.79 -11.22
C THR A 1057 39.93 55.63 -10.07
N GLU A 1058 39.68 55.04 -8.90
CA GLU A 1058 39.27 55.77 -7.70
C GLU A 1058 40.33 56.78 -7.23
N GLN A 1059 41.60 56.40 -7.25
CA GLN A 1059 42.72 57.29 -6.94
C GLN A 1059 42.78 58.46 -7.93
N LYS A 1060 42.61 58.18 -9.23
CA LYS A 1060 42.55 59.21 -10.27
C LYS A 1060 41.36 60.17 -10.06
N ASN A 1061 40.21 59.67 -9.62
CA ASN A 1061 39.03 60.49 -9.35
C ASN A 1061 39.19 61.36 -8.10
N LYS A 1062 39.84 60.84 -7.04
CA LYS A 1062 40.09 61.58 -5.78
C LYS A 1062 41.22 62.61 -5.93
N GLU A 1063 42.30 62.26 -6.62
CA GLU A 1063 43.51 63.10 -6.76
C GLU A 1063 44.02 63.15 -8.22
N PRO A 1064 43.31 63.86 -9.13
CA PRO A 1064 43.61 63.85 -10.57
C PRO A 1064 45.00 64.38 -10.95
N ASP A 1065 45.62 65.21 -10.10
CA ASP A 1065 46.92 65.85 -10.36
C ASP A 1065 48.14 64.99 -9.98
N LYS A 1066 47.97 63.98 -9.12
CA LYS A 1066 49.06 63.08 -8.68
C LYS A 1066 49.21 61.85 -9.59
N VAL A 1067 48.13 61.43 -10.26
CA VAL A 1067 48.09 60.22 -11.09
C VAL A 1067 48.58 60.50 -12.52
N LYS A 1068 49.84 60.18 -12.84
CA LYS A 1068 50.44 60.45 -14.17
C LYS A 1068 50.50 59.21 -15.08
N VAL A 1069 49.34 58.61 -15.36
CA VAL A 1069 49.21 57.45 -16.28
C VAL A 1069 49.65 57.77 -17.73
N LYS A 1070 49.76 59.06 -18.07
CA LYS A 1070 50.13 59.55 -19.42
C LYS A 1070 51.54 59.16 -19.91
N GLN A 1071 52.44 58.68 -19.06
CA GLN A 1071 53.82 58.35 -19.47
C GLN A 1071 54.01 56.92 -20.01
N ASN A 1072 53.03 56.02 -19.83
CA ASN A 1072 53.13 54.57 -20.16
C ASN A 1072 52.11 54.07 -21.20
N THR A 1073 51.79 54.87 -22.22
CA THR A 1073 50.79 54.53 -23.27
C THR A 1073 51.11 53.25 -24.05
N HIS A 1074 52.37 52.85 -24.20
CA HIS A 1074 52.71 51.59 -24.88
C HIS A 1074 52.37 50.35 -24.05
N HIS A 1075 52.51 50.46 -22.72
CA HIS A 1075 52.21 49.36 -21.80
C HIS A 1075 50.70 49.15 -21.67
N ILE A 1076 49.94 50.24 -21.53
CA ILE A 1076 48.48 50.21 -21.44
C ILE A 1076 47.85 49.62 -22.70
N ARG A 1077 48.31 49.99 -23.90
CA ARG A 1077 47.89 49.35 -25.16
C ARG A 1077 48.13 47.85 -25.21
N SER A 1078 49.24 47.38 -24.63
CA SER A 1078 49.55 45.95 -24.55
C SER A 1078 48.57 45.23 -23.62
N ILE A 1079 48.24 45.85 -22.48
CA ILE A 1079 47.23 45.33 -21.55
C ILE A 1079 45.84 45.31 -22.20
N ILE A 1080 45.43 46.40 -22.84
CA ILE A 1080 44.15 46.49 -23.58
C ILE A 1080 44.05 45.38 -24.62
N SER A 1081 45.12 45.06 -25.34
CA SER A 1081 45.12 43.99 -26.35
C SER A 1081 44.86 42.60 -25.74
N ILE A 1082 45.43 42.32 -24.56
CA ILE A 1082 45.21 41.06 -23.84
C ILE A 1082 43.77 40.97 -23.32
N LEU A 1083 43.26 42.07 -22.75
CA LEU A 1083 41.89 42.16 -22.26
C LEU A 1083 40.88 42.00 -23.41
N GLN A 1084 41.14 42.63 -24.57
CA GLN A 1084 40.31 42.50 -25.77
C GLN A 1084 40.18 41.05 -26.25
N GLY A 1085 41.29 40.31 -26.23
CA GLY A 1085 41.29 38.87 -26.55
C GLY A 1085 40.46 38.01 -25.59
N SER A 1086 40.14 38.53 -24.41
CA SER A 1086 39.40 37.81 -23.35
C SER A 1086 37.91 38.18 -23.27
N ILE A 1087 37.42 39.12 -24.09
CA ILE A 1087 36.00 39.53 -24.13
C ILE A 1087 35.07 38.40 -24.63
N PHE A 1088 35.58 37.53 -25.49
CA PHE A 1088 34.81 36.39 -26.04
C PHE A 1088 35.07 35.08 -25.28
N HIS A 1089 35.59 35.17 -24.06
CA HIS A 1089 35.85 34.00 -23.22
C HIS A 1089 34.54 33.29 -22.85
N SER A 1090 34.56 31.95 -22.76
CA SER A 1090 33.38 31.11 -22.49
C SER A 1090 32.77 31.35 -21.11
N ASP A 1091 33.60 31.62 -20.10
CA ASP A 1091 33.13 32.08 -18.78
C ASP A 1091 32.82 33.59 -18.82
N ILE A 1092 31.54 33.92 -18.65
CA ILE A 1092 31.00 35.29 -18.72
C ILE A 1092 31.62 36.22 -17.68
N ARG A 1093 32.01 35.72 -16.51
CA ARG A 1093 32.61 36.56 -15.44
C ARG A 1093 33.97 37.10 -15.88
N VAL A 1094 34.78 36.24 -16.50
CA VAL A 1094 36.08 36.64 -17.07
C VAL A 1094 35.89 37.72 -18.13
N ALA A 1095 34.96 37.48 -19.05
CA ALA A 1095 34.66 38.40 -20.13
C ALA A 1095 34.16 39.76 -19.63
N THR A 1096 33.24 39.77 -18.66
CA THR A 1096 32.70 41.00 -18.05
C THR A 1096 33.78 41.76 -17.30
N ASN A 1097 34.56 41.08 -16.45
CA ASN A 1097 35.69 41.71 -15.72
C ASN A 1097 36.66 42.36 -16.70
N CYS A 1098 37.02 41.67 -17.79
CA CYS A 1098 37.91 42.23 -18.83
C CYS A 1098 37.28 43.43 -19.54
N ALA A 1099 35.98 43.40 -19.85
CA ALA A 1099 35.29 44.52 -20.49
C ALA A 1099 35.26 45.77 -19.58
N VAL A 1100 35.02 45.58 -18.28
CA VAL A 1100 35.07 46.68 -17.29
C VAL A 1100 36.50 47.19 -17.10
N CYS A 1101 37.51 46.33 -17.06
CA CYS A 1101 38.91 46.78 -17.05
C CYS A 1101 39.27 47.59 -18.30
N ILE A 1102 38.74 47.23 -19.48
CA ILE A 1102 38.94 48.00 -20.70
C ILE A 1102 38.27 49.37 -20.60
N SER A 1103 37.08 49.47 -20.02
CA SER A 1103 36.39 50.75 -19.85
C SER A 1103 37.23 51.72 -19.01
N MET A 1104 37.76 51.25 -17.89
CA MET A 1104 38.65 52.01 -17.03
C MET A 1104 39.97 52.40 -17.73
N ALA A 1105 40.62 51.46 -18.43
CA ALA A 1105 41.88 51.72 -19.11
C ALA A 1105 41.77 52.70 -20.29
N VAL A 1106 40.67 52.64 -21.04
CA VAL A 1106 40.40 53.56 -22.16
C VAL A 1106 40.17 54.99 -21.66
N ASP A 1107 39.49 55.15 -20.52
CA ASP A 1107 39.32 56.45 -19.85
C ASP A 1107 40.66 57.06 -19.39
N TRP A 1108 41.72 56.24 -19.27
CA TRP A 1108 43.07 56.72 -18.97
C TRP A 1108 43.83 57.24 -20.20
N GLU A 1109 43.64 56.67 -21.41
CA GLU A 1109 44.42 57.01 -22.62
C GLU A 1109 43.86 58.18 -23.45
N GLN A 1110 42.58 58.55 -23.32
CA GLN A 1110 41.91 59.68 -24.03
C GLN A 1110 41.98 59.64 -25.59
N GLN A 1111 42.52 58.58 -26.22
CA GLN A 1111 42.58 58.42 -27.69
C GLN A 1111 41.97 57.08 -28.14
N VAL A 1112 40.76 57.12 -28.71
CA VAL A 1112 39.96 55.94 -29.09
C VAL A 1112 39.93 55.70 -30.61
N GLU A 1113 40.36 56.67 -31.42
CA GLU A 1113 39.99 56.81 -32.83
C GLU A 1113 40.53 55.77 -33.83
N THR A 1114 41.34 54.78 -33.44
CA THR A 1114 42.01 53.88 -34.41
C THR A 1114 41.90 52.38 -34.13
N ILE A 1115 40.88 51.90 -33.40
CA ILE A 1115 40.76 50.47 -33.07
C ILE A 1115 39.48 49.86 -33.66
N ASN A 1116 39.62 49.11 -34.76
CA ASN A 1116 38.52 48.39 -35.44
C ASN A 1116 37.82 47.33 -34.55
N TRP A 1117 38.42 46.93 -33.43
CA TRP A 1117 37.89 45.91 -32.52
C TRP A 1117 36.64 46.33 -31.75
N TYR A 1118 36.56 47.56 -31.24
CA TYR A 1118 35.37 48.03 -30.50
C TYR A 1118 34.14 48.11 -31.42
N ARG A 1119 34.37 48.51 -32.67
CA ARG A 1119 33.37 48.49 -33.72
C ARG A 1119 32.86 47.06 -33.99
N LEU A 1120 33.77 46.10 -34.18
CA LEU A 1120 33.40 44.69 -34.38
C LEU A 1120 32.56 44.13 -33.23
N ILE A 1121 32.97 44.35 -31.98
CA ILE A 1121 32.25 43.88 -30.77
C ILE A 1121 30.83 44.49 -30.72
N THR A 1122 30.73 45.79 -31.01
CA THR A 1122 29.44 46.49 -31.01
C THR A 1122 28.57 46.05 -32.19
N GLU A 1123 29.15 45.75 -33.36
CA GLU A 1123 28.42 45.28 -34.55
C GLU A 1123 27.83 43.89 -34.30
N GLU A 1124 28.60 42.98 -33.72
CA GLU A 1124 28.13 41.67 -33.30
C GLU A 1124 27.06 41.73 -32.21
N LEU A 1125 27.19 42.64 -31.22
CA LEU A 1125 26.17 42.88 -30.19
C LEU A 1125 24.84 43.32 -30.82
N VAL A 1126 24.90 44.35 -31.66
CA VAL A 1126 23.73 44.96 -32.30
C VAL A 1126 23.03 43.94 -33.21
N MET A 1127 23.80 43.18 -34.00
CA MET A 1127 23.28 42.08 -34.81
C MET A 1127 22.61 40.99 -33.96
N THR A 1128 23.23 40.60 -32.85
CA THR A 1128 22.69 39.57 -31.95
C THR A 1128 21.37 39.99 -31.30
N LEU A 1129 21.27 41.25 -30.86
CA LEU A 1129 20.06 41.77 -30.23
C LEU A 1129 18.92 42.01 -31.24
N ALA A 1130 19.23 42.30 -32.50
CA ALA A 1130 18.25 42.58 -33.55
C ALA A 1130 17.67 41.33 -34.26
N VAL A 1131 18.26 40.14 -34.12
CA VAL A 1131 17.81 38.89 -34.79
C VAL A 1131 16.81 38.09 -33.93
N SER A 1132 15.69 37.63 -34.52
CA SER A 1132 14.65 36.86 -33.83
C SER A 1132 15.12 35.47 -33.34
N GLY A 1133 14.82 35.15 -32.07
CA GLY A 1133 15.43 34.09 -31.26
C GLY A 1133 15.26 32.62 -31.65
N ARG A 1134 15.89 32.16 -32.74
CA ARG A 1134 16.12 30.72 -33.03
C ARG A 1134 17.59 30.32 -33.15
N VAL A 1135 18.54 31.20 -32.82
CA VAL A 1135 19.99 30.89 -32.86
C VAL A 1135 20.51 30.70 -31.43
N SER A 1136 21.02 29.49 -31.13
CA SER A 1136 21.84 29.04 -29.99
C SER A 1136 21.83 29.84 -28.67
N LYS A 1137 21.47 29.17 -27.56
CA LYS A 1137 21.69 29.64 -26.17
C LYS A 1137 23.12 30.12 -25.89
N SER A 1138 24.13 29.70 -26.67
CA SER A 1138 25.53 30.10 -26.48
C SER A 1138 25.81 31.56 -26.82
N ILE A 1139 25.06 32.18 -27.74
CA ILE A 1139 25.34 33.56 -28.19
C ILE A 1139 24.74 34.58 -27.21
N MET A 1140 23.66 34.22 -26.52
CA MET A 1140 23.09 35.01 -25.42
C MET A 1140 24.01 35.10 -24.19
N ILE A 1141 25.12 34.36 -24.10
CA ILE A 1141 26.04 34.44 -22.95
C ILE A 1141 26.98 35.66 -23.05
N HIS A 1142 27.20 36.24 -24.24
CA HIS A 1142 28.21 37.29 -24.45
C HIS A 1142 27.64 38.71 -24.60
N HIS A 1143 26.34 38.92 -24.36
CA HIS A 1143 25.76 40.28 -24.47
C HIS A 1143 26.28 41.21 -23.36
N LYS A 1144 26.41 40.74 -22.11
CA LYS A 1144 26.80 41.60 -20.98
C LYS A 1144 28.17 42.28 -21.17
N PRO A 1145 29.27 41.55 -21.49
CA PRO A 1145 30.57 42.17 -21.71
C PRO A 1145 30.58 43.12 -22.93
N ALA A 1146 29.86 42.76 -23.99
CA ALA A 1146 29.80 43.58 -25.21
C ALA A 1146 28.99 44.87 -24.98
N VAL A 1147 27.95 44.82 -24.15
CA VAL A 1147 27.18 46.00 -23.73
C VAL A 1147 28.05 46.99 -22.97
N GLU A 1148 28.90 46.53 -22.06
CA GLU A 1148 29.85 47.41 -21.34
C GLU A 1148 30.77 48.18 -22.31
N ILE A 1149 31.26 47.50 -23.35
CA ILE A 1149 32.07 48.15 -24.40
C ILE A 1149 31.25 49.16 -25.21
N ALA A 1150 30.00 48.84 -25.55
CA ALA A 1150 29.12 49.76 -26.27
C ALA A 1150 28.80 51.02 -25.42
N VAL A 1151 28.48 50.83 -24.14
CA VAL A 1151 28.23 51.91 -23.17
C VAL A 1151 29.48 52.78 -23.00
N LEU A 1152 30.66 52.18 -22.88
CA LEU A 1152 31.93 52.91 -22.84
C LEU A 1152 32.10 53.83 -24.05
N MET A 1153 31.80 53.34 -25.26
CA MET A 1153 31.93 54.16 -26.47
C MET A 1153 30.91 55.30 -26.53
N LEU A 1154 29.70 55.08 -26.00
CA LEU A 1154 28.66 56.12 -25.90
C LEU A 1154 28.97 57.19 -24.84
N LYS A 1155 29.74 56.84 -23.79
CA LYS A 1155 30.18 57.76 -22.72
C LYS A 1155 31.37 58.65 -23.09
N GLN A 1156 32.03 58.42 -24.23
CA GLN A 1156 33.18 59.21 -24.66
C GLN A 1156 32.79 60.68 -24.90
N GLN A 1157 33.74 61.61 -24.66
CA GLN A 1157 33.53 63.05 -24.89
C GLN A 1157 33.13 63.36 -26.35
N GLN A 1158 33.60 62.53 -27.30
CA GLN A 1158 33.18 62.55 -28.70
C GLN A 1158 32.80 61.13 -29.11
N VAL A 1159 31.50 60.88 -29.25
CA VAL A 1159 30.97 59.57 -29.67
C VAL A 1159 31.40 59.27 -31.11
N PRO A 1160 32.01 58.11 -31.39
CA PRO A 1160 32.44 57.76 -32.75
C PRO A 1160 31.29 57.76 -33.77
N GLU A 1161 31.53 58.34 -34.95
CA GLU A 1161 30.48 58.50 -35.99
C GLU A 1161 29.86 57.17 -36.44
N TRP A 1162 30.62 56.07 -36.40
CA TRP A 1162 30.12 54.74 -36.79
C TRP A 1162 29.01 54.22 -35.87
N ILE A 1163 28.93 54.66 -34.61
CA ILE A 1163 27.88 54.24 -33.65
C ILE A 1163 26.51 54.75 -34.09
N SER A 1164 26.47 55.96 -34.66
CA SER A 1164 25.24 56.57 -35.18
C SER A 1164 24.62 55.76 -36.32
N ASN A 1165 25.45 55.09 -37.12
CA ASN A 1165 25.00 54.23 -38.22
C ASN A 1165 24.57 52.84 -37.75
N MET A 1166 24.97 52.43 -36.54
CA MET A 1166 24.68 51.10 -36.02
C MET A 1166 23.43 51.06 -35.15
N PHE A 1167 23.23 52.07 -34.31
CA PHE A 1167 22.01 52.25 -33.54
C PHE A 1167 21.04 53.20 -34.28
N ASP A 1168 20.71 52.86 -35.52
CA ASP A 1168 19.67 53.59 -36.25
C ASP A 1168 18.26 53.20 -35.77
N ASP A 1169 17.24 53.97 -36.18
CA ASP A 1169 15.85 53.72 -35.77
C ASP A 1169 15.36 52.31 -36.17
N SER A 1170 15.84 51.76 -37.28
CA SER A 1170 15.42 50.44 -37.77
C SER A 1170 15.99 49.33 -36.88
N CYS A 1171 17.25 49.48 -36.48
CA CYS A 1171 17.96 48.55 -35.64
C CYS A 1171 17.44 48.58 -34.20
N ILE A 1172 17.23 49.78 -33.64
CA ILE A 1172 16.63 49.94 -32.31
C ILE A 1172 15.22 49.33 -32.27
N SER A 1173 14.41 49.55 -33.32
CA SER A 1173 13.10 48.90 -33.43
C SER A 1173 13.22 47.38 -33.46
N GLY A 1174 14.19 46.82 -34.19
CA GLY A 1174 14.44 45.39 -34.24
C GLY A 1174 14.84 44.80 -32.89
N ILE A 1175 15.72 45.50 -32.14
CA ILE A 1175 16.12 45.11 -30.78
C ILE A 1175 14.92 45.09 -29.84
N ILE A 1176 14.13 46.17 -29.79
CA ILE A 1176 12.97 46.29 -28.89
C ILE A 1176 11.92 45.21 -29.18
N GLN A 1177 11.72 44.84 -30.44
CA GLN A 1177 10.76 43.78 -30.83
C GLN A 1177 11.17 42.38 -30.35
N ASN A 1178 12.46 42.14 -30.09
CA ASN A 1178 12.97 40.86 -29.61
C ASN A 1178 13.10 40.79 -28.07
N LEU A 1179 12.89 41.91 -27.37
CA LEU A 1179 12.91 41.96 -25.91
C LEU A 1179 11.56 41.54 -25.31
N SER A 1180 11.62 40.84 -24.19
CA SER A 1180 10.49 40.44 -23.37
C SER A 1180 10.79 40.70 -21.90
N ALA A 1181 9.76 40.73 -21.04
CA ALA A 1181 9.95 40.87 -19.60
C ALA A 1181 10.86 39.79 -18.98
N SER A 1182 11.14 38.69 -19.70
CA SER A 1182 11.93 37.57 -19.21
C SER A 1182 13.39 37.54 -19.65
N ASN A 1183 13.81 38.38 -20.59
CA ASN A 1183 15.17 38.40 -21.13
C ASN A 1183 15.90 39.74 -20.96
N ILE A 1184 15.32 40.68 -20.20
CA ILE A 1184 15.92 41.97 -19.88
C ILE A 1184 16.93 41.80 -18.74
N THR A 1185 18.14 42.33 -18.92
CA THR A 1185 19.19 42.37 -17.89
C THR A 1185 19.55 43.81 -17.53
N CYS A 1186 20.20 44.00 -16.37
CA CYS A 1186 20.64 45.32 -15.88
C CYS A 1186 21.49 46.04 -16.95
N GLU A 1187 22.43 45.31 -17.57
CA GLU A 1187 23.33 45.85 -18.59
C GLU A 1187 22.56 46.34 -19.82
N MET A 1188 21.52 45.64 -20.26
CA MET A 1188 20.67 46.10 -21.38
C MET A 1188 19.95 47.41 -21.05
N VAL A 1189 19.49 47.58 -19.80
CA VAL A 1189 18.89 48.83 -19.33
C VAL A 1189 19.92 49.96 -19.33
N MET A 1190 21.17 49.68 -18.89
CA MET A 1190 22.27 50.65 -18.97
C MET A 1190 22.56 51.10 -20.41
N LEU A 1191 22.51 50.18 -21.38
CA LEU A 1191 22.72 50.51 -22.79
C LEU A 1191 21.66 51.50 -23.29
N PHE A 1192 20.38 51.22 -23.02
CA PHE A 1192 19.31 52.13 -23.42
C PHE A 1192 19.40 53.48 -22.69
N ARG A 1193 19.80 53.50 -21.42
CA ARG A 1193 20.04 54.75 -20.66
C ARG A 1193 21.10 55.59 -21.36
N GLU A 1194 22.24 55.01 -21.72
CA GLU A 1194 23.32 55.76 -22.35
C GLU A 1194 22.99 56.16 -23.80
N LEU A 1195 22.19 55.37 -24.52
CA LEU A 1195 21.66 55.75 -25.85
C LEU A 1195 20.71 56.96 -25.78
N ILE A 1196 19.95 57.12 -24.68
CA ILE A 1196 19.18 58.35 -24.42
C ILE A 1196 20.13 59.51 -24.18
N ARG A 1197 21.10 59.33 -23.27
CA ARG A 1197 22.02 60.40 -22.84
C ARG A 1197 22.90 60.93 -23.97
N SER A 1198 23.33 60.06 -24.88
CA SER A 1198 24.09 60.40 -26.10
C SER A 1198 23.22 60.93 -27.25
N GLY A 1199 21.89 60.92 -27.10
CA GLY A 1199 20.95 61.47 -28.07
C GLY A 1199 20.69 60.58 -29.30
N HIS A 1200 20.98 59.28 -29.21
CA HIS A 1200 20.71 58.28 -30.25
C HIS A 1200 19.34 57.60 -30.11
N LEU A 1201 18.72 57.61 -28.93
CA LEU A 1201 17.35 57.10 -28.69
C LEU A 1201 16.35 58.26 -28.53
N LYS A 1202 15.87 58.85 -29.64
CA LYS A 1202 14.93 60.01 -29.65
C LYS A 1202 13.49 59.70 -30.04
N ASN A 1203 13.23 58.48 -30.54
CA ASN A 1203 11.92 58.10 -31.05
C ASN A 1203 10.96 57.79 -29.88
N SER A 1204 9.92 58.62 -29.71
CA SER A 1204 8.96 58.50 -28.61
C SER A 1204 8.21 57.16 -28.59
N LYS A 1205 8.06 56.48 -29.74
CA LYS A 1205 7.48 55.13 -29.80
C LYS A 1205 8.40 54.08 -29.20
N HIS A 1206 9.70 54.18 -29.45
CA HIS A 1206 10.70 53.25 -28.88
C HIS A 1206 10.79 53.41 -27.36
N ILE A 1207 10.80 54.65 -26.87
CA ILE A 1207 10.79 54.97 -25.44
C ILE A 1207 9.53 54.42 -24.75
N ALA A 1208 8.35 54.61 -25.35
CA ALA A 1208 7.10 54.09 -24.80
C ALA A 1208 7.08 52.55 -24.73
N CYS A 1209 7.59 51.86 -25.74
CA CYS A 1209 7.70 50.40 -25.75
C CYS A 1209 8.66 49.89 -24.66
N LEU A 1210 9.82 50.53 -24.47
CA LEU A 1210 10.78 50.16 -23.42
C LEU A 1210 10.19 50.38 -22.02
N ASN A 1211 9.50 51.49 -21.77
CA ASN A 1211 8.82 51.73 -20.50
C ASN A 1211 7.76 50.66 -20.19
N GLN A 1212 6.99 50.21 -21.19
CA GLN A 1212 6.04 49.10 -21.01
C GLN A 1212 6.74 47.78 -20.68
N LEU A 1213 7.85 47.48 -21.36
CA LEU A 1213 8.66 46.28 -21.12
C LEU A 1213 9.28 46.27 -19.71
N PHE A 1214 9.85 47.39 -19.26
CA PHE A 1214 10.44 47.50 -17.93
C PHE A 1214 9.39 47.43 -16.82
N GLN A 1215 8.20 47.99 -17.01
CA GLN A 1215 7.08 47.80 -16.08
C GLN A 1215 6.62 46.34 -15.98
N ALA A 1216 6.60 45.62 -17.10
CA ALA A 1216 6.28 44.19 -17.12
C ALA A 1216 7.37 43.35 -16.43
N CYS A 1217 8.64 43.74 -16.56
CA CYS A 1217 9.77 43.12 -15.88
C CYS A 1217 9.69 43.30 -14.36
N ARG A 1218 9.46 44.52 -13.87
CA ARG A 1218 9.28 44.81 -12.43
C ARG A 1218 8.22 43.92 -11.78
N LYS A 1219 7.06 43.76 -12.43
CA LYS A 1219 5.96 42.93 -11.92
C LYS A 1219 6.35 41.45 -11.77
N ARG A 1220 7.23 40.94 -12.64
CA ARG A 1220 7.71 39.56 -12.58
C ARG A 1220 8.67 39.37 -11.41
N VAL A 1221 9.67 40.24 -11.28
CA VAL A 1221 10.71 40.15 -10.24
C VAL A 1221 10.07 40.12 -8.84
N TYR A 1222 9.15 41.04 -8.55
CA TYR A 1222 8.41 41.06 -7.28
C TYR A 1222 7.51 39.84 -7.03
N SER A 1223 7.19 39.04 -8.06
CA SER A 1223 6.38 37.82 -7.92
C SER A 1223 7.20 36.54 -7.77
N GLU A 1224 8.48 36.57 -8.14
CA GLU A 1224 9.43 35.46 -7.96
C GLU A 1224 10.08 35.53 -6.56
N ASP A 1225 10.41 36.73 -6.04
CA ASP A 1225 10.97 36.89 -4.68
C ASP A 1225 10.01 36.42 -3.57
N VAL A 1226 8.68 36.42 -3.81
CA VAL A 1226 7.67 35.92 -2.85
C VAL A 1226 7.64 34.38 -2.78
N LYS A 1227 8.26 33.68 -3.74
CA LYS A 1227 8.30 32.20 -3.78
C LYS A 1227 9.63 31.61 -3.31
N ASP A 1228 10.74 32.35 -3.38
CA ASP A 1228 12.05 31.85 -2.99
C ASP A 1228 12.29 31.85 -1.47
N ASP A 1229 11.52 32.61 -0.68
CA ASP A 1229 11.58 32.59 0.79
C ASP A 1229 11.14 31.23 1.39
N GLU A 1230 10.46 30.35 0.63
CA GLU A 1230 10.02 29.03 1.10
C GLU A 1230 10.90 27.86 0.62
N THR A 1231 11.89 28.06 -0.27
CA THR A 1231 12.65 26.96 -0.91
C THR A 1231 14.16 27.15 -1.09
N GLU A 1232 14.81 28.02 -0.32
CA GLU A 1232 16.28 27.97 -0.18
C GLU A 1232 16.68 26.86 0.82
N GLU A 1233 16.41 25.60 0.47
CA GLU A 1233 17.22 24.48 0.95
C GLU A 1233 18.63 24.68 0.36
N ARG A 1234 19.47 25.46 1.05
CA ARG A 1234 20.92 25.44 0.83
C ARG A 1234 21.34 23.98 0.94
N LYS A 1235 21.62 23.37 -0.22
CA LYS A 1235 22.01 21.96 -0.35
C LYS A 1235 22.87 21.55 0.83
N MET A 1236 22.36 20.60 1.60
CA MET A 1236 23.05 19.92 2.69
C MET A 1236 24.46 19.57 2.21
N VAL A 1237 25.48 20.28 2.72
CA VAL A 1237 26.88 20.09 2.32
C VAL A 1237 27.39 18.83 3.00
N VAL A 1238 27.06 17.69 2.40
CA VAL A 1238 27.69 16.41 2.75
C VAL A 1238 29.13 16.48 2.23
N PHE A 1239 30.12 16.34 3.12
CA PHE A 1239 31.54 16.31 2.75
C PHE A 1239 31.91 14.93 2.17
N PRO A 1240 32.06 14.85 0.83
CA PRO A 1240 33.24 14.18 0.27
C PRO A 1240 33.89 15.02 -0.84
N ASP A 1241 35.21 14.90 -0.96
CA ASP A 1241 36.19 15.69 -1.74
C ASP A 1241 36.38 17.16 -1.28
N GLU A 1242 37.31 17.34 -0.33
CA GLU A 1242 37.45 18.54 0.51
C GLU A 1242 37.99 19.81 -0.17
N LEU A 1243 38.69 19.73 -1.30
CA LEU A 1243 39.34 20.90 -1.91
C LEU A 1243 38.47 21.70 -2.89
N GLY A 1244 37.65 20.99 -3.68
CA GLY A 1244 36.72 21.64 -4.61
C GLY A 1244 35.73 22.56 -3.89
N LYS A 1245 35.31 22.18 -2.68
CA LYS A 1245 34.38 22.94 -1.85
C LYS A 1245 35.03 24.18 -1.23
N VAL A 1246 36.27 24.10 -0.74
CA VAL A 1246 37.00 25.28 -0.26
C VAL A 1246 37.15 26.32 -1.37
N TYR A 1247 37.51 25.87 -2.58
CA TYR A 1247 37.61 26.72 -3.76
C TYR A 1247 36.26 27.37 -4.14
N GLU A 1248 35.16 26.62 -4.16
CA GLU A 1248 33.82 27.15 -4.46
C GLU A 1248 33.37 28.18 -3.41
N VAL A 1249 33.57 27.89 -2.12
CA VAL A 1249 33.22 28.80 -1.01
C VAL A 1249 33.95 30.13 -1.16
N ILE A 1250 35.27 30.10 -1.37
CA ILE A 1250 36.06 31.33 -1.47
C ILE A 1250 35.67 32.12 -2.73
N ILE A 1251 35.36 31.46 -3.86
CA ILE A 1251 34.89 32.15 -5.06
C ILE A 1251 33.51 32.78 -4.87
N ASN A 1252 32.61 32.15 -4.12
CA ASN A 1252 31.31 32.74 -3.84
C ASN A 1252 31.42 34.06 -3.06
N LEU A 1253 32.45 34.22 -2.21
CA LEU A 1253 32.76 35.49 -1.53
C LEU A 1253 33.33 36.59 -2.44
N ILE A 1254 33.75 36.24 -3.67
CA ILE A 1254 34.24 37.18 -4.68
C ILE A 1254 33.08 37.74 -5.51
N ALA A 1255 31.99 37.00 -5.69
CA ALA A 1255 30.82 37.45 -6.43
C ALA A 1255 30.07 38.56 -5.66
N PRO A 1256 29.54 39.60 -6.34
CA PRO A 1256 28.79 40.67 -5.68
C PRO A 1256 27.54 40.10 -5.00
N GLU A 1257 27.30 40.51 -3.75
CA GLU A 1257 26.18 40.07 -2.90
C GLU A 1257 24.81 40.61 -3.33
N SER A 1258 24.74 41.52 -4.31
CA SER A 1258 23.45 42.02 -4.78
C SER A 1258 22.70 40.92 -5.52
N SER A 1259 21.47 40.66 -5.09
CA SER A 1259 20.57 39.81 -5.86
C SER A 1259 20.50 40.38 -7.29
N LEU A 1260 20.63 39.51 -8.30
CA LEU A 1260 20.54 39.89 -9.72
C LEU A 1260 19.27 40.72 -10.02
N ASN A 1261 18.25 40.56 -9.18
CA ASN A 1261 16.97 41.23 -9.20
C ASN A 1261 17.03 42.67 -8.68
N GLU A 1262 17.69 42.94 -7.54
CA GLU A 1262 17.81 44.31 -6.99
C GLU A 1262 18.58 45.24 -7.91
N GLY A 1263 19.74 44.81 -8.43
CA GLY A 1263 20.55 45.65 -9.33
C GLY A 1263 19.86 45.96 -10.67
N LEU A 1264 18.97 45.08 -11.14
CA LEU A 1264 18.12 45.34 -12.30
C LEU A 1264 17.02 46.37 -11.97
N LEU A 1265 16.40 46.28 -10.80
CA LEU A 1265 15.35 47.22 -10.38
C LEU A 1265 15.90 48.64 -10.21
N GLU A 1266 17.05 48.79 -9.53
CA GLU A 1266 17.75 50.07 -9.35
C GLU A 1266 18.07 50.71 -10.71
N GLU A 1267 18.64 49.95 -11.64
CA GLU A 1267 19.03 50.49 -12.94
C GLU A 1267 17.82 50.90 -13.81
N ILE A 1268 16.67 50.21 -13.69
CA ILE A 1268 15.42 50.65 -14.33
C ILE A 1268 14.95 51.98 -13.73
N GLU A 1269 15.12 52.21 -12.43
CA GLU A 1269 14.82 53.51 -11.82
C GLU A 1269 15.70 54.63 -12.37
N VAL A 1270 17.02 54.40 -12.45
CA VAL A 1270 17.95 55.38 -13.01
C VAL A 1270 17.66 55.66 -14.50
N PHE A 1271 17.23 54.66 -15.27
CA PHE A 1271 16.76 54.85 -16.63
C PHE A 1271 15.55 55.80 -16.69
N CYS A 1272 14.56 55.61 -15.82
CA CYS A 1272 13.39 56.50 -15.75
C CYS A 1272 13.78 57.94 -15.35
N GLU A 1273 14.71 58.11 -14.41
CA GLU A 1273 15.23 59.43 -14.03
C GLU A 1273 15.93 60.13 -15.20
N THR A 1274 16.82 59.41 -15.89
CA THR A 1274 17.55 59.96 -17.05
C THR A 1274 16.61 60.37 -18.18
N LEU A 1275 15.50 59.63 -18.38
CA LEU A 1275 14.48 60.01 -19.35
C LEU A 1275 13.83 61.35 -18.97
N MET A 1276 13.49 61.56 -17.70
CA MET A 1276 12.91 62.82 -17.21
C MET A 1276 13.87 64.01 -17.29
N GLU A 1277 15.18 63.78 -17.20
CA GLU A 1277 16.20 64.83 -17.38
C GLU A 1277 16.46 65.19 -18.86
N SER A 1278 16.11 64.28 -19.78
CA SER A 1278 16.32 64.43 -21.23
C SER A 1278 15.13 65.04 -22.00
N GLU A 1279 13.93 65.03 -21.39
CA GLU A 1279 12.71 65.73 -21.84
C GLU A 1279 12.73 67.21 -21.45
#